data_AF-A0A814W2J6-F1
#
_entry.id   AF-A0A814W2J6-F1
#
_cell.length_a   1.000
_cell.length_b   1.000
_cell.length_c   1.000
_cell.angle_alpha   90.00
_cell.angle_beta   90.00
_cell.angle_gamma   90.00
#
_symmetry.space_group_name_H-M   'P 1'
#
loop_
_entity.id
_entity.type
_entity.pdbx_description
1 polymer ?
#
loop_
_entity_poly.entity_id
_entity_poly.type
_entity_poly.pdbx_seq_one_letter_code
_entity_poly.pdbx_strand_id
1 'polypeptide(L)'
;MFPNKKSTAVTTGHKAQRLMISSQTEAIASSAQQRIYMDDKLYFSASELSIYNITVPLQIKRGSVSIEHIRSSLVSMIQQHTVLRTAVRFSPTLNQIEQNIQPFTDDIYSFQHSRGVSTLEQLDHLLKNERIGKYFDVENGKVLRCHAVQRSPENRGDLLHESDLIIFVIHHIAFDLGSTKPFLKAFELACWTNEYHQPVLTVPQYIDFALYEQTLLADTNAESKMNKARRFWANLMHGYNWDKIRYLVPSEGRTDRLDSGRGYTTAFTIDQDVVDAMMLFASTNNVTMFSLSLACYYAFLFKLTNHNDDLCVVSSAANRSEKELQDMIGMFVNLLLYRVKIESNNTFKHLVEQVQQLSNEILVHSSLPYQQIIDSQGTQKNNALPSMFFQYEPLILSITQKNSIELNLSEGSVVSAPASYAQARIWFDKRIRFDPDKPQIAIYDMPFVYHLQPGHTLSIKRLLHALQLIVPKHQSLHTSLVFDTKKNQVIQRIVDMNDNNRQLFTFIQSTYETDEQLNQILHDQRRNPHLFDLAQGLVFRCHLVYYQQISSNDILSDKDLLIFNFHHAQFDFPSMEVFLRDLNQAYTTGQLSYDDNTTLRYIDYAVIEQQMSMTGASMFWLDALHDCKLDQPLSLPYDRYRLSNEHRTGRGTSVSFDFGQDLSHDFLIHASSNNISLEHLTFAIYFIFLFKLTNGQTDLCIAMNINNNRYRDEFKSIIGLFENVIPLRCQLDPHWCFHQLLEHVREMTTNSMKYSYFPLQRILNRHPHISKYAFLDISLDFISYTSNNDNNAMMIGDSQLVPGSCSFDMHEAKILSQSDFSLSIHHNININQLSCTINGSLDLFNRGAVEKISQRFHSILHQLSTSIIDNQMNKPIYKLSLILSNEQLLLQSLNNTQISFSSPRTCIHHEFVYQVIKHPQKLAVELDEQSLSYCELLYYVQVLSFTLLNDYLIAPGKIVCQCVERSLSMVIGIMGIEMAGGVYCPLSPRDPQHRLYALTQQTRSRLVLVHHKTQTKFHPNIVLLDIDLIVSDSERGDNSNTDGLSNVLVVAEDMAYIIFTSGSTGTPKAAQVRRRNFNRYMYSLVCGDVLKEKDTIMQISRCSFDTHVQDIMGTLIIGATLVMLHPGGIIDLPYLADVIKKKNVTCFTSVPTILQHLFSFLKHSNDSSYSTSLRCVCTGGEICSVNLVNLILSSLTDHCELWNFYGPAEATIVCTYHRVNLVDNIQSISIGKPLSNYRCMIMSEYLQSSVTDEEGELCVGGLGVFAGYLGRDDLTAKAL
;
A
#
# COMPACT_ATOMS: atom_id res chain seq x y z
N MET A 1 19.62 -32.43 26.56
CA MET A 1 19.97 -33.86 26.42
C MET A 1 19.16 -34.44 25.28
N PHE A 2 19.83 -34.72 24.16
CA PHE A 2 19.73 -35.83 23.20
C PHE A 2 20.47 -35.35 21.93
N PRO A 3 21.35 -36.17 21.33
CA PRO A 3 22.71 -35.71 21.01
C PRO A 3 22.99 -35.54 19.50
N ASN A 4 23.98 -34.69 19.24
CA ASN A 4 24.73 -34.56 17.99
C ASN A 4 25.03 -35.92 17.32
N LYS A 5 24.61 -36.06 16.06
CA LYS A 5 25.28 -36.93 15.09
C LYS A 5 25.79 -36.07 13.93
N LYS A 6 27.10 -35.89 13.91
CA LYS A 6 27.87 -35.57 12.69
C LYS A 6 27.56 -36.65 11.64
N SER A 7 26.98 -36.29 10.50
CA SER A 7 27.07 -37.11 9.29
C SER A 7 27.97 -36.38 8.28
N THR A 8 29.14 -36.97 8.11
CA THR A 8 30.02 -36.90 6.94
C THR A 8 29.30 -36.46 5.66
N ALA A 9 29.84 -35.43 5.02
CA ALA A 9 29.57 -35.12 3.62
C ALA A 9 29.91 -36.34 2.77
N VAL A 10 28.87 -37.07 2.35
CA VAL A 10 28.94 -38.00 1.24
C VAL A 10 28.73 -37.15 -0.01
N THR A 11 29.81 -36.88 -0.72
CA THR A 11 29.78 -36.45 -2.12
C THR A 11 29.09 -37.55 -2.95
N THR A 12 27.77 -37.48 -3.10
CA THR A 12 27.05 -38.14 -4.18
C THR A 12 26.76 -37.09 -5.24
N GLY A 13 27.56 -37.09 -6.30
CA GLY A 13 27.28 -36.31 -7.49
C GLY A 13 26.05 -36.86 -8.19
N HIS A 14 24.92 -36.16 -8.10
CA HIS A 14 23.83 -36.30 -9.06
C HIS A 14 23.77 -35.01 -9.89
N LYS A 15 24.51 -34.99 -11.00
CA LYS A 15 24.20 -34.07 -12.11
C LYS A 15 22.79 -34.42 -12.58
N ALA A 16 21.85 -33.49 -12.48
CA ALA A 16 20.57 -33.61 -13.18
C ALA A 16 20.86 -33.82 -14.67
N GLN A 17 20.35 -34.90 -15.27
CA GLN A 17 20.45 -35.11 -16.71
C GLN A 17 19.64 -34.01 -17.41
N ARG A 18 20.36 -33.14 -18.14
CA ARG A 18 19.79 -32.04 -18.91
C ARG A 18 19.36 -32.56 -20.29
N LEU A 19 18.31 -31.97 -20.88
CA LEU A 19 17.96 -32.19 -22.29
C LEU A 19 19.16 -31.77 -23.17
N MET A 20 19.69 -32.69 -23.95
CA MET A 20 20.87 -32.47 -24.81
C MET A 20 20.46 -32.55 -26.29
N ILE A 21 21.06 -31.72 -27.13
CA ILE A 21 20.84 -31.73 -28.58
C ILE A 21 21.51 -32.99 -29.16
N SER A 22 20.73 -33.80 -29.88
CA SER A 22 21.19 -34.99 -30.58
C SER A 22 21.31 -34.72 -32.09
N SER A 23 22.24 -35.41 -32.74
CA SER A 23 22.31 -35.46 -34.22
C SER A 23 21.50 -36.61 -34.82
N GLN A 24 20.78 -37.39 -34.00
CA GLN A 24 19.97 -38.52 -34.46
C GLN A 24 18.73 -38.04 -35.22
N THR A 25 18.42 -38.72 -36.33
CA THR A 25 17.19 -38.50 -37.12
C THR A 25 16.12 -39.56 -36.87
N GLU A 26 16.48 -40.63 -36.16
CA GLU A 26 15.63 -41.77 -35.82
C GLU A 26 15.73 -42.07 -34.32
N ALA A 27 14.60 -42.31 -33.67
CA ALA A 27 14.51 -42.69 -32.26
C ALA A 27 13.25 -43.50 -31.99
N ILE A 28 13.18 -44.18 -30.84
CA ILE A 28 11.89 -44.69 -30.35
C ILE A 28 10.96 -43.49 -30.14
N ALA A 29 9.68 -43.62 -30.52
CA ALA A 29 8.70 -42.54 -30.37
C ALA A 29 8.45 -42.23 -28.89
N SER A 30 8.07 -40.99 -28.56
CA SER A 30 7.71 -40.65 -27.18
C SER A 30 6.48 -41.44 -26.73
N SER A 31 6.32 -41.65 -25.42
CA SER A 31 5.18 -42.39 -24.86
C SER A 31 3.83 -41.83 -25.32
N ALA A 32 3.74 -40.50 -25.49
CA ALA A 32 2.56 -39.83 -26.01
C ALA A 32 2.33 -40.14 -27.50
N GLN A 33 3.37 -40.10 -28.35
CA GLN A 33 3.27 -40.50 -29.76
C GLN A 33 2.91 -41.97 -29.93
N GLN A 34 3.47 -42.85 -29.11
CA GLN A 34 3.16 -44.29 -29.13
C GLN A 34 1.67 -44.52 -28.89
N ARG A 35 1.10 -43.86 -27.87
CA ARG A 35 -0.34 -43.94 -27.56
C ARG A 35 -1.19 -43.44 -28.73
N ILE A 36 -0.91 -42.22 -29.22
CA ILE A 36 -1.70 -41.61 -30.30
C ILE A 36 -1.63 -42.47 -31.57
N TYR A 37 -0.47 -43.04 -31.90
CA TYR A 37 -0.33 -43.94 -33.05
C TYR A 37 -1.16 -45.22 -32.89
N MET A 38 -1.11 -45.87 -31.71
CA MET A 38 -1.93 -47.06 -31.44
C MET A 38 -3.43 -46.76 -31.49
N ASP A 39 -3.85 -45.65 -30.87
CA ASP A 39 -5.26 -45.21 -30.90
C ASP A 39 -5.71 -44.91 -32.33
N ASP A 40 -4.92 -44.17 -33.10
CA ASP A 40 -5.22 -43.81 -34.49
C ASP A 40 -5.35 -45.07 -35.36
N LYS A 41 -4.49 -46.08 -35.18
CA LYS A 41 -4.61 -47.38 -35.90
C LYS A 41 -5.84 -48.18 -35.49
N LEU A 42 -6.21 -48.17 -34.22
CA LEU A 42 -7.42 -48.85 -33.73
C LEU A 42 -8.68 -48.21 -34.34
N TYR A 43 -8.81 -46.88 -34.30
CA TYR A 43 -10.00 -46.17 -34.81
C TYR A 43 -10.07 -46.09 -36.34
N PHE A 44 -8.92 -46.01 -37.02
CA PHE A 44 -8.86 -46.03 -38.48
C PHE A 44 -9.49 -47.29 -39.05
N SER A 45 -9.25 -48.44 -38.42
CA SER A 45 -9.83 -49.73 -38.83
C SER A 45 -11.37 -49.79 -38.71
N ALA A 46 -11.97 -48.91 -37.91
CA ALA A 46 -13.38 -48.99 -37.53
C ALA A 46 -14.29 -47.94 -38.21
N SER A 47 -13.77 -46.79 -38.67
CA SER A 47 -14.64 -45.67 -39.09
C SER A 47 -14.18 -44.82 -40.28
N GLU A 48 -12.99 -45.02 -40.84
CA GLU A 48 -12.36 -44.15 -41.87
C GLU A 48 -12.25 -42.65 -41.49
N LEU A 49 -12.57 -42.26 -40.25
CA LEU A 49 -12.55 -40.90 -39.73
C LEU A 49 -11.38 -40.73 -38.75
N SER A 50 -10.64 -39.61 -38.84
CA SER A 50 -9.59 -39.27 -37.87
C SER A 50 -10.13 -38.33 -36.80
N ILE A 51 -10.08 -38.76 -35.54
CA ILE A 51 -10.50 -37.97 -34.36
C ILE A 51 -9.36 -37.14 -33.75
N TYR A 52 -8.13 -37.27 -34.27
CA TYR A 52 -6.90 -36.65 -33.75
C TYR A 52 -6.44 -35.43 -34.57
N ASN A 53 -7.35 -34.76 -35.26
CA ASN A 53 -7.05 -33.52 -35.98
C ASN A 53 -7.27 -32.28 -35.09
N ILE A 54 -6.23 -31.47 -34.92
CA ILE A 54 -6.28 -30.17 -34.24
C ILE A 54 -6.38 -29.07 -35.30
N THR A 55 -7.41 -28.22 -35.19
CA THR A 55 -7.61 -27.07 -36.07
C THR A 55 -7.22 -25.78 -35.37
N VAL A 56 -6.35 -24.98 -35.99
CA VAL A 56 -5.92 -23.66 -35.51
C VAL A 56 -6.35 -22.61 -36.56
N PRO A 57 -7.56 -22.03 -36.42
CA PRO A 57 -8.00 -20.94 -37.29
C PRO A 57 -7.31 -19.63 -36.88
N LEU A 58 -6.89 -18.86 -37.87
CA LEU A 58 -6.25 -17.56 -37.72
C LEU A 58 -6.97 -16.53 -38.57
N GLN A 59 -7.43 -15.47 -37.94
CA GLN A 59 -8.05 -14.35 -38.64
C GLN A 59 -7.06 -13.23 -38.91
N ILE A 60 -7.04 -12.75 -40.16
CA ILE A 60 -6.34 -11.51 -40.53
C ILE A 60 -7.13 -10.34 -39.94
N LYS A 61 -6.52 -9.61 -39.02
CA LYS A 61 -7.14 -8.44 -38.38
C LYS A 61 -6.89 -7.13 -39.11
N ARG A 62 -5.71 -6.95 -39.69
CA ARG A 62 -5.26 -5.73 -40.37
C ARG A 62 -4.31 -6.08 -41.51
N GLY A 63 -4.37 -5.30 -42.60
CA GLY A 63 -3.45 -5.44 -43.75
C GLY A 63 -3.85 -6.53 -44.76
N SER A 64 -2.93 -6.82 -45.68
CA SER A 64 -3.08 -7.88 -46.68
C SER A 64 -1.81 -8.71 -46.82
N VAL A 65 -1.97 -10.00 -47.06
CA VAL A 65 -0.85 -10.94 -47.24
C VAL A 65 -1.10 -11.82 -48.46
N SER A 66 -0.08 -12.07 -49.27
CA SER A 66 -0.23 -12.98 -50.40
C SER A 66 -0.25 -14.44 -49.93
N ILE A 67 -1.06 -15.25 -50.61
CA ILE A 67 -1.17 -16.69 -50.36
C ILE A 67 0.19 -17.37 -50.57
N GLU A 68 0.97 -16.90 -51.55
CA GLU A 68 2.30 -17.41 -51.82
C GLU A 68 3.28 -17.11 -50.67
N HIS A 69 3.17 -15.94 -50.04
CA HIS A 69 3.95 -15.60 -48.84
C HIS A 69 3.60 -16.50 -47.66
N ILE A 70 2.33 -16.81 -47.46
CA ILE A 70 1.90 -17.77 -46.44
C ILE A 70 2.49 -19.15 -46.73
N ARG A 71 2.50 -19.57 -48.00
CA ARG A 71 3.05 -20.85 -48.43
C ARG A 71 4.57 -20.92 -48.18
N SER A 72 5.33 -19.90 -48.54
CA SER A 72 6.78 -19.86 -48.31
C SER A 72 7.14 -19.83 -46.81
N SER A 73 6.41 -19.05 -46.01
CA SER A 73 6.59 -19.01 -44.55
C SER A 73 6.27 -20.36 -43.89
N LEU A 74 5.22 -21.05 -44.35
CA LEU A 74 4.88 -22.39 -43.89
C LEU A 74 6.01 -23.38 -44.17
N VAL A 75 6.59 -23.33 -45.38
CA VAL A 75 7.72 -24.16 -45.77
C VAL A 75 8.93 -23.92 -44.86
N SER A 76 9.29 -22.65 -44.64
CA SER A 76 10.40 -22.27 -43.75
C SER A 76 10.21 -22.84 -42.33
N MET A 77 8.99 -22.72 -41.79
CA MET A 77 8.65 -23.25 -40.47
C MET A 77 8.76 -24.79 -40.41
N ILE A 78 8.28 -25.53 -41.41
CA ILE A 78 8.38 -27.01 -41.45
C ILE A 78 9.85 -27.46 -41.49
N GLN A 79 10.72 -26.69 -42.16
CA GLN A 79 12.14 -27.00 -42.22
C GLN A 79 12.84 -26.80 -40.87
N GLN A 80 12.50 -25.74 -40.14
CA GLN A 80 13.05 -25.42 -38.83
C GLN A 80 12.52 -26.32 -37.69
N HIS A 81 11.26 -26.74 -37.77
CA HIS A 81 10.59 -27.56 -36.75
C HIS A 81 10.37 -28.98 -37.24
N THR A 82 11.35 -29.84 -36.99
CA THR A 82 11.43 -31.20 -37.53
C THR A 82 10.23 -32.10 -37.21
N VAL A 83 9.54 -31.87 -36.08
CA VAL A 83 8.33 -32.62 -35.68
C VAL A 83 7.20 -32.53 -36.72
N LEU A 84 7.12 -31.43 -37.47
CA LEU A 84 6.09 -31.20 -38.49
C LEU A 84 6.32 -32.01 -39.78
N ARG A 85 7.44 -32.74 -39.87
CA ARG A 85 7.81 -33.67 -40.95
C ARG A 85 8.33 -35.01 -40.41
N THR A 86 7.99 -35.34 -39.17
CA THR A 86 8.45 -36.59 -38.53
C THR A 86 7.43 -37.69 -38.79
N ALA A 87 7.89 -38.77 -39.42
CA ALA A 87 7.15 -40.00 -39.60
C ALA A 87 7.11 -40.79 -38.29
N VAL A 88 5.97 -41.37 -37.93
CA VAL A 88 5.82 -42.28 -36.79
C VAL A 88 5.20 -43.58 -37.26
N ARG A 89 5.87 -44.71 -37.00
CA ARG A 89 5.47 -46.03 -37.50
C ARG A 89 5.87 -47.16 -36.56
N PHE A 90 5.19 -48.29 -36.67
CA PHE A 90 5.60 -49.51 -35.99
C PHE A 90 6.83 -50.13 -36.66
N SER A 91 7.85 -50.45 -35.87
CA SER A 91 9.10 -51.10 -36.29
C SER A 91 9.03 -52.60 -35.98
N PRO A 92 8.86 -53.49 -36.98
CA PRO A 92 8.77 -54.92 -36.73
C PRO A 92 10.04 -55.53 -36.13
N THR A 93 11.20 -54.91 -36.37
CA THR A 93 12.50 -55.35 -35.88
C THR A 93 12.69 -55.06 -34.40
N LEU A 94 12.26 -53.88 -33.93
CA LEU A 94 12.36 -53.47 -32.53
C LEU A 94 11.12 -53.87 -31.71
N ASN A 95 10.05 -54.29 -32.37
CA ASN A 95 8.73 -54.51 -31.77
C ASN A 95 8.25 -53.29 -30.96
N GLN A 96 8.54 -52.09 -31.47
CA GLN A 96 8.26 -50.79 -30.86
C GLN A 96 7.88 -49.78 -31.93
N ILE A 97 7.24 -48.68 -31.53
CA ILE A 97 6.93 -47.57 -32.44
C ILE A 97 8.14 -46.63 -32.46
N GLU A 98 8.62 -46.34 -33.65
CA GLU A 98 9.74 -45.42 -33.91
C GLU A 98 9.24 -44.12 -34.52
N GLN A 99 10.03 -43.07 -34.36
CA GLN A 99 9.89 -41.81 -35.08
C GLN A 99 11.12 -41.56 -35.95
N ASN A 100 10.91 -41.03 -37.16
CA ASN A 100 11.95 -40.74 -38.13
C ASN A 100 11.70 -39.40 -38.83
N ILE A 101 12.65 -38.48 -38.70
CA ILE A 101 12.60 -37.16 -39.33
C ILE A 101 12.76 -37.31 -40.85
N GLN A 102 11.70 -37.06 -41.62
CA GLN A 102 11.74 -37.15 -43.08
C GLN A 102 12.41 -35.93 -43.69
N PRO A 103 13.24 -36.06 -44.75
CA PRO A 103 13.76 -34.90 -45.46
C PRO A 103 12.62 -34.01 -45.98
N PHE A 104 12.87 -32.71 -46.13
CA PHE A 104 11.85 -31.82 -46.68
C PHE A 104 11.60 -32.11 -48.16
N THR A 105 10.35 -32.39 -48.52
CA THR A 105 9.84 -32.49 -49.89
C THR A 105 8.48 -31.78 -49.99
N ASP A 106 8.11 -31.28 -51.16
CA ASP A 106 6.85 -30.50 -51.32
C ASP A 106 5.57 -31.30 -51.02
N ASP A 107 5.65 -32.62 -50.92
CA ASP A 107 4.53 -33.52 -50.65
C ASP A 107 4.32 -33.85 -49.15
N ILE A 108 5.13 -33.29 -48.24
CA ILE A 108 5.01 -33.52 -46.78
C ILE A 108 3.87 -32.72 -46.11
N TYR A 109 3.31 -31.72 -46.80
CA TYR A 109 2.17 -30.93 -46.34
C TYR A 109 1.19 -30.70 -47.50
N SER A 110 -0.05 -30.34 -47.19
CA SER A 110 -1.02 -29.91 -48.22
C SER A 110 -1.43 -28.46 -48.01
N PHE A 111 -1.48 -27.68 -49.08
CA PHE A 111 -1.98 -26.31 -49.09
C PHE A 111 -3.25 -26.21 -49.94
N GLN A 112 -4.33 -25.68 -49.38
CA GLN A 112 -5.59 -25.47 -50.08
C GLN A 112 -6.01 -23.99 -50.05
N HIS A 113 -6.73 -23.55 -51.07
CA HIS A 113 -7.30 -22.20 -51.15
C HIS A 113 -8.78 -22.30 -51.53
N SER A 114 -9.64 -21.71 -50.71
CA SER A 114 -11.08 -21.59 -50.98
C SER A 114 -11.53 -20.13 -50.98
N ARG A 115 -12.56 -19.83 -51.77
CA ARG A 115 -13.14 -18.49 -51.94
C ARG A 115 -14.64 -18.50 -51.63
N GLY A 116 -15.18 -17.36 -51.21
CA GLY A 116 -16.63 -17.16 -51.04
C GLY A 116 -17.24 -17.80 -49.78
N VAL A 117 -16.44 -18.03 -48.73
CA VAL A 117 -16.93 -18.54 -47.44
C VAL A 117 -17.42 -17.37 -46.56
N SER A 118 -18.61 -16.84 -46.88
CA SER A 118 -19.08 -15.58 -46.30
C SER A 118 -19.92 -15.74 -45.03
N THR A 119 -20.66 -16.86 -44.89
CA THR A 119 -21.54 -17.10 -43.74
C THR A 119 -20.87 -17.91 -42.62
N LEU A 120 -21.34 -17.74 -41.38
CA LEU A 120 -20.87 -18.53 -40.23
C LEU A 120 -21.18 -20.02 -40.39
N GLU A 121 -22.29 -20.37 -41.02
CA GLU A 121 -22.68 -21.77 -41.26
C GLU A 121 -21.75 -22.46 -42.27
N GLN A 122 -21.37 -21.76 -43.35
CA GLN A 122 -20.36 -22.25 -44.30
C GLN A 122 -18.98 -22.41 -43.65
N LEU A 123 -18.61 -21.49 -42.76
CA LEU A 123 -17.35 -21.58 -42.01
C LEU A 123 -17.36 -22.74 -41.02
N ASP A 124 -18.45 -22.94 -40.28
CA ASP A 124 -18.59 -24.07 -39.36
C ASP A 124 -18.60 -25.40 -40.11
N HIS A 125 -19.26 -25.47 -41.26
CA HIS A 125 -19.20 -26.63 -42.15
C HIS A 125 -17.78 -26.89 -42.67
N LEU A 126 -17.04 -25.85 -43.06
CA LEU A 126 -15.65 -25.96 -43.50
C LEU A 126 -14.74 -26.48 -42.37
N LEU A 127 -14.83 -25.90 -41.17
CA LEU A 127 -14.05 -26.33 -40.00
C LEU A 127 -14.38 -27.77 -39.59
N LYS A 128 -15.66 -28.15 -39.62
CA LYS A 128 -16.11 -29.54 -39.39
C LYS A 128 -15.51 -30.48 -40.43
N ASN A 129 -15.56 -30.13 -41.70
CA ASN A 129 -14.99 -30.96 -42.77
C ASN A 129 -13.47 -31.10 -42.66
N GLU A 130 -12.76 -30.03 -42.35
CA GLU A 130 -11.30 -30.09 -42.16
C GLU A 130 -10.89 -30.97 -40.97
N ARG A 131 -11.71 -30.96 -39.90
CA ARG A 131 -11.50 -31.75 -38.69
C ARG A 131 -11.88 -33.22 -38.87
N ILE A 132 -12.99 -33.51 -39.52
CA ILE A 132 -13.61 -34.85 -39.57
C ILE A 132 -13.25 -35.63 -40.85
N GLY A 133 -12.88 -34.96 -41.95
CA GLY A 133 -13.00 -35.54 -43.29
C GLY A 133 -11.76 -36.09 -43.99
N LYS A 134 -10.52 -35.97 -43.45
CA LYS A 134 -9.29 -36.43 -44.13
C LYS A 134 -8.25 -37.01 -43.18
N TYR A 135 -7.82 -38.24 -43.45
CA TYR A 135 -6.75 -38.93 -42.74
C TYR A 135 -5.38 -38.30 -43.04
N PHE A 136 -4.48 -38.32 -42.06
CA PHE A 136 -3.07 -37.92 -42.23
C PHE A 136 -2.20 -39.15 -42.39
N ASP A 137 -1.29 -39.12 -43.36
CA ASP A 137 -0.29 -40.17 -43.53
C ASP A 137 0.89 -39.96 -42.57
N VAL A 138 0.64 -40.26 -41.29
CA VAL A 138 1.59 -40.09 -40.19
C VAL A 138 2.83 -40.98 -40.35
N GLU A 139 2.74 -42.08 -41.09
CA GLU A 139 3.85 -43.01 -41.34
C GLU A 139 4.87 -42.48 -42.36
N ASN A 140 4.46 -41.52 -43.19
CA ASN A 140 5.33 -40.81 -44.13
C ASN A 140 5.57 -39.35 -43.73
N GLY A 141 5.25 -38.98 -42.48
CA GLY A 141 5.52 -37.64 -41.93
C GLY A 141 4.59 -36.54 -42.45
N LYS A 142 3.47 -36.90 -43.07
CA LYS A 142 2.46 -35.94 -43.55
C LYS A 142 1.50 -35.65 -42.41
N VAL A 143 1.81 -34.63 -41.60
CA VAL A 143 1.09 -34.32 -40.35
C VAL A 143 0.48 -32.92 -40.30
N LEU A 144 0.63 -32.11 -41.37
CA LEU A 144 0.19 -30.72 -41.43
C LEU A 144 -0.54 -30.38 -42.75
N ARG A 145 -1.66 -29.68 -42.64
CA ARG A 145 -2.39 -29.04 -43.76
C ARG A 145 -2.61 -27.57 -43.46
N CYS A 146 -2.60 -26.75 -44.48
CA CYS A 146 -2.95 -25.33 -44.40
C CYS A 146 -4.06 -25.03 -45.41
N HIS A 147 -5.08 -24.28 -44.98
CA HIS A 147 -6.17 -23.85 -45.83
C HIS A 147 -6.34 -22.33 -45.73
N ALA A 148 -6.01 -21.62 -46.80
CA ALA A 148 -6.28 -20.19 -46.95
C ALA A 148 -7.73 -19.97 -47.41
N VAL A 149 -8.49 -19.14 -46.71
CA VAL A 149 -9.92 -18.94 -46.94
C VAL A 149 -10.22 -17.46 -47.13
N GLN A 150 -10.57 -17.09 -48.35
CA GLN A 150 -11.14 -15.78 -48.67
C GLN A 150 -12.64 -15.79 -48.37
N ARG A 151 -13.06 -14.95 -47.42
CA ARG A 151 -14.46 -14.86 -46.97
C ARG A 151 -15.29 -13.91 -47.82
N SER A 152 -14.66 -12.90 -48.42
CA SER A 152 -15.35 -12.01 -49.36
C SER A 152 -15.74 -12.78 -50.63
N PRO A 153 -16.95 -12.56 -51.17
CA PRO A 153 -17.36 -13.10 -52.47
C PRO A 153 -16.68 -12.41 -53.66
N GLU A 154 -15.99 -11.29 -53.44
CA GLU A 154 -15.26 -10.56 -54.50
C GLU A 154 -13.94 -11.26 -54.85
N ASN A 155 -13.64 -11.38 -56.14
CA ASN A 155 -12.37 -11.94 -56.60
C ASN A 155 -11.21 -10.95 -56.38
N ARG A 156 -10.44 -11.17 -55.30
CA ARG A 156 -9.32 -10.31 -54.88
C ARG A 156 -7.92 -10.87 -55.24
N GLY A 157 -7.86 -11.79 -56.21
CA GLY A 157 -6.61 -12.45 -56.58
C GLY A 157 -6.05 -13.33 -55.45
N ASP A 158 -4.73 -13.37 -55.30
CA ASP A 158 -4.02 -14.22 -54.33
C ASP A 158 -3.71 -13.50 -53.01
N LEU A 159 -4.49 -12.47 -52.65
CA LEU A 159 -4.33 -11.71 -51.40
C LEU A 159 -5.41 -12.08 -50.38
N LEU A 160 -5.01 -12.37 -49.16
CA LEU A 160 -5.89 -12.45 -47.99
C LEU A 160 -5.93 -11.07 -47.30
N HIS A 161 -7.13 -10.60 -46.95
CA HIS A 161 -7.40 -9.31 -46.33
C HIS A 161 -8.00 -9.45 -44.94
N GLU A 162 -8.24 -8.30 -44.29
CA GLU A 162 -9.03 -8.21 -43.07
C GLU A 162 -10.30 -9.06 -43.16
N SER A 163 -10.54 -9.86 -42.13
CA SER A 163 -11.59 -10.87 -41.99
C SER A 163 -11.36 -12.23 -42.65
N ASP A 164 -10.43 -12.37 -43.60
CA ASP A 164 -10.05 -13.67 -44.18
C ASP A 164 -9.33 -14.57 -43.17
N LEU A 165 -9.31 -15.87 -43.44
CA LEU A 165 -8.81 -16.88 -42.50
C LEU A 165 -7.67 -17.71 -43.08
N ILE A 166 -6.75 -18.12 -42.21
CA ILE A 166 -5.79 -19.19 -42.45
C ILE A 166 -6.12 -20.30 -41.45
N ILE A 167 -6.38 -21.51 -41.92
CA ILE A 167 -6.73 -22.64 -41.06
C ILE A 167 -5.59 -23.65 -41.14
N PHE A 168 -4.87 -23.83 -40.04
CA PHE A 168 -3.93 -24.94 -39.91
C PHE A 168 -4.64 -26.16 -39.35
N VAL A 169 -4.45 -27.31 -39.97
CA VAL A 169 -4.92 -28.60 -39.46
C VAL A 169 -3.68 -29.45 -39.22
N ILE A 170 -3.50 -29.90 -37.98
CA ILE A 170 -2.29 -30.61 -37.55
C ILE A 170 -2.71 -31.88 -36.84
N HIS A 171 -2.06 -32.99 -37.17
CA HIS A 171 -2.31 -34.25 -36.49
C HIS A 171 -1.76 -34.22 -35.07
N HIS A 172 -2.53 -34.71 -34.09
CA HIS A 172 -2.20 -34.68 -32.66
C HIS A 172 -0.88 -35.44 -32.35
N ILE A 173 -0.41 -36.32 -33.25
CA ILE A 173 0.88 -37.02 -33.12
C ILE A 173 2.10 -36.08 -33.15
N ALA A 174 1.97 -34.91 -33.76
CA ALA A 174 3.03 -33.92 -33.89
C ALA A 174 2.72 -32.63 -33.11
N PHE A 175 1.53 -32.53 -32.50
CA PHE A 175 1.01 -31.28 -31.98
C PHE A 175 0.07 -31.49 -30.80
N ASP A 176 0.14 -30.60 -29.81
CA ASP A 176 -0.83 -30.50 -28.74
C ASP A 176 -1.30 -29.05 -28.53
N LEU A 177 -2.31 -28.84 -27.69
CA LEU A 177 -2.84 -27.49 -27.41
C LEU A 177 -1.75 -26.54 -26.88
N GLY A 178 -0.80 -27.05 -26.10
CA GLY A 178 0.36 -26.30 -25.61
C GLY A 178 1.30 -25.82 -26.72
N SER A 179 1.32 -26.52 -27.86
CA SER A 179 2.11 -26.15 -29.05
C SER A 179 1.53 -24.98 -29.83
N THR A 180 0.27 -24.58 -29.57
CA THR A 180 -0.38 -23.47 -30.30
C THR A 180 0.45 -22.19 -30.24
N LYS A 181 0.87 -21.76 -29.05
CA LYS A 181 1.65 -20.53 -28.89
C LYS A 181 3.03 -20.58 -29.58
N PRO A 182 3.89 -21.58 -29.35
CA PRO A 182 5.18 -21.64 -30.03
C PRO A 182 5.04 -21.81 -31.54
N PHE A 183 4.02 -22.54 -32.02
CA PHE A 183 3.73 -22.68 -33.44
C PHE A 183 3.34 -21.36 -34.10
N LEU A 184 2.44 -20.59 -33.49
CA LEU A 184 2.05 -19.29 -34.03
C LEU A 184 3.21 -18.30 -34.03
N LYS A 185 4.05 -18.32 -32.99
CA LYS A 185 5.27 -17.49 -32.92
C LYS A 185 6.27 -17.87 -34.01
N ALA A 186 6.48 -19.17 -34.25
CA ALA A 186 7.35 -19.66 -35.31
C ALA A 186 6.83 -19.27 -36.70
N PHE A 187 5.52 -19.40 -36.92
CA PHE A 187 4.88 -19.00 -38.17
C PHE A 187 4.97 -17.49 -38.42
N GLU A 188 4.72 -16.66 -37.40
CA GLU A 188 4.86 -15.20 -37.48
C GLU A 188 6.30 -14.78 -37.80
N LEU A 189 7.28 -15.38 -37.12
CA LEU A 189 8.69 -15.14 -37.40
C LEU A 189 9.05 -15.51 -38.85
N ALA A 190 8.57 -16.65 -39.33
CA ALA A 190 8.77 -17.08 -40.72
C ALA A 190 8.07 -16.15 -41.74
N CYS A 191 6.99 -15.47 -41.34
CA CYS A 191 6.35 -14.43 -42.15
C CYS A 191 7.18 -13.12 -42.21
N TRP A 192 8.00 -12.82 -41.21
CA TRP A 192 8.83 -11.61 -41.20
C TRP A 192 10.18 -11.78 -41.88
N THR A 193 10.84 -12.93 -41.70
CA THR A 193 12.24 -13.05 -42.11
C THR A 193 12.42 -13.27 -43.60
N ASN A 194 11.44 -13.88 -44.30
CA ASN A 194 11.41 -14.22 -45.74
C ASN A 194 12.71 -14.79 -46.36
N GLU A 195 13.71 -15.14 -45.55
CA GLU A 195 14.98 -15.69 -45.97
C GLU A 195 15.09 -17.16 -45.57
N TYR A 196 15.44 -17.96 -46.57
CA TYR A 196 15.77 -19.37 -46.45
C TYR A 196 17.10 -19.52 -45.70
N HIS A 197 17.08 -19.44 -44.38
CA HIS A 197 18.25 -19.81 -43.59
C HIS A 197 18.31 -21.34 -43.46
N GLN A 198 19.48 -21.93 -43.77
CA GLN A 198 19.75 -23.31 -43.39
C GLN A 198 19.52 -23.46 -41.88
N PRO A 199 18.89 -24.56 -41.43
CA PRO A 199 18.58 -24.75 -40.02
C PRO A 199 19.88 -24.80 -39.21
N VAL A 200 20.14 -23.76 -38.43
CA VAL A 200 21.16 -23.81 -37.39
C VAL A 200 20.53 -24.57 -36.23
N LEU A 201 20.89 -25.86 -36.08
CA LEU A 201 20.43 -26.76 -35.01
C LEU A 201 21.06 -26.36 -33.64
N THR A 202 20.83 -25.14 -33.17
CA THR A 202 21.30 -24.66 -31.86
C THR A 202 20.28 -24.83 -30.74
N VAL A 203 19.06 -25.31 -31.06
CA VAL A 203 17.98 -25.53 -30.09
C VAL A 203 17.48 -26.99 -30.10
N PRO A 204 17.12 -27.57 -28.94
CA PRO A 204 16.56 -28.91 -28.86
C PRO A 204 15.29 -29.07 -29.73
N GLN A 205 15.18 -30.23 -30.38
CA GLN A 205 14.04 -30.65 -31.19
C GLN A 205 13.19 -31.68 -30.45
N TYR A 206 11.99 -31.98 -30.95
CA TYR A 206 11.09 -32.93 -30.30
C TYR A 206 11.67 -34.35 -30.20
N ILE A 207 12.53 -34.75 -31.14
CA ILE A 207 13.25 -36.03 -31.07
C ILE A 207 14.19 -36.10 -29.86
N ASP A 208 14.81 -34.97 -29.46
CA ASP A 208 15.67 -34.90 -28.28
C ASP A 208 14.86 -35.13 -27.01
N PHE A 209 13.62 -34.62 -26.96
CA PHE A 209 12.70 -34.90 -25.86
C PHE A 209 12.35 -36.39 -25.77
N ALA A 210 12.09 -37.05 -26.90
CA ALA A 210 11.76 -38.48 -26.89
C ALA A 210 12.93 -39.35 -26.41
N LEU A 211 14.16 -39.02 -26.81
CA LEU A 211 15.38 -39.66 -26.29
C LEU A 211 15.56 -39.39 -24.79
N TYR A 212 15.33 -38.16 -24.37
CA TYR A 212 15.36 -37.78 -22.96
C TYR A 212 14.32 -38.56 -22.13
N GLU A 213 13.08 -38.65 -22.59
CA GLU A 213 12.02 -39.42 -21.91
C GLU A 213 12.42 -40.90 -21.73
N GLN A 214 13.04 -41.51 -22.74
CA GLN A 214 13.54 -42.89 -22.63
C GLN A 214 14.62 -43.05 -21.56
N THR A 215 15.57 -42.10 -21.47
CA THR A 215 16.60 -42.16 -20.42
C THR A 215 15.98 -42.04 -19.03
N LEU A 216 14.97 -41.18 -18.86
CA LEU A 216 14.23 -41.06 -17.60
C LEU A 216 13.45 -42.33 -17.24
N LEU A 217 12.86 -43.00 -18.23
CA LEU A 217 12.11 -44.24 -18.02
C LEU A 217 13.02 -45.43 -17.71
N ALA A 218 14.22 -45.46 -18.30
CA ALA A 218 15.21 -46.51 -18.07
C ALA A 218 15.93 -46.39 -16.72
N ASP A 219 15.76 -45.30 -15.97
CA ASP A 219 16.41 -45.10 -14.68
C ASP A 219 15.93 -46.13 -13.63
N THR A 220 16.87 -46.94 -13.16
CA THR A 220 16.67 -48.01 -12.18
C THR A 220 16.90 -47.58 -10.73
N ASN A 221 17.34 -46.34 -10.49
CA ASN A 221 17.58 -45.84 -9.14
C ASN A 221 16.27 -45.68 -8.35
N ALA A 222 16.13 -46.38 -7.22
CA ALA A 222 14.92 -46.36 -6.39
C ALA A 222 14.51 -44.96 -5.88
N GLU A 223 15.48 -44.05 -5.76
CA GLU A 223 15.27 -42.66 -5.32
C GLU A 223 14.99 -41.68 -6.47
N SER A 224 15.02 -42.14 -7.73
CA SER A 224 14.74 -41.31 -8.89
C SER A 224 13.31 -40.76 -8.87
N LYS A 225 13.12 -39.59 -9.49
CA LYS A 225 11.79 -38.97 -9.69
C LYS A 225 10.81 -39.98 -10.33
N MET A 226 11.29 -40.77 -11.28
CA MET A 226 10.49 -41.76 -12.00
C MET A 226 10.03 -42.92 -11.11
N ASN A 227 10.92 -43.49 -10.29
CA ASN A 227 10.56 -44.59 -9.39
C ASN A 227 9.69 -44.15 -8.20
N LYS A 228 9.81 -42.90 -7.76
CA LYS A 228 8.86 -42.29 -6.80
C LYS A 228 7.46 -42.18 -7.41
N ALA A 229 7.37 -41.70 -8.65
CA ALA A 229 6.09 -41.63 -9.37
C ALA A 229 5.47 -43.02 -9.55
N ARG A 230 6.25 -44.04 -9.95
CA ARG A 230 5.77 -45.44 -10.08
C ARG A 230 5.12 -45.95 -8.78
N ARG A 231 5.76 -45.71 -7.63
CA ARG A 231 5.23 -46.10 -6.32
C ARG A 231 3.93 -45.37 -5.98
N PHE A 232 3.88 -44.06 -6.21
CA PHE A 232 2.68 -43.25 -5.99
C PHE A 232 1.49 -43.79 -6.80
N TRP A 233 1.69 -43.98 -8.12
CA TRP A 233 0.64 -44.46 -9.01
C TRP A 233 0.20 -45.89 -8.69
N ALA A 234 1.13 -46.78 -8.33
CA ALA A 234 0.80 -48.14 -7.89
C ALA A 234 -0.06 -48.13 -6.62
N ASN A 235 0.21 -47.24 -5.67
CA ASN A 235 -0.59 -47.09 -4.45
C ASN A 235 -1.96 -46.49 -4.74
N LEU A 236 -2.04 -45.41 -5.52
CA LEU A 236 -3.29 -44.74 -5.86
C LEU A 236 -4.26 -45.69 -6.60
N MET A 237 -3.73 -46.49 -7.52
CA MET A 237 -4.53 -47.43 -8.32
C MET A 237 -4.73 -48.80 -7.67
N HIS A 238 -4.14 -49.04 -6.50
CA HIS A 238 -4.24 -50.33 -5.82
C HIS A 238 -5.69 -50.73 -5.55
N GLY A 239 -6.07 -51.92 -6.02
CA GLY A 239 -7.41 -52.48 -5.82
C GLY A 239 -8.53 -51.72 -6.55
N TYR A 240 -8.23 -50.88 -7.53
CA TYR A 240 -9.24 -50.26 -8.38
C TYR A 240 -9.86 -51.29 -9.33
N ASN A 241 -11.19 -51.26 -9.47
CA ASN A 241 -11.92 -52.16 -10.39
C ASN A 241 -12.12 -51.48 -11.75
N TRP A 242 -11.30 -51.86 -12.72
CA TRP A 242 -11.31 -51.31 -14.07
C TRP A 242 -12.54 -51.69 -14.92
N ASP A 243 -13.28 -52.74 -14.52
CA ASP A 243 -14.46 -53.22 -15.24
C ASP A 243 -15.75 -52.46 -14.85
N LYS A 244 -15.78 -51.78 -13.69
CA LYS A 244 -16.97 -51.10 -13.15
C LYS A 244 -17.40 -49.83 -13.90
N ILE A 245 -16.50 -49.18 -14.65
CA ILE A 245 -16.73 -47.84 -15.22
C ILE A 245 -16.97 -47.83 -16.74
N ARG A 246 -16.86 -48.97 -17.42
CA ARG A 246 -17.14 -49.05 -18.87
C ARG A 246 -18.56 -48.62 -19.24
N TYR A 247 -19.50 -48.59 -18.29
CA TYR A 247 -20.90 -48.29 -18.56
C TYR A 247 -21.49 -47.36 -17.50
N LEU A 248 -21.75 -46.11 -17.88
CA LEU A 248 -22.46 -45.10 -17.06
C LEU A 248 -23.96 -45.44 -16.81
N VAL A 249 -24.50 -46.48 -17.45
CA VAL A 249 -25.93 -46.86 -17.39
C VAL A 249 -26.07 -48.40 -17.39
N PRO A 250 -27.03 -48.99 -16.66
CA PRO A 250 -27.27 -50.44 -16.63
C PRO A 250 -27.49 -51.08 -18.00
N SER A 251 -27.09 -52.35 -18.09
CA SER A 251 -26.80 -53.18 -19.25
C SER A 251 -27.97 -53.67 -20.10
N GLU A 252 -29.14 -53.05 -20.06
CA GLU A 252 -30.27 -53.48 -20.89
C GLU A 252 -30.20 -52.86 -22.30
N GLY A 253 -29.69 -53.64 -23.25
CA GLY A 253 -29.87 -53.39 -24.69
C GLY A 253 -28.68 -52.86 -25.49
N ARG A 254 -27.45 -52.91 -24.97
CA ARG A 254 -26.27 -52.47 -25.74
C ARG A 254 -25.62 -53.60 -26.54
N THR A 255 -26.02 -53.71 -27.80
CA THR A 255 -25.29 -54.44 -28.85
C THR A 255 -23.91 -53.82 -29.08
N ASP A 256 -22.90 -54.66 -29.31
CA ASP A 256 -21.51 -54.49 -29.78
C ASP A 256 -21.17 -53.26 -30.67
N ARG A 257 -21.48 -52.03 -30.24
CA ARG A 257 -21.28 -50.77 -30.98
C ARG A 257 -20.33 -49.81 -30.26
N LEU A 258 -19.23 -50.30 -29.68
CA LEU A 258 -18.30 -49.43 -28.95
C LEU A 258 -17.31 -48.64 -29.82
N ASP A 259 -17.12 -48.96 -31.11
CA ASP A 259 -15.96 -48.43 -31.86
C ASP A 259 -16.29 -47.54 -33.07
N SER A 260 -17.46 -46.89 -33.12
CA SER A 260 -17.78 -46.04 -34.29
C SER A 260 -17.09 -44.66 -34.30
N GLY A 261 -16.51 -44.22 -33.19
CA GLY A 261 -15.94 -42.86 -33.03
C GLY A 261 -16.95 -41.71 -33.11
N ARG A 262 -18.25 -41.99 -33.31
CA ARG A 262 -19.30 -40.97 -33.46
C ARG A 262 -19.86 -40.57 -32.09
N GLY A 263 -19.81 -39.27 -31.79
CA GLY A 263 -20.35 -38.68 -30.57
C GLY A 263 -21.20 -37.44 -30.86
N TYR A 264 -21.98 -37.01 -29.86
CA TYR A 264 -22.70 -35.74 -29.88
C TYR A 264 -22.18 -34.84 -28.76
N THR A 265 -21.93 -33.58 -29.06
CA THR A 265 -21.50 -32.58 -28.08
C THR A 265 -22.68 -31.70 -27.71
N THR A 266 -22.94 -31.55 -26.41
CA THR A 266 -23.85 -30.52 -25.89
C THR A 266 -23.03 -29.44 -25.22
N ALA A 267 -23.37 -28.19 -25.49
CA ALA A 267 -22.77 -27.02 -24.86
C ALA A 267 -23.86 -26.20 -24.18
N PHE A 268 -23.58 -25.73 -22.98
CA PHE A 268 -24.43 -24.81 -22.24
C PHE A 268 -23.53 -23.82 -21.50
N THR A 269 -24.08 -22.64 -21.22
CA THR A 269 -23.43 -21.63 -20.39
C THR A 269 -23.90 -21.76 -18.95
N ILE A 270 -22.98 -21.60 -18.00
CA ILE A 270 -23.32 -21.47 -16.59
C ILE A 270 -23.58 -19.98 -16.33
N ASP A 271 -24.67 -19.68 -15.63
CA ASP A 271 -25.05 -18.31 -15.29
C ASP A 271 -23.96 -17.61 -14.48
N GLN A 272 -23.76 -16.32 -14.72
CA GLN A 272 -22.68 -15.54 -14.11
C GLN A 272 -22.75 -15.57 -12.57
N ASP A 273 -23.94 -15.50 -11.99
CA ASP A 273 -24.14 -15.54 -10.54
C ASP A 273 -23.61 -16.85 -9.91
N VAL A 274 -23.75 -17.97 -10.62
CA VAL A 274 -23.23 -19.27 -10.18
C VAL A 274 -21.71 -19.30 -10.28
N VAL A 275 -21.15 -18.72 -11.34
CA VAL A 275 -19.69 -18.60 -11.51
C VAL A 275 -19.08 -17.73 -10.41
N ASP A 276 -19.71 -16.60 -10.10
CA ASP A 276 -19.28 -15.69 -9.03
C ASP A 276 -19.33 -16.36 -7.66
N ALA A 277 -20.40 -17.14 -7.39
CA ALA A 277 -20.50 -17.94 -6.17
C ALA A 277 -19.42 -19.04 -6.10
N MET A 278 -19.10 -19.70 -7.22
CA MET A 278 -18.01 -20.67 -7.29
C MET A 278 -16.65 -20.02 -7.07
N MET A 279 -16.39 -18.84 -7.65
CA MET A 279 -15.15 -18.09 -7.43
C MET A 279 -15.00 -17.65 -5.97
N LEU A 280 -16.07 -17.16 -5.35
CA LEU A 280 -16.11 -16.80 -3.94
C LEU A 280 -15.87 -18.03 -3.04
N PHE A 281 -16.48 -19.18 -3.36
CA PHE A 281 -16.24 -20.41 -2.62
C PHE A 281 -14.78 -20.85 -2.74
N ALA A 282 -14.22 -20.79 -3.95
CA ALA A 282 -12.84 -21.17 -4.22
C ALA A 282 -11.84 -20.30 -3.45
N SER A 283 -12.03 -18.97 -3.46
CA SER A 283 -11.18 -18.04 -2.71
C SER A 283 -11.32 -18.21 -1.20
N THR A 284 -12.55 -18.31 -0.69
CA THR A 284 -12.82 -18.44 0.76
C THR A 284 -12.23 -19.73 1.36
N ASN A 285 -12.13 -20.80 0.56
CA ASN A 285 -11.65 -22.10 1.02
C ASN A 285 -10.23 -22.44 0.53
N ASN A 286 -9.50 -21.51 -0.10
CA ASN A 286 -8.15 -21.73 -0.63
C ASN A 286 -8.04 -22.95 -1.58
N VAL A 287 -9.02 -23.11 -2.47
CA VAL A 287 -9.06 -24.19 -3.47
C VAL A 287 -9.09 -23.63 -4.89
N THR A 288 -8.60 -24.41 -5.85
CA THR A 288 -8.57 -24.01 -7.26
C THR A 288 -9.93 -24.21 -7.93
N MET A 289 -10.25 -23.39 -8.92
CA MET A 289 -11.45 -23.58 -9.77
C MET A 289 -11.43 -24.94 -10.50
N PHE A 290 -10.26 -25.45 -10.85
CA PHE A 290 -10.09 -26.82 -11.35
C PHE A 290 -10.62 -27.85 -10.35
N SER A 291 -10.17 -27.79 -9.09
CA SER A 291 -10.53 -28.76 -8.06
C SER A 291 -12.01 -28.67 -7.69
N LEU A 292 -12.55 -27.46 -7.58
CA LEU A 292 -13.98 -27.25 -7.35
C LEU A 292 -14.82 -27.82 -8.51
N SER A 293 -14.46 -27.53 -9.76
CA SER A 293 -15.20 -28.01 -10.93
C SER A 293 -15.11 -29.53 -11.09
N LEU A 294 -13.94 -30.12 -10.81
CA LEU A 294 -13.74 -31.56 -10.82
C LEU A 294 -14.54 -32.24 -9.68
N ALA A 295 -14.61 -31.64 -8.49
CA ALA A 295 -15.46 -32.11 -7.40
C ALA A 295 -16.96 -32.05 -7.74
N CYS A 296 -17.42 -30.98 -8.42
CA CYS A 296 -18.77 -30.91 -8.97
C CYS A 296 -19.03 -32.07 -9.96
N TYR A 297 -18.06 -32.37 -10.83
CA TYR A 297 -18.15 -33.47 -11.78
C TYR A 297 -18.21 -34.83 -11.07
N TYR A 298 -17.41 -35.05 -10.03
CA TYR A 298 -17.49 -36.24 -9.19
C TYR A 298 -18.85 -36.38 -8.50
N ALA A 299 -19.39 -35.29 -7.94
CA ALA A 299 -20.72 -35.31 -7.32
C ALA A 299 -21.83 -35.63 -8.34
N PHE A 300 -21.69 -35.15 -9.58
CA PHE A 300 -22.58 -35.48 -10.68
C PHE A 300 -22.48 -36.96 -11.06
N LEU A 301 -21.27 -37.48 -11.28
CA LEU A 301 -21.04 -38.88 -11.61
C LEU A 301 -21.49 -39.83 -10.49
N PHE A 302 -21.27 -39.47 -9.22
CA PHE A 302 -21.75 -40.22 -8.06
C PHE A 302 -23.27 -40.39 -8.10
N LYS A 303 -24.02 -39.32 -8.43
CA LYS A 303 -25.47 -39.42 -8.60
C LYS A 303 -25.88 -40.20 -9.84
N LEU A 304 -25.19 -39.99 -10.97
CA LEU A 304 -25.54 -40.61 -12.25
C LEU A 304 -25.32 -42.14 -12.24
N THR A 305 -24.30 -42.60 -11.53
CA THR A 305 -23.91 -44.02 -11.43
C THR A 305 -24.63 -44.77 -10.30
N ASN A 306 -25.71 -44.20 -9.76
CA ASN A 306 -26.45 -44.75 -8.62
C ASN A 306 -25.56 -44.99 -7.38
N HIS A 307 -24.80 -43.95 -7.00
CA HIS A 307 -23.95 -43.91 -5.80
C HIS A 307 -22.72 -44.82 -5.84
N ASN A 308 -22.07 -44.97 -7.01
CA ASN A 308 -20.75 -45.59 -7.07
C ASN A 308 -19.72 -44.70 -6.36
N ASP A 309 -19.14 -45.22 -5.29
CA ASP A 309 -18.29 -44.53 -4.33
C ASP A 309 -16.79 -44.58 -4.66
N ASP A 310 -16.36 -45.29 -5.71
CA ASP A 310 -14.95 -45.34 -6.14
C ASP A 310 -14.87 -45.00 -7.63
N LEU A 311 -14.59 -43.73 -7.93
CA LEU A 311 -14.63 -43.17 -9.28
C LEU A 311 -13.24 -42.76 -9.73
N CYS A 312 -12.87 -43.12 -10.96
CA CYS A 312 -11.66 -42.62 -11.60
C CYS A 312 -11.98 -41.81 -12.86
N VAL A 313 -11.57 -40.54 -12.88
CA VAL A 313 -11.72 -39.61 -14.00
C VAL A 313 -10.34 -39.26 -14.54
N VAL A 314 -10.24 -39.08 -15.86
CA VAL A 314 -8.99 -38.70 -16.51
C VAL A 314 -8.99 -37.23 -16.87
N SER A 315 -7.88 -36.56 -16.59
CA SER A 315 -7.61 -35.20 -17.05
C SER A 315 -6.28 -35.14 -17.79
N SER A 316 -6.20 -34.29 -18.79
CA SER A 316 -4.96 -34.02 -19.53
C SER A 316 -4.06 -33.06 -18.76
N ALA A 317 -2.75 -33.27 -18.83
CA ALA A 317 -1.73 -32.34 -18.37
C ALA A 317 -0.69 -32.09 -19.47
N ALA A 318 -0.29 -30.83 -19.66
CA ALA A 318 0.61 -30.43 -20.75
C ALA A 318 2.02 -31.05 -20.66
N ASN A 319 2.47 -31.48 -19.47
CA ASN A 319 3.77 -32.13 -19.23
C ASN A 319 5.00 -31.35 -19.72
N ARG A 320 4.97 -30.01 -19.62
CA ARG A 320 6.05 -29.09 -20.02
C ARG A 320 6.69 -28.43 -18.79
N SER A 321 7.16 -29.23 -17.85
CA SER A 321 7.72 -28.72 -16.58
C SER A 321 9.10 -28.08 -16.74
N GLU A 322 9.90 -28.55 -17.70
CA GLU A 322 11.23 -28.01 -17.96
C GLU A 322 11.16 -26.78 -18.86
N LYS A 323 12.03 -25.79 -18.59
CA LYS A 323 12.05 -24.51 -19.32
C LYS A 323 12.28 -24.73 -20.82
N GLU A 324 13.13 -25.70 -21.17
CA GLU A 324 13.46 -26.06 -22.54
C GLU A 324 12.27 -26.62 -23.35
N LEU A 325 11.21 -27.10 -22.69
CA LEU A 325 10.04 -27.70 -23.35
C LEU A 325 8.89 -26.71 -23.57
N GLN A 326 8.93 -25.53 -22.94
CA GLN A 326 7.82 -24.56 -23.00
C GLN A 326 7.63 -23.97 -24.40
N ASP A 327 8.72 -23.73 -25.13
CA ASP A 327 8.72 -23.12 -26.46
C ASP A 327 8.83 -24.15 -27.61
N MET A 328 8.77 -25.45 -27.31
CA MET A 328 8.90 -26.53 -28.30
C MET A 328 7.55 -26.91 -28.93
N ILE A 329 7.52 -27.11 -30.24
CA ILE A 329 6.35 -27.69 -30.94
C ILE A 329 6.43 -29.21 -30.80
N GLY A 330 5.33 -29.86 -30.42
CA GLY A 330 5.31 -31.31 -30.28
C GLY A 330 4.14 -31.85 -29.46
N MET A 331 4.17 -33.17 -29.23
CA MET A 331 3.10 -33.89 -28.53
C MET A 331 3.50 -34.23 -27.09
N PHE A 332 3.18 -33.39 -26.10
CA PHE A 332 3.63 -33.59 -24.71
C PHE A 332 2.52 -34.05 -23.76
N VAL A 333 1.24 -33.91 -24.14
CA VAL A 333 0.11 -34.19 -23.23
C VAL A 333 0.19 -35.59 -22.63
N ASN A 334 0.33 -35.62 -21.31
CA ASN A 334 0.16 -36.80 -20.50
C ASN A 334 -1.28 -36.87 -19.97
N LEU A 335 -1.79 -38.08 -19.73
CA LEU A 335 -3.10 -38.31 -19.14
C LEU A 335 -2.92 -38.70 -17.68
N LEU A 336 -3.57 -37.96 -16.78
CA LEU A 336 -3.48 -38.16 -15.34
C LEU A 336 -4.78 -38.75 -14.82
N LEU A 337 -4.65 -39.81 -14.02
CA LEU A 337 -5.77 -40.51 -13.40
C LEU A 337 -6.10 -39.86 -12.05
N TYR A 338 -7.29 -39.32 -11.91
CA TYR A 338 -7.81 -38.87 -10.63
C TYR A 338 -8.71 -39.97 -10.10
N ARG A 339 -8.34 -40.65 -9.01
CA ARG A 339 -9.21 -41.64 -8.36
C ARG A 339 -9.68 -41.08 -7.02
N VAL A 340 -10.99 -40.92 -6.88
CA VAL A 340 -11.62 -40.35 -5.69
C VAL A 340 -12.61 -41.35 -5.13
N LYS A 341 -12.51 -41.60 -3.82
CA LYS A 341 -13.50 -42.36 -3.07
C LYS A 341 -14.45 -41.42 -2.35
N ILE A 342 -15.75 -41.54 -2.61
CA ILE A 342 -16.81 -40.66 -2.10
C ILE A 342 -17.58 -41.38 -1.01
N GLU A 343 -17.39 -40.96 0.24
CA GLU A 343 -18.16 -41.50 1.36
C GLU A 343 -19.49 -40.73 1.51
N SER A 344 -20.60 -41.45 1.73
CA SER A 344 -21.95 -40.87 1.80
C SER A 344 -22.14 -39.82 2.90
N ASN A 345 -21.26 -39.80 3.90
CA ASN A 345 -21.33 -38.91 5.06
C ASN A 345 -20.48 -37.64 4.88
N ASN A 346 -19.69 -37.56 3.80
CA ASN A 346 -18.81 -36.42 3.55
C ASN A 346 -19.60 -35.21 3.06
N THR A 347 -19.24 -34.03 3.56
CA THR A 347 -19.78 -32.78 3.03
C THR A 347 -19.20 -32.51 1.64
N PHE A 348 -19.89 -31.71 0.82
CA PHE A 348 -19.36 -31.29 -0.47
C PHE A 348 -18.02 -30.56 -0.33
N LYS A 349 -17.86 -29.73 0.73
CA LYS A 349 -16.58 -29.08 1.04
C LYS A 349 -15.45 -30.09 1.21
N HIS A 350 -15.69 -31.17 1.94
CA HIS A 350 -14.69 -32.22 2.14
C HIS A 350 -14.30 -32.90 0.81
N LEU A 351 -15.27 -33.14 -0.08
CA LEU A 351 -14.98 -33.66 -1.43
C LEU A 351 -14.07 -32.71 -2.22
N VAL A 352 -14.30 -31.39 -2.14
CA VAL A 352 -13.46 -30.39 -2.81
C VAL A 352 -12.04 -30.39 -2.24
N GLU A 353 -11.89 -30.46 -0.92
CA GLU A 353 -10.59 -30.54 -0.25
C GLU A 353 -9.82 -31.82 -0.63
N GLN A 354 -10.51 -32.96 -0.68
CA GLN A 354 -9.93 -34.24 -1.12
C GLN A 354 -9.43 -34.16 -2.56
N VAL A 355 -10.22 -33.57 -3.47
CA VAL A 355 -9.83 -33.36 -4.88
C VAL A 355 -8.64 -32.41 -4.98
N GLN A 356 -8.58 -31.34 -4.18
CA GLN A 356 -7.47 -30.39 -4.19
C GLN A 356 -6.17 -31.03 -3.68
N GLN A 357 -6.23 -31.80 -2.60
CA GLN A 357 -5.07 -32.54 -2.07
C GLN A 357 -4.56 -33.55 -3.10
N LEU A 358 -5.46 -34.36 -3.66
CA LEU A 358 -5.11 -35.34 -4.70
C LEU A 358 -4.50 -34.66 -5.94
N SER A 359 -5.04 -33.50 -6.35
CA SER A 359 -4.51 -32.74 -7.48
C SER A 359 -3.07 -32.31 -7.26
N ASN A 360 -2.73 -31.85 -6.06
CA ASN A 360 -1.36 -31.45 -5.72
C ASN A 360 -0.39 -32.64 -5.77
N GLU A 361 -0.77 -33.80 -5.24
CA GLU A 361 0.05 -35.01 -5.28
C GLU A 361 0.23 -35.54 -6.71
N ILE A 362 -0.84 -35.60 -7.49
CA ILE A 362 -0.82 -36.03 -8.90
C ILE A 362 0.12 -35.14 -9.73
N LEU A 363 0.11 -33.82 -9.53
CA LEU A 363 0.97 -32.90 -10.28
C LEU A 363 2.46 -33.15 -10.00
N VAL A 364 2.84 -33.47 -8.76
CA VAL A 364 4.22 -33.83 -8.40
C VAL A 364 4.70 -35.10 -9.12
N HIS A 365 3.78 -36.04 -9.37
CA HIS A 365 4.05 -37.34 -10.00
C HIS A 365 3.61 -37.44 -11.47
N SER A 366 3.24 -36.31 -12.08
CA SER A 366 2.69 -36.23 -13.44
C SER A 366 3.67 -36.57 -14.55
N SER A 367 4.97 -36.69 -14.25
CA SER A 367 6.01 -37.00 -15.23
C SER A 367 6.03 -38.46 -15.67
N LEU A 368 5.37 -39.38 -14.94
CA LEU A 368 5.26 -40.77 -15.36
C LEU A 368 4.20 -40.88 -16.47
N PRO A 369 4.53 -41.36 -17.68
CA PRO A 369 3.57 -41.48 -18.77
C PRO A 369 2.40 -42.39 -18.42
N TYR A 370 1.19 -42.03 -18.88
CA TYR A 370 -0.03 -42.81 -18.67
C TYR A 370 0.14 -44.30 -18.98
N GLN A 371 0.77 -44.64 -20.10
CA GLN A 371 0.96 -46.04 -20.50
C GLN A 371 1.75 -46.84 -19.46
N GLN A 372 2.76 -46.23 -18.84
CA GLN A 372 3.54 -46.88 -17.78
C GLN A 372 2.72 -47.12 -16.51
N ILE A 373 1.75 -46.25 -16.23
CA ILE A 373 0.81 -46.44 -15.12
C ILE A 373 -0.07 -47.66 -15.40
N ILE A 374 -0.64 -47.76 -16.60
CA ILE A 374 -1.51 -48.87 -16.99
C ILE A 374 -0.74 -50.20 -17.08
N ASP A 375 0.42 -50.23 -17.73
CA ASP A 375 1.24 -51.44 -17.89
C ASP A 375 1.64 -52.03 -16.52
N SER A 376 1.85 -51.18 -15.51
CA SER A 376 2.20 -51.61 -14.15
C SER A 376 1.09 -52.36 -13.41
N GLN A 377 -0.18 -52.29 -13.86
CA GLN A 377 -1.33 -52.90 -13.19
C GLN A 377 -1.60 -54.36 -13.61
N GLY A 378 -0.83 -54.90 -14.57
CA GLY A 378 -0.96 -56.29 -15.01
C GLY A 378 -2.10 -56.53 -16.01
N THR A 379 -2.02 -57.67 -16.71
CA THR A 379 -2.77 -58.03 -17.94
C THR A 379 -4.31 -58.10 -17.81
N GLN A 380 -5.00 -56.97 -17.72
CA GLN A 380 -6.30 -56.80 -18.35
C GLN A 380 -6.09 -56.06 -19.69
N LYS A 381 -5.70 -56.83 -20.71
CA LYS A 381 -5.53 -56.40 -22.11
C LYS A 381 -6.87 -56.04 -22.79
N ASN A 382 -7.59 -55.07 -22.24
CA ASN A 382 -8.62 -54.41 -23.03
C ASN A 382 -8.24 -52.94 -23.14
N ASN A 383 -7.63 -52.61 -24.29
CA ASN A 383 -7.29 -51.28 -24.82
C ASN A 383 -8.51 -50.35 -24.91
N ALA A 384 -9.22 -50.13 -23.81
CA ALA A 384 -10.29 -49.16 -23.76
C ALA A 384 -9.70 -47.87 -23.22
N LEU A 385 -9.71 -46.82 -24.05
CA LEU A 385 -9.53 -45.45 -23.62
C LEU A 385 -10.36 -45.16 -22.35
N PRO A 386 -9.89 -44.26 -21.48
CA PRO A 386 -10.67 -43.86 -20.33
C PRO A 386 -12.06 -43.38 -20.78
N SER A 387 -13.12 -43.97 -20.23
CA SER A 387 -14.49 -43.67 -20.68
C SER A 387 -15.02 -42.33 -20.13
N MET A 388 -14.30 -41.73 -19.17
CA MET A 388 -14.68 -40.47 -18.51
C MET A 388 -13.50 -39.51 -18.49
N PHE A 389 -13.64 -38.42 -19.25
CA PHE A 389 -12.68 -37.33 -19.29
C PHE A 389 -13.27 -36.10 -18.62
N PHE A 390 -12.41 -35.38 -17.90
CA PHE A 390 -12.69 -34.04 -17.39
C PHE A 390 -11.56 -33.13 -17.84
N GLN A 391 -11.93 -31.97 -18.37
CA GLN A 391 -10.99 -30.95 -18.81
C GLN A 391 -11.53 -29.60 -18.37
N TYR A 392 -10.67 -28.83 -17.71
CA TYR A 392 -10.96 -27.46 -17.31
C TYR A 392 -9.98 -26.55 -18.04
N GLU A 393 -10.51 -25.65 -18.86
CA GLU A 393 -9.73 -24.68 -19.60
C GLU A 393 -10.14 -23.27 -19.19
N PRO A 394 -9.24 -22.46 -18.60
CA PRO A 394 -9.52 -21.03 -18.46
C PRO A 394 -9.71 -20.43 -19.87
N LEU A 395 -10.72 -19.56 -20.01
CA LEU A 395 -11.29 -19.05 -21.28
C LEU A 395 -10.30 -18.43 -22.30
N ILE A 396 -9.01 -18.35 -21.95
CA ILE A 396 -7.90 -17.91 -22.80
C ILE A 396 -7.55 -18.97 -23.87
N LEU A 397 -7.94 -20.23 -23.70
CA LEU A 397 -7.58 -21.34 -24.61
C LEU A 397 -8.73 -21.95 -25.42
N SER A 398 -9.97 -21.41 -25.34
CA SER A 398 -11.04 -21.90 -26.22
C SER A 398 -10.74 -21.55 -27.69
N ILE A 399 -10.29 -22.56 -28.43
CA ILE A 399 -9.84 -22.49 -29.84
C ILE A 399 -10.92 -21.96 -30.79
N THR A 400 -12.17 -21.88 -30.38
CA THR A 400 -13.29 -21.62 -31.29
C THR A 400 -13.64 -20.17 -31.55
N GLN A 401 -13.12 -19.15 -30.84
CA GLN A 401 -13.55 -17.76 -31.12
C GLN A 401 -12.54 -16.61 -31.01
N LYS A 402 -11.29 -16.79 -30.54
CA LYS A 402 -10.37 -15.64 -30.32
C LYS A 402 -8.89 -15.83 -30.70
N ASN A 403 -8.55 -16.73 -31.61
CA ASN A 403 -7.21 -16.73 -32.21
C ASN A 403 -7.17 -15.77 -33.41
N SER A 404 -6.87 -14.51 -33.13
CA SER A 404 -6.58 -13.51 -34.15
C SER A 404 -5.11 -13.14 -34.08
N ILE A 405 -4.39 -13.24 -35.19
CA ILE A 405 -3.03 -12.70 -35.28
C ILE A 405 -3.13 -11.34 -35.99
N GLU A 406 -2.54 -10.31 -35.40
CA GLU A 406 -2.29 -9.05 -36.10
C GLU A 406 -1.01 -9.22 -36.93
N LEU A 407 -1.15 -9.79 -38.14
CA LEU A 407 -0.06 -9.76 -39.12
C LEU A 407 0.08 -8.32 -39.64
N ASN A 408 0.83 -7.47 -38.93
CA ASN A 408 1.30 -6.21 -39.49
C ASN A 408 2.45 -6.49 -40.47
N LEU A 409 2.12 -7.02 -41.64
CA LEU A 409 3.04 -7.05 -42.76
C LEU A 409 2.90 -5.72 -43.48
N SER A 410 3.71 -4.74 -43.08
CA SER A 410 3.77 -3.45 -43.75
C SER A 410 4.40 -3.62 -45.13
N GLU A 411 3.62 -3.34 -46.19
CA GLU A 411 4.16 -2.78 -47.41
C GLU A 411 5.03 -1.56 -47.05
N GLY A 412 6.18 -1.43 -47.70
CA GLY A 412 7.20 -0.45 -47.35
C GLY A 412 6.66 0.98 -47.26
N SER A 413 6.65 1.54 -46.04
CA SER A 413 6.86 2.96 -45.70
C SER A 413 6.47 3.21 -44.23
N VAL A 414 7.39 3.78 -43.45
CA VAL A 414 7.26 4.23 -42.03
C VAL A 414 6.72 3.16 -41.05
N VAL A 415 7.62 2.51 -40.31
CA VAL A 415 7.26 1.62 -39.18
C VAL A 415 6.67 2.46 -38.05
N SER A 416 5.34 2.38 -37.87
CA SER A 416 4.63 2.95 -36.73
C SER A 416 4.12 1.84 -35.82
N ALA A 417 4.36 1.96 -34.52
CA ALA A 417 4.01 0.95 -33.52
C ALA A 417 3.47 1.61 -32.25
N PRO A 418 2.75 0.88 -31.37
CA PRO A 418 2.46 1.38 -30.03
C PRO A 418 3.76 1.68 -29.27
N ALA A 419 3.74 2.71 -28.43
CA ALA A 419 4.80 2.95 -27.46
C ALA A 419 4.80 1.85 -26.38
N SER A 420 5.94 1.61 -25.74
CA SER A 420 5.99 0.78 -24.53
C SER A 420 5.15 1.41 -23.43
N TYR A 421 4.74 0.63 -22.43
CA TYR A 421 3.98 1.17 -21.31
C TYR A 421 4.81 2.20 -20.51
N ALA A 422 6.12 2.01 -20.41
CA ALA A 422 7.04 2.95 -19.75
C ALA A 422 7.13 4.29 -20.51
N GLN A 423 7.23 4.25 -21.84
CA GLN A 423 7.20 5.44 -22.69
C GLN A 423 5.88 6.20 -22.56
N ALA A 424 4.76 5.48 -22.66
CA ALA A 424 3.43 6.06 -22.51
C ALA A 424 3.26 6.72 -21.15
N ARG A 425 3.74 6.08 -20.06
CA ARG A 425 3.73 6.65 -18.71
C ARG A 425 4.43 8.00 -18.64
N ILE A 426 5.70 8.09 -19.07
CA ILE A 426 6.45 9.37 -19.02
C ILE A 426 5.74 10.45 -19.86
N TRP A 427 5.19 10.07 -21.01
CA TRP A 427 4.46 10.98 -21.89
C TRP A 427 3.19 11.54 -21.23
N PHE A 428 2.44 10.72 -20.49
CA PHE A 428 1.25 11.14 -19.74
C PHE A 428 1.59 11.88 -18.44
N ASP A 429 2.59 11.43 -17.69
CA ASP A 429 2.94 11.99 -16.39
C ASP A 429 3.31 13.47 -16.50
N LYS A 430 4.09 13.83 -17.54
CA LYS A 430 4.44 15.22 -17.88
C LYS A 430 3.22 16.12 -18.12
N ARG A 431 2.08 15.56 -18.56
CA ARG A 431 0.84 16.31 -18.87
C ARG A 431 -0.18 16.33 -17.73
N ILE A 432 -0.19 15.29 -16.89
CA ILE A 432 -1.23 15.11 -15.85
C ILE A 432 -0.76 15.69 -14.50
N ARG A 433 0.47 15.39 -14.09
CA ARG A 433 0.96 15.77 -12.75
C ARG A 433 1.61 17.14 -12.68
N PHE A 434 1.98 17.70 -13.84
CA PHE A 434 2.68 18.99 -13.96
C PHE A 434 1.83 19.99 -14.74
N ASP A 435 1.91 21.26 -14.35
CA ASP A 435 1.12 22.36 -14.91
C ASP A 435 1.63 22.72 -16.32
N PRO A 436 0.85 22.57 -17.41
CA PRO A 436 1.30 22.94 -18.75
C PRO A 436 1.45 24.45 -18.97
N ASP A 437 0.80 25.29 -18.15
CA ASP A 437 0.76 26.75 -18.30
C ASP A 437 1.82 27.48 -17.46
N LYS A 438 2.59 26.76 -16.62
CA LYS A 438 3.72 27.30 -15.86
C LYS A 438 5.05 26.89 -16.54
N PRO A 439 6.14 27.67 -16.37
CA PRO A 439 7.46 27.26 -16.85
C PRO A 439 7.86 25.95 -16.17
N GLN A 440 7.66 24.84 -16.87
CA GLN A 440 7.95 23.51 -16.38
C GLN A 440 9.47 23.33 -16.30
N ILE A 441 9.93 22.67 -15.25
CA ILE A 441 11.32 22.23 -15.17
C ILE A 441 11.45 20.91 -15.96
N ALA A 442 12.55 20.69 -16.66
CA ALA A 442 12.77 19.53 -17.52
C ALA A 442 13.03 18.23 -16.71
N ILE A 443 11.98 17.73 -16.05
CA ILE A 443 12.08 16.67 -15.03
C ILE A 443 12.46 15.29 -15.56
N TYR A 444 12.38 15.10 -16.88
CA TYR A 444 12.72 13.85 -17.57
C TYR A 444 13.94 14.00 -18.48
N ASP A 445 14.72 15.06 -18.32
CA ASP A 445 15.97 15.24 -19.05
C ASP A 445 17.12 14.64 -18.24
N MET A 446 18.00 13.90 -18.91
CA MET A 446 19.10 13.15 -18.31
C MET A 446 20.46 13.68 -18.82
N PRO A 447 20.96 14.81 -18.27
CA PRO A 447 22.27 15.32 -18.63
C PRO A 447 23.40 14.58 -17.90
N PHE A 448 24.31 14.01 -18.67
CA PHE A 448 25.54 13.36 -18.22
C PHE A 448 26.73 14.24 -18.59
N VAL A 449 27.47 14.68 -17.57
CA VAL A 449 28.53 15.69 -17.68
C VAL A 449 29.89 15.03 -17.50
N TYR A 450 30.82 15.28 -18.42
CA TYR A 450 32.16 14.70 -18.43
C TYR A 450 33.22 15.78 -18.63
N HIS A 451 34.35 15.60 -17.95
CA HIS A 451 35.61 16.28 -18.25
C HIS A 451 36.59 15.29 -18.88
N LEU A 452 37.61 15.81 -19.55
CA LEU A 452 38.78 15.02 -19.92
C LEU A 452 39.76 14.97 -18.74
N GLN A 453 40.42 13.83 -18.54
CA GLN A 453 41.49 13.74 -17.56
C GLN A 453 42.64 14.69 -17.93
N PRO A 454 43.34 15.30 -16.94
CA PRO A 454 44.45 16.20 -17.21
C PRO A 454 45.47 15.62 -18.20
N GLY A 455 45.78 16.39 -19.24
CA GLY A 455 46.71 15.99 -20.31
C GLY A 455 46.10 15.20 -21.47
N HIS A 456 44.81 14.82 -21.40
CA HIS A 456 44.10 14.20 -22.53
C HIS A 456 43.41 15.27 -23.40
N THR A 457 43.26 14.96 -24.69
CA THR A 457 42.56 15.82 -25.65
C THR A 457 41.61 14.99 -26.51
N LEU A 458 40.50 15.55 -26.98
CA LEU A 458 39.51 14.83 -27.80
C LEU A 458 39.21 15.59 -29.10
N SER A 459 39.22 14.91 -30.25
CA SER A 459 38.88 15.54 -31.54
C SER A 459 37.38 15.72 -31.70
N ILE A 460 36.97 16.96 -31.95
CA ILE A 460 35.55 17.32 -32.10
C ILE A 460 34.98 16.76 -33.40
N LYS A 461 35.72 16.81 -34.52
CA LYS A 461 35.27 16.22 -35.78
C LYS A 461 35.09 14.71 -35.68
N ARG A 462 36.02 14.00 -35.02
CA ARG A 462 35.90 12.56 -34.80
C ARG A 462 34.71 12.24 -33.89
N LEU A 463 34.49 13.04 -32.85
CA LEU A 463 33.32 12.91 -31.98
C LEU A 463 32.01 13.12 -32.76
N LEU A 464 31.91 14.19 -33.53
CA LEU A 464 30.73 14.50 -34.33
C LEU A 464 30.46 13.39 -35.35
N HIS A 465 31.48 12.92 -36.06
CA HIS A 465 31.38 11.80 -37.00
C HIS A 465 30.92 10.51 -36.29
N ALA A 466 31.47 10.20 -35.11
CA ALA A 466 31.05 9.05 -34.33
C ALA A 466 29.56 9.15 -33.93
N LEU A 467 29.09 10.31 -33.46
CA LEU A 467 27.68 10.55 -33.14
C LEU A 467 26.77 10.40 -34.36
N GLN A 468 27.21 10.86 -35.54
CA GLN A 468 26.50 10.68 -36.82
C GLN A 468 26.37 9.22 -37.24
N LEU A 469 27.23 8.31 -36.75
CA LEU A 469 27.11 6.87 -36.99
C LEU A 469 26.20 6.18 -35.93
N ILE A 470 26.28 6.60 -34.67
CA ILE A 470 25.60 5.94 -33.54
C ILE A 470 24.10 6.27 -33.53
N VAL A 471 23.74 7.54 -33.74
CA VAL A 471 22.34 7.97 -33.67
C VAL A 471 21.47 7.22 -34.69
N PRO A 472 21.89 7.03 -35.96
CA PRO A 472 21.15 6.19 -36.91
C PRO A 472 21.12 4.71 -36.56
N LYS A 473 22.19 4.17 -35.96
CA LYS A 473 22.25 2.76 -35.53
C LYS A 473 21.18 2.46 -34.48
N HIS A 474 20.99 3.37 -33.53
CA HIS A 474 20.07 3.20 -32.41
C HIS A 474 18.76 3.96 -32.63
N GLN A 475 17.75 3.26 -33.13
CA GLN A 475 16.44 3.83 -33.48
C GLN A 475 15.79 4.68 -32.38
N SER A 476 15.92 4.28 -31.11
CA SER A 476 15.36 5.02 -29.98
C SER A 476 15.85 6.47 -29.90
N LEU A 477 17.09 6.74 -30.36
CA LEU A 477 17.70 8.09 -30.35
C LEU A 477 17.15 9.03 -31.43
N HIS A 478 16.34 8.52 -32.35
CA HIS A 478 15.68 9.31 -33.41
C HIS A 478 14.22 8.88 -33.63
N THR A 479 13.56 8.36 -32.59
CA THR A 479 12.17 7.92 -32.65
C THR A 479 11.25 9.00 -32.07
N SER A 480 10.21 9.35 -32.83
CA SER A 480 9.17 10.28 -32.38
C SER A 480 8.10 9.57 -31.53
N LEU A 481 7.58 10.26 -30.52
CA LEU A 481 6.44 9.83 -29.69
C LEU A 481 5.29 10.81 -29.85
N VAL A 482 4.17 10.32 -30.38
CA VAL A 482 2.97 11.12 -30.66
C VAL A 482 1.72 10.41 -30.16
N PHE A 483 0.71 11.18 -29.75
CA PHE A 483 -0.58 10.62 -29.38
C PHE A 483 -1.46 10.45 -30.61
N ASP A 484 -1.89 9.21 -30.88
CA ASP A 484 -2.82 8.90 -31.95
C ASP A 484 -4.25 9.00 -31.39
N THR A 485 -4.95 10.07 -31.75
CA THR A 485 -6.34 10.31 -31.30
C THR A 485 -7.33 9.26 -31.79
N LYS A 486 -7.06 8.60 -32.93
CA LYS A 486 -7.94 7.54 -33.45
C LYS A 486 -7.77 6.24 -32.66
N LYS A 487 -6.53 5.94 -32.25
CA LYS A 487 -6.21 4.74 -31.46
C LYS A 487 -6.29 4.96 -29.95
N ASN A 488 -6.46 6.21 -29.51
CA ASN A 488 -6.45 6.64 -28.10
C ASN A 488 -5.21 6.12 -27.33
N GLN A 489 -4.04 6.16 -27.96
CA GLN A 489 -2.79 5.65 -27.39
C GLN A 489 -1.58 6.43 -27.90
N VAL A 490 -0.48 6.39 -27.15
CA VAL A 490 0.82 6.90 -27.62
C VAL A 490 1.42 5.89 -28.59
N ILE A 491 1.87 6.39 -29.74
CA ILE A 491 2.57 5.61 -30.75
C ILE A 491 3.97 6.16 -30.95
N GLN A 492 4.87 5.26 -31.35
CA GLN A 492 6.21 5.58 -31.77
C GLN A 492 6.32 5.52 -33.30
N ARG A 493 7.06 6.45 -33.89
CA ARG A 493 7.37 6.45 -35.33
C ARG A 493 8.86 6.73 -35.52
N ILE A 494 9.52 5.80 -36.19
CA ILE A 494 10.93 5.95 -36.56
C ILE A 494 11.02 7.05 -37.61
N VAL A 495 11.90 8.03 -37.40
CA VAL A 495 12.14 9.10 -38.36
C VAL A 495 12.91 8.51 -39.55
N ASP A 496 12.41 8.73 -40.77
CA ASP A 496 13.02 8.22 -42.01
C ASP A 496 14.40 8.85 -42.25
N MET A 497 15.38 8.00 -42.51
CA MET A 497 16.77 8.34 -42.76
C MET A 497 17.04 8.86 -44.17
N ASN A 498 16.09 8.67 -45.11
CA ASN A 498 16.25 9.09 -46.51
C ASN A 498 16.03 10.60 -46.74
N ASP A 499 15.56 11.32 -45.72
CA ASP A 499 15.44 12.78 -45.75
C ASP A 499 16.79 13.42 -45.40
N ASN A 500 17.66 13.57 -46.40
CA ASN A 500 19.05 14.03 -46.26
C ASN A 500 19.23 15.39 -45.56
N ASN A 501 18.15 16.16 -45.32
CA ASN A 501 18.19 17.45 -44.64
C ASN A 501 17.69 17.42 -43.19
N ARG A 502 17.29 16.26 -42.65
CA ARG A 502 16.69 16.18 -41.31
C ARG A 502 17.73 15.95 -40.22
N GLN A 503 17.77 16.86 -39.24
CA GLN A 503 18.63 16.75 -38.07
C GLN A 503 18.09 15.68 -37.10
N LEU A 504 18.93 14.69 -36.76
CA LEU A 504 18.55 13.59 -35.84
C LEU A 504 18.88 13.89 -34.37
N PHE A 505 19.85 14.77 -34.12
CA PHE A 505 20.25 15.17 -32.77
C PHE A 505 20.78 16.60 -32.76
N THR A 506 20.74 17.23 -31.60
CA THR A 506 21.21 18.62 -31.43
C THR A 506 22.67 18.65 -31.00
N PHE A 507 23.52 19.38 -31.71
CA PHE A 507 24.93 19.60 -31.35
C PHE A 507 25.17 21.09 -31.11
N ILE A 508 25.57 21.47 -29.89
CA ILE A 508 25.70 22.87 -29.47
C ILE A 508 27.05 23.10 -28.80
N GLN A 509 27.55 24.33 -28.93
CA GLN A 509 28.79 24.81 -28.33
C GLN A 509 28.52 26.08 -27.53
N SER A 510 29.07 26.17 -26.33
CA SER A 510 29.02 27.38 -25.48
C SER A 510 30.38 27.64 -24.86
N THR A 511 30.57 28.84 -24.32
CA THR A 511 31.79 29.25 -23.61
C THR A 511 31.44 29.71 -22.21
N TYR A 512 32.34 29.49 -21.24
CA TYR A 512 32.22 30.06 -19.91
C TYR A 512 33.55 30.69 -19.47
N GLU A 513 33.44 31.80 -18.74
CA GLU A 513 34.57 32.52 -18.15
C GLU A 513 34.53 32.53 -16.62
N THR A 514 33.35 32.32 -16.04
CA THR A 514 33.09 32.31 -14.60
C THR A 514 32.29 31.08 -14.19
N ASP A 515 32.40 30.68 -12.91
CA ASP A 515 31.62 29.58 -12.35
C ASP A 515 30.10 29.85 -12.42
N GLU A 516 29.68 31.12 -12.35
CA GLU A 516 28.27 31.52 -12.49
C GLU A 516 27.71 31.19 -13.88
N GLN A 517 28.47 31.50 -14.94
CA GLN A 517 28.08 31.15 -16.31
C GLN A 517 28.04 29.63 -16.52
N LEU A 518 29.01 28.90 -15.96
CA LEU A 518 29.02 27.44 -16.00
C LEU A 518 27.79 26.85 -15.31
N ASN A 519 27.48 27.34 -14.10
CA ASN A 519 26.31 26.92 -13.34
C ASN A 519 25.01 27.23 -14.08
N GLN A 520 24.91 28.37 -14.76
CA GLN A 520 23.75 28.70 -15.59
C GLN A 520 23.57 27.70 -16.75
N ILE A 521 24.66 27.36 -17.46
CA ILE A 521 24.63 26.37 -18.54
C ILE A 521 24.16 25.01 -18.02
N LEU A 522 24.70 24.55 -16.89
CA LEU A 522 24.32 23.28 -16.27
C LEU A 522 22.88 23.28 -15.76
N HIS A 523 22.41 24.41 -15.19
CA HIS A 523 21.02 24.58 -14.80
C HIS A 523 20.08 24.53 -16.00
N ASP A 524 20.42 25.19 -17.11
CA ASP A 524 19.62 25.14 -18.33
C ASP A 524 19.47 23.72 -18.88
N GLN A 525 20.53 22.89 -18.82
CA GLN A 525 20.47 21.47 -19.22
C GLN A 525 19.43 20.64 -18.44
N ARG A 526 19.08 21.04 -17.21
CA ARG A 526 18.11 20.34 -16.36
C ARG A 526 16.76 21.03 -16.27
N ARG A 527 16.73 22.34 -16.49
CA ARG A 527 15.54 23.16 -16.18
C ARG A 527 14.79 23.63 -17.40
N ASN A 528 15.42 23.70 -18.57
CA ASN A 528 14.76 24.20 -19.77
C ASN A 528 13.86 23.11 -20.40
N PRO A 529 12.52 23.24 -20.36
CA PRO A 529 11.62 22.20 -20.84
C PRO A 529 11.57 22.10 -22.37
N HIS A 530 12.24 23.01 -23.08
CA HIS A 530 12.23 23.14 -24.54
C HIS A 530 13.47 22.54 -25.22
N LEU A 531 14.34 21.83 -24.48
CA LEU A 531 15.54 21.22 -25.07
C LEU A 531 15.23 20.06 -26.02
N PHE A 532 14.09 19.38 -25.83
CA PHE A 532 13.69 18.19 -26.59
C PHE A 532 12.30 18.35 -27.21
N ASP A 533 12.13 17.78 -28.41
CA ASP A 533 10.85 17.66 -29.09
C ASP A 533 10.59 16.19 -29.43
N LEU A 534 9.84 15.52 -28.52
CA LEU A 534 9.43 14.13 -28.67
C LEU A 534 8.63 13.89 -29.96
N ALA A 535 7.84 14.85 -30.43
CA ALA A 535 7.00 14.67 -31.61
C ALA A 535 7.82 14.69 -32.91
N GLN A 536 8.97 15.37 -32.90
CA GLN A 536 9.90 15.40 -34.03
C GLN A 536 10.98 14.32 -33.99
N GLY A 537 11.13 13.62 -32.86
CA GLY A 537 12.20 12.63 -32.64
C GLY A 537 13.53 13.25 -32.21
N LEU A 538 13.54 14.51 -31.77
CA LEU A 538 14.73 15.20 -31.25
C LEU A 538 14.86 14.91 -29.76
N VAL A 539 15.49 13.79 -29.44
CA VAL A 539 15.54 13.21 -28.08
C VAL A 539 16.96 13.06 -27.51
N PHE A 540 17.97 13.47 -28.26
CA PHE A 540 19.38 13.45 -27.88
C PHE A 540 20.07 14.78 -28.22
N ARG A 541 20.89 15.28 -27.29
CA ARG A 541 21.71 16.48 -27.42
C ARG A 541 23.13 16.25 -26.94
N CYS A 542 24.10 16.75 -27.70
CA CYS A 542 25.50 16.85 -27.31
C CYS A 542 25.87 18.33 -27.17
N HIS A 543 26.41 18.72 -26.01
CA HIS A 543 26.80 20.10 -25.71
C HIS A 543 28.26 20.15 -25.28
N LEU A 544 29.07 20.89 -26.04
CA LEU A 544 30.46 21.21 -25.68
C LEU A 544 30.52 22.56 -25.00
N VAL A 545 31.20 22.66 -23.86
CA VAL A 545 31.33 23.91 -23.11
C VAL A 545 32.82 24.23 -22.89
N TYR A 546 33.29 25.33 -23.49
CA TYR A 546 34.70 25.71 -23.51
C TYR A 546 35.08 26.72 -22.43
N TYR A 547 36.26 26.56 -21.82
CA TYR A 547 36.80 27.53 -20.87
C TYR A 547 37.56 28.67 -21.57
N GLN A 548 37.04 29.91 -21.45
CA GLN A 548 37.65 31.21 -21.79
C GLN A 548 38.21 31.44 -23.22
N GLN A 549 38.37 30.45 -24.11
CA GLN A 549 38.82 30.68 -25.50
C GLN A 549 38.64 29.46 -26.43
N ILE A 550 38.21 29.68 -27.69
CA ILE A 550 38.24 28.67 -28.77
C ILE A 550 39.70 28.54 -29.26
N SER A 551 40.55 27.85 -28.50
CA SER A 551 41.99 27.76 -28.81
C SER A 551 42.31 26.79 -29.96
N SER A 552 41.37 25.92 -30.36
CA SER A 552 41.39 25.23 -31.65
C SER A 552 39.97 24.78 -32.04
N ASN A 553 39.60 24.89 -33.32
CA ASN A 553 38.25 24.52 -33.78
C ASN A 553 37.96 22.99 -33.75
N ASP A 554 38.90 22.16 -33.32
CA ASP A 554 38.79 20.70 -33.50
C ASP A 554 39.26 19.88 -32.28
N ILE A 555 39.63 20.50 -31.16
CA ILE A 555 40.12 19.78 -29.98
C ILE A 555 39.42 20.28 -28.71
N LEU A 556 38.94 19.33 -27.89
CA LEU A 556 38.47 19.51 -26.53
C LEU A 556 39.64 19.21 -25.55
N SER A 557 39.82 20.04 -24.53
CA SER A 557 40.86 19.92 -23.50
C SER A 557 40.30 19.48 -22.13
N ASP A 558 41.19 19.23 -21.16
CA ASP A 558 40.86 18.90 -19.77
C ASP A 558 40.12 20.02 -19.01
N LYS A 559 40.16 21.26 -19.50
CA LYS A 559 39.41 22.39 -18.96
C LYS A 559 37.99 22.53 -19.53
N ASP A 560 37.69 21.82 -20.60
CA ASP A 560 36.39 21.90 -21.25
C ASP A 560 35.45 20.80 -20.73
N LEU A 561 34.17 20.93 -21.05
CA LEU A 561 33.11 19.99 -20.67
C LEU A 561 32.43 19.39 -21.89
N LEU A 562 32.10 18.11 -21.76
CA LEU A 562 31.25 17.37 -22.69
C LEU A 562 29.98 16.94 -21.96
N ILE A 563 28.82 17.34 -22.48
CA ILE A 563 27.52 16.98 -21.91
C ILE A 563 26.72 16.18 -22.93
N PHE A 564 26.35 14.96 -22.57
CA PHE A 564 25.36 14.16 -23.29
C PHE A 564 24.03 14.24 -22.57
N ASN A 565 23.00 14.76 -23.22
CA ASN A 565 21.68 14.92 -22.63
C ASN A 565 20.65 14.12 -23.43
N PHE A 566 19.89 13.26 -22.75
CA PHE A 566 18.88 12.41 -23.34
C PHE A 566 17.52 12.65 -22.68
N HIS A 567 16.43 12.53 -23.44
CA HIS A 567 15.11 12.49 -22.83
C HIS A 567 14.80 11.07 -22.31
N HIS A 568 14.42 10.95 -21.04
CA HIS A 568 14.25 9.68 -20.32
C HIS A 568 13.19 8.75 -20.95
N ALA A 569 12.21 9.30 -21.69
CA ALA A 569 11.28 8.50 -22.49
C ALA A 569 11.97 7.58 -23.53
N GLN A 570 13.20 7.87 -23.95
CA GLN A 570 13.92 7.09 -24.97
C GLN A 570 15.23 6.47 -24.44
N PHE A 571 15.55 6.68 -23.17
CA PHE A 571 16.85 6.35 -22.61
C PHE A 571 16.73 6.05 -21.11
N ASP A 572 17.41 5.00 -20.64
CA ASP A 572 17.54 4.64 -19.23
C ASP A 572 19.02 4.60 -18.80
N PHE A 573 19.30 4.47 -17.50
CA PHE A 573 20.69 4.43 -17.03
C PHE A 573 21.54 3.33 -17.67
N PRO A 574 21.08 2.06 -17.79
CA PRO A 574 21.84 1.01 -18.48
C PRO A 574 22.13 1.30 -19.97
N SER A 575 21.29 2.10 -20.66
CA SER A 575 21.56 2.51 -22.05
C SER A 575 22.87 3.29 -22.20
N MET A 576 23.37 3.92 -21.13
CA MET A 576 24.62 4.68 -21.18
C MET A 576 25.84 3.79 -21.47
N GLU A 577 25.89 2.59 -20.91
CA GLU A 577 26.99 1.65 -21.17
C GLU A 577 27.04 1.24 -22.64
N VAL A 578 25.86 0.96 -23.23
CA VAL A 578 25.69 0.63 -24.65
C VAL A 578 26.12 1.82 -25.53
N PHE A 579 25.64 3.03 -25.20
CA PHE A 579 25.95 4.24 -25.94
C PHE A 579 27.45 4.52 -25.97
N LEU A 580 28.12 4.46 -24.82
CA LEU A 580 29.53 4.80 -24.72
C LEU A 580 30.45 3.72 -25.30
N ARG A 581 30.09 2.44 -25.20
CA ARG A 581 30.80 1.36 -25.90
C ARG A 581 30.81 1.60 -27.41
N ASP A 582 29.64 1.85 -27.97
CA ASP A 582 29.48 2.10 -29.41
C ASP A 582 30.14 3.42 -29.83
N LEU A 583 30.11 4.45 -28.96
CA LEU A 583 30.82 5.70 -29.15
C LEU A 583 32.33 5.52 -29.26
N ASN A 584 32.92 4.77 -28.33
CA ASN A 584 34.35 4.50 -28.36
C ASN A 584 34.77 3.74 -29.63
N GLN A 585 33.98 2.74 -30.04
CA GLN A 585 34.23 1.98 -31.27
C GLN A 585 34.17 2.90 -32.50
N ALA A 586 33.09 3.67 -32.65
CA ALA A 586 32.88 4.58 -33.77
C ALA A 586 33.96 5.67 -33.82
N TYR A 587 34.36 6.22 -32.66
CA TYR A 587 35.39 7.23 -32.56
C TYR A 587 36.78 6.69 -32.93
N THR A 588 37.12 5.49 -32.46
CA THR A 588 38.44 4.88 -32.66
C THR A 588 38.64 4.40 -34.09
N THR A 589 37.63 3.73 -34.65
CA THR A 589 37.74 3.04 -35.95
C THR A 589 37.15 3.83 -37.12
N GLY A 590 36.31 4.84 -36.85
CA GLY A 590 35.54 5.56 -37.87
C GLY A 590 34.40 4.74 -38.47
N GLN A 591 34.11 3.54 -37.94
CA GLN A 591 33.06 2.63 -38.39
C GLN A 591 32.32 2.02 -37.19
N LEU A 592 31.11 1.52 -37.43
CA LEU A 592 30.37 0.69 -36.47
C LEU A 592 30.14 -0.67 -37.10
N SER A 593 30.44 -1.74 -36.36
CA SER A 593 30.04 -3.08 -36.78
C SER A 593 28.54 -3.26 -36.57
N TYR A 594 27.84 -3.71 -37.60
CA TYR A 594 26.52 -4.30 -37.48
C TYR A 594 26.75 -5.78 -37.14
N ASP A 595 26.48 -6.18 -35.90
CA ASP A 595 26.28 -7.60 -35.62
C ASP A 595 24.91 -7.95 -36.21
N ASP A 596 24.91 -8.47 -37.45
CA ASP A 596 23.69 -8.89 -38.17
C ASP A 596 22.89 -9.99 -37.41
N ASN A 597 23.48 -10.56 -36.35
CA ASN A 597 22.89 -11.60 -35.51
C ASN A 597 21.97 -11.09 -34.38
N THR A 598 21.80 -9.78 -34.17
CA THR A 598 20.84 -9.23 -33.18
C THR A 598 19.85 -8.28 -33.83
N THR A 599 18.79 -8.84 -34.41
CA THR A 599 17.77 -8.13 -35.21
C THR A 599 16.69 -7.44 -34.38
N LEU A 600 16.81 -7.39 -33.05
CA LEU A 600 15.74 -6.92 -32.15
C LEU A 600 15.94 -5.46 -31.74
N ARG A 601 14.94 -4.63 -32.03
CA ARG A 601 14.94 -3.18 -31.82
C ARG A 601 14.02 -2.83 -30.65
N TYR A 602 14.15 -1.63 -30.08
CA TYR A 602 13.27 -1.22 -28.97
C TYR A 602 11.78 -1.17 -29.38
N ILE A 603 11.50 -0.81 -30.64
CA ILE A 603 10.14 -0.85 -31.19
C ILE A 603 9.55 -2.27 -31.16
N ASP A 604 10.38 -3.29 -31.39
CA ASP A 604 9.97 -4.69 -31.35
C ASP A 604 9.67 -5.10 -29.90
N TYR A 605 10.50 -4.68 -28.94
CA TYR A 605 10.22 -4.85 -27.50
C TYR A 605 8.87 -4.26 -27.11
N ALA A 606 8.57 -3.02 -27.52
CA ALA A 606 7.31 -2.36 -27.19
C ALA A 606 6.09 -3.11 -27.74
N VAL A 607 6.19 -3.63 -28.97
CA VAL A 607 5.12 -4.47 -29.56
C VAL A 607 4.95 -5.77 -28.78
N ILE A 608 6.07 -6.46 -28.48
CA ILE A 608 6.07 -7.70 -27.71
C ILE A 608 5.43 -7.48 -26.32
N GLU A 609 5.80 -6.41 -25.62
CA GLU A 609 5.27 -6.06 -24.30
C GLU A 609 3.74 -5.84 -24.35
N GLN A 610 3.24 -5.15 -25.37
CA GLN A 610 1.81 -4.88 -25.57
C GLN A 610 0.99 -6.14 -25.88
N GLN A 611 1.57 -7.08 -26.63
CA GLN A 611 0.91 -8.32 -27.04
C GLN A 611 1.07 -9.47 -26.04
N MET A 612 2.01 -9.36 -25.09
CA MET A 612 2.29 -10.40 -24.12
C MET A 612 1.08 -10.65 -23.20
N SER A 613 0.59 -11.89 -23.20
CA SER A 613 -0.36 -12.37 -22.20
C SER A 613 0.33 -12.44 -20.84
N MET A 614 -0.16 -11.65 -19.88
CA MET A 614 0.38 -11.51 -18.53
C MET A 614 -0.66 -11.89 -17.47
N THR A 615 -1.51 -12.88 -17.75
CA THR A 615 -2.66 -13.22 -16.88
C THR A 615 -2.25 -13.54 -15.44
N GLY A 616 -1.18 -14.33 -15.24
CA GLY A 616 -0.69 -14.67 -13.90
C GLY A 616 -0.27 -13.44 -13.10
N ALA A 617 0.48 -12.53 -13.73
CA ALA A 617 0.86 -11.26 -13.11
C ALA A 617 -0.34 -10.35 -12.86
N SER A 618 -1.30 -10.30 -13.81
CA SER A 618 -2.52 -9.52 -13.65
C SER A 618 -3.38 -10.02 -12.48
N MET A 619 -3.45 -11.33 -12.24
CA MET A 619 -4.18 -11.89 -11.10
C MET A 619 -3.46 -11.57 -9.79
N PHE A 620 -2.14 -11.72 -9.75
CA PHE A 620 -1.35 -11.37 -8.57
C PHE A 620 -1.53 -9.91 -8.17
N TRP A 621 -1.37 -8.96 -9.11
CA TRP A 621 -1.50 -7.54 -8.79
C TRP A 621 -2.93 -7.14 -8.42
N LEU A 622 -3.95 -7.83 -8.96
CA LEU A 622 -5.34 -7.61 -8.58
C LEU A 622 -5.59 -8.07 -7.13
N ASP A 623 -5.03 -9.21 -6.74
CA ASP A 623 -5.15 -9.75 -5.38
C ASP A 623 -4.36 -8.91 -4.37
N ALA A 624 -3.10 -8.58 -4.67
CA ALA A 624 -2.21 -7.82 -3.79
C ALA A 624 -2.74 -6.41 -3.45
N LEU A 625 -3.56 -5.83 -4.34
CA LEU A 625 -4.06 -4.45 -4.23
C LEU A 625 -5.58 -4.36 -4.07
N HIS A 626 -6.30 -5.47 -3.89
CA HIS A 626 -7.77 -5.50 -3.97
C HIS A 626 -8.48 -4.53 -2.99
N ASP A 627 -7.93 -4.37 -1.79
CA ASP A 627 -8.41 -3.51 -0.71
C ASP A 627 -7.48 -2.31 -0.44
N CYS A 628 -6.43 -2.15 -1.26
CA CYS A 628 -5.49 -1.03 -1.12
C CYS A 628 -6.15 0.28 -1.55
N LYS A 629 -6.09 1.30 -0.70
CA LYS A 629 -6.61 2.64 -1.00
C LYS A 629 -5.62 3.46 -1.83
N LEU A 630 -5.50 3.13 -3.11
CA LEU A 630 -4.48 3.67 -4.02
C LEU A 630 -4.58 5.20 -4.24
N ASP A 631 -5.70 5.83 -3.91
CA ASP A 631 -5.97 7.27 -4.03
C ASP A 631 -5.73 8.06 -2.74
N GLN A 632 -5.56 7.40 -1.59
CA GLN A 632 -5.34 8.05 -0.30
C GLN A 632 -3.84 8.28 -0.05
N PRO A 633 -3.38 9.54 0.08
CA PRO A 633 -1.99 9.82 0.42
C PRO A 633 -1.68 9.43 1.87
N LEU A 634 -0.45 8.99 2.10
CA LEU A 634 0.06 8.82 3.46
C LEU A 634 0.10 10.17 4.18
N SER A 635 -0.25 10.17 5.47
CA SER A 635 -0.36 11.37 6.28
C SER A 635 1.03 11.84 6.77
N LEU A 636 1.89 12.27 5.84
CA LEU A 636 3.22 12.79 6.18
C LEU A 636 3.14 14.19 6.84
N PRO A 637 4.12 14.57 7.67
CA PRO A 637 4.15 15.86 8.36
C PRO A 637 4.61 16.99 7.42
N TYR A 638 3.71 17.41 6.53
CA TYR A 638 3.96 18.50 5.59
C TYR A 638 4.00 19.86 6.30
N ASP A 639 4.91 20.76 5.90
CA ASP A 639 4.88 22.17 6.36
C ASP A 639 3.86 23.01 5.60
N ARG A 640 3.48 22.53 4.41
CA ARG A 640 2.63 23.23 3.44
C ARG A 640 1.61 22.26 2.88
N TYR A 641 0.44 22.78 2.53
CA TYR A 641 -0.61 22.01 1.89
C TYR A 641 -0.71 22.41 0.42
N ARG A 642 -0.66 21.40 -0.46
CA ARG A 642 -0.98 21.59 -1.88
C ARG A 642 -2.50 21.62 -2.03
N LEU A 643 -3.04 22.68 -2.61
CA LEU A 643 -4.49 22.78 -2.87
C LEU A 643 -4.88 21.78 -3.99
N SER A 644 -6.14 21.34 -4.01
CA SER A 644 -6.61 20.29 -4.93
C SER A 644 -6.52 20.66 -6.42
N ASN A 645 -6.40 21.95 -6.74
CA ASN A 645 -6.25 22.50 -8.09
C ASN A 645 -4.79 22.87 -8.44
N GLU A 646 -3.84 22.62 -7.53
CA GLU A 646 -2.42 22.91 -7.76
C GLU A 646 -1.68 21.69 -8.32
N HIS A 647 -1.03 21.89 -9.45
CA HIS A 647 -0.10 20.93 -10.04
C HIS A 647 1.29 21.03 -9.39
N ARG A 648 2.10 19.98 -9.56
CA ARG A 648 3.48 19.96 -9.07
C ARG A 648 4.37 20.92 -9.84
N THR A 649 5.28 21.58 -9.13
CA THR A 649 6.33 22.41 -9.76
C THR A 649 7.57 21.61 -10.15
N GLY A 650 7.70 20.38 -9.64
CA GLY A 650 8.89 19.54 -9.83
C GLY A 650 10.12 20.00 -9.02
N ARG A 651 9.99 21.05 -8.20
CA ARG A 651 11.07 21.53 -7.33
C ARG A 651 11.13 20.69 -6.05
N GLY A 652 12.33 20.37 -5.61
CA GLY A 652 12.58 19.66 -4.37
C GLY A 652 13.79 20.19 -3.61
N THR A 653 13.95 19.70 -2.40
CA THR A 653 15.12 19.87 -1.54
C THR A 653 15.62 18.51 -1.10
N SER A 654 16.90 18.41 -0.75
CA SER A 654 17.57 17.14 -0.43
C SER A 654 18.39 17.30 0.85
N VAL A 655 18.41 16.25 1.66
CA VAL A 655 19.32 16.09 2.79
C VAL A 655 19.99 14.73 2.67
N SER A 656 21.31 14.70 2.69
CA SER A 656 22.09 13.47 2.61
C SER A 656 22.98 13.31 3.83
N PHE A 657 23.16 12.08 4.29
CA PHE A 657 24.04 11.76 5.41
C PHE A 657 24.57 10.32 5.32
N ASP A 658 25.72 10.09 5.93
CA ASP A 658 26.33 8.77 6.07
C ASP A 658 25.87 8.09 7.35
N PHE A 659 25.73 6.77 7.32
CA PHE A 659 25.38 5.98 8.51
C PHE A 659 26.57 5.91 9.48
N GLY A 660 27.78 6.22 9.02
CA GLY A 660 29.01 5.97 9.76
C GLY A 660 29.41 4.50 9.72
N GLN A 661 30.62 4.19 10.21
CA GLN A 661 31.19 2.85 10.14
C GLN A 661 30.43 1.85 11.02
N ASP A 662 30.07 2.24 12.25
CA ASP A 662 29.44 1.34 13.23
C ASP A 662 28.05 0.87 12.76
N LEU A 663 27.15 1.79 12.41
CA LEU A 663 25.82 1.43 11.91
C LEU A 663 25.88 0.63 10.61
N SER A 664 26.77 1.01 9.68
CA SER A 664 26.94 0.26 8.43
C SER A 664 27.37 -1.16 8.72
N HIS A 665 28.35 -1.34 9.60
CA HIS A 665 28.86 -2.64 10.02
C HIS A 665 27.77 -3.50 10.67
N ASP A 666 27.00 -2.95 11.61
CA ASP A 666 25.93 -3.65 12.31
C ASP A 666 24.87 -4.20 11.34
N PHE A 667 24.38 -3.35 10.42
CA PHE A 667 23.35 -3.76 9.46
C PHE A 667 23.88 -4.77 8.43
N LEU A 668 25.13 -4.62 7.98
CA LEU A 668 25.79 -5.57 7.09
C LEU A 668 25.98 -6.95 7.74
N ILE A 669 26.44 -6.98 8.99
CA ILE A 669 26.57 -8.23 9.75
C ILE A 669 25.21 -8.85 10.01
N HIS A 670 24.21 -8.05 10.38
CA HIS A 670 22.87 -8.55 10.63
C HIS A 670 22.26 -9.20 9.38
N ALA A 671 22.37 -8.53 8.23
CA ALA A 671 21.87 -9.03 6.95
C ALA A 671 22.56 -10.36 6.57
N SER A 672 23.89 -10.40 6.63
CA SER A 672 24.68 -11.60 6.30
C SER A 672 24.45 -12.77 7.27
N SER A 673 24.35 -12.50 8.57
CA SER A 673 24.17 -13.55 9.60
C SER A 673 22.79 -14.21 9.55
N ASN A 674 21.78 -13.50 9.04
CA ASN A 674 20.39 -13.99 8.95
C ASN A 674 20.01 -14.46 7.54
N ASN A 675 20.95 -14.47 6.58
CA ASN A 675 20.70 -14.78 5.16
C ASN A 675 19.60 -13.89 4.53
N ILE A 676 19.66 -12.58 4.78
CA ILE A 676 18.69 -11.59 4.28
C ILE A 676 19.45 -10.53 3.46
N SER A 677 18.87 -10.02 2.38
CA SER A 677 19.48 -8.94 1.60
C SER A 677 19.40 -7.60 2.34
N LEU A 678 20.39 -6.74 2.10
CA LEU A 678 20.37 -5.35 2.60
C LEU A 678 19.16 -4.56 2.11
N GLU A 679 18.65 -4.92 0.93
CA GLU A 679 17.46 -4.34 0.35
C GLU A 679 16.21 -4.66 1.20
N HIS A 680 16.01 -5.92 1.62
CA HIS A 680 14.91 -6.28 2.53
C HIS A 680 15.01 -5.55 3.87
N LEU A 681 16.23 -5.44 4.41
CA LEU A 681 16.48 -4.69 5.65
C LEU A 681 16.14 -3.21 5.48
N THR A 682 16.52 -2.61 4.36
CA THR A 682 16.18 -1.22 3.99
C THR A 682 14.67 -1.01 3.92
N PHE A 683 13.94 -1.91 3.24
CA PHE A 683 12.47 -1.84 3.17
C PHE A 683 11.82 -1.94 4.55
N ALA A 684 12.26 -2.87 5.40
CA ALA A 684 11.72 -3.02 6.75
C ALA A 684 11.95 -1.76 7.61
N ILE A 685 13.16 -1.20 7.57
CA ILE A 685 13.49 0.06 8.27
C ILE A 685 12.61 1.21 7.74
N TYR A 686 12.42 1.29 6.43
CA TYR A 686 11.61 2.34 5.82
C TYR A 686 10.12 2.22 6.16
N PHE A 687 9.55 1.02 6.18
CA PHE A 687 8.16 0.81 6.60
C PHE A 687 7.95 1.13 8.08
N ILE A 688 8.90 0.80 8.96
CA ILE A 688 8.88 1.26 10.36
C ILE A 688 8.89 2.78 10.42
N PHE A 689 9.77 3.41 9.65
CA PHE A 689 9.89 4.85 9.62
C PHE A 689 8.60 5.51 9.13
N LEU A 690 7.99 5.03 8.05
CA LEU A 690 6.72 5.51 7.54
C LEU A 690 5.57 5.29 8.52
N PHE A 691 5.44 4.09 9.12
CA PHE A 691 4.46 3.82 10.16
C PHE A 691 4.55 4.86 11.29
N LYS A 692 5.77 5.17 11.71
CA LYS A 692 6.01 6.18 12.75
C LYS A 692 5.76 7.60 12.30
N LEU A 693 6.16 7.94 11.07
CA LEU A 693 6.05 9.29 10.52
C LEU A 693 4.61 9.65 10.13
N THR A 694 3.75 8.65 9.94
CA THR A 694 2.33 8.80 9.57
C THR A 694 1.39 8.63 10.76
N ASN A 695 1.91 8.76 11.99
CA ASN A 695 1.15 8.60 13.23
C ASN A 695 0.40 7.25 13.33
N GLY A 696 1.02 6.16 12.86
CA GLY A 696 0.52 4.81 13.07
C GLY A 696 -0.23 4.17 11.89
N GLN A 697 -0.17 4.72 10.67
CA GLN A 697 -0.81 4.06 9.52
C GLN A 697 -0.17 2.68 9.26
N THR A 698 -1.01 1.64 9.21
CA THR A 698 -0.58 0.24 9.08
C THR A 698 -0.59 -0.28 7.65
N ASP A 699 -1.41 0.29 6.75
CA ASP A 699 -1.43 -0.07 5.33
C ASP A 699 -0.60 0.94 4.53
N LEU A 700 0.64 0.58 4.23
CA LEU A 700 1.65 1.45 3.65
C LEU A 700 1.96 1.01 2.22
N CYS A 701 1.59 1.82 1.22
CA CYS A 701 1.88 1.54 -0.18
C CYS A 701 2.82 2.61 -0.75
N ILE A 702 3.97 2.19 -1.28
CA ILE A 702 5.00 3.07 -1.86
C ILE A 702 5.31 2.66 -3.30
N ALA A 703 5.86 3.57 -4.08
CA ALA A 703 6.42 3.27 -5.38
C ALA A 703 7.85 2.72 -5.27
N MET A 704 8.12 1.62 -5.97
CA MET A 704 9.44 1.03 -6.10
C MET A 704 9.86 1.03 -7.57
N ASN A 705 11.00 1.65 -7.86
CA ASN A 705 11.59 1.65 -9.20
C ASN A 705 12.35 0.34 -9.44
N ILE A 706 12.15 -0.27 -10.60
CA ILE A 706 12.74 -1.56 -10.95
C ILE A 706 13.35 -1.53 -12.36
N ASN A 707 14.62 -1.93 -12.44
CA ASN A 707 15.38 -1.93 -13.70
C ASN A 707 15.33 -3.29 -14.44
N ASN A 708 14.32 -4.12 -14.14
CA ASN A 708 14.36 -5.56 -14.39
C ASN A 708 13.75 -6.02 -15.72
N ASN A 709 13.39 -5.12 -16.65
CA ASN A 709 12.88 -5.52 -17.97
C ASN A 709 13.99 -5.85 -18.99
N ARG A 710 15.27 -5.66 -18.64
CA ARG A 710 16.45 -6.16 -19.40
C ARG A 710 16.88 -7.57 -18.96
N TYR A 711 15.91 -8.41 -18.58
CA TYR A 711 16.13 -9.77 -18.04
C TYR A 711 16.61 -10.79 -19.08
N ARG A 712 16.52 -10.44 -20.37
CA ARG A 712 17.05 -11.26 -21.48
C ARG A 712 18.32 -10.63 -22.00
N ASP A 713 19.29 -11.47 -22.34
CA ASP A 713 20.57 -11.02 -22.91
C ASP A 713 20.36 -10.22 -24.21
N GLU A 714 19.33 -10.56 -25.00
CA GLU A 714 18.91 -9.86 -26.21
C GLU A 714 18.58 -8.37 -25.99
N PHE A 715 18.13 -7.98 -24.79
CA PHE A 715 17.77 -6.59 -24.49
C PHE A 715 18.92 -5.77 -23.90
N LYS A 716 20.03 -6.40 -23.50
CA LYS A 716 21.16 -5.70 -22.86
C LYS A 716 21.91 -4.78 -23.82
N SER A 717 21.86 -5.06 -25.13
CA SER A 717 22.53 -4.26 -26.17
C SER A 717 21.64 -3.18 -26.79
N ILE A 718 20.40 -3.00 -26.34
CA ILE A 718 19.42 -2.07 -26.92
C ILE A 718 19.37 -0.76 -26.13
N ILE A 719 19.43 0.39 -26.80
CA ILE A 719 19.13 1.69 -26.18
C ILE A 719 17.62 1.89 -26.11
N GLY A 720 17.10 2.27 -24.94
CA GLY A 720 15.66 2.50 -24.74
C GLY A 720 15.27 2.57 -23.26
N LEU A 721 13.99 2.79 -22.96
CA LEU A 721 13.47 2.87 -21.60
C LEU A 721 12.93 1.51 -21.12
N PHE A 722 13.66 0.80 -20.27
CA PHE A 722 13.21 -0.50 -19.72
C PHE A 722 12.77 -0.42 -18.24
N GLU A 723 12.89 0.74 -17.61
CA GLU A 723 12.50 0.92 -16.21
C GLU A 723 10.99 0.79 -16.03
N ASN A 724 10.58 0.07 -14.98
CA ASN A 724 9.18 -0.05 -14.55
C ASN A 724 9.06 0.45 -13.10
N VAL A 725 7.83 0.74 -12.69
CA VAL A 725 7.51 1.16 -11.32
C VAL A 725 6.39 0.27 -10.82
N ILE A 726 6.55 -0.33 -9.65
CA ILE A 726 5.52 -1.19 -9.06
C ILE A 726 5.12 -0.68 -7.67
N PRO A 727 3.84 -0.84 -7.27
CA PRO A 727 3.42 -0.59 -5.91
C PRO A 727 4.00 -1.67 -5.00
N LEU A 728 4.69 -1.27 -3.94
CA LEU A 728 5.10 -2.15 -2.86
C LEU A 728 4.24 -1.83 -1.63
N ARG A 729 3.32 -2.74 -1.30
CA ARG A 729 2.34 -2.57 -0.22
C ARG A 729 2.69 -3.42 0.99
N CYS A 730 2.87 -2.78 2.14
CA CYS A 730 3.10 -3.40 3.43
C CYS A 730 1.90 -3.19 4.35
N GLN A 731 1.23 -4.28 4.72
CA GLN A 731 0.26 -4.30 5.81
C GLN A 731 1.01 -4.64 7.11
N LEU A 732 1.43 -3.61 7.83
CA LEU A 732 2.25 -3.71 9.02
C LEU A 732 1.40 -3.97 10.27
N ASP A 733 1.75 -4.99 11.06
CA ASP A 733 1.22 -5.15 12.42
C ASP A 733 2.14 -4.41 13.42
N PRO A 734 1.63 -3.40 14.15
CA PRO A 734 2.40 -2.62 15.13
C PRO A 734 3.03 -3.46 16.23
N HIS A 735 2.42 -4.61 16.57
CA HIS A 735 2.86 -5.52 17.61
C HIS A 735 4.01 -6.43 17.18
N TRP A 736 4.27 -6.52 15.87
CA TRP A 736 5.41 -7.28 15.38
C TRP A 736 6.71 -6.73 15.93
N CYS A 737 7.65 -7.64 16.13
CA CYS A 737 9.02 -7.28 16.34
C CYS A 737 9.75 -7.08 15.00
N PHE A 738 10.95 -6.51 15.04
CA PHE A 738 11.71 -6.19 13.83
C PHE A 738 11.94 -7.41 12.93
N HIS A 739 12.24 -8.57 13.53
CA HIS A 739 12.45 -9.82 12.79
C HIS A 739 11.19 -10.30 12.07
N GLN A 740 10.01 -10.21 12.71
CA GLN A 740 8.74 -10.61 12.09
C GLN A 740 8.38 -9.71 10.90
N LEU A 741 8.59 -8.40 11.02
CA LEU A 741 8.40 -7.50 9.88
C LEU A 741 9.39 -7.81 8.76
N LEU A 742 10.66 -8.09 9.09
CA LEU A 742 11.67 -8.39 8.08
C LEU A 742 11.34 -9.65 7.27
N GLU A 743 10.82 -10.68 7.92
CA GLU A 743 10.29 -11.89 7.27
C GLU A 743 9.10 -11.58 6.37
N HIS A 744 8.15 -10.77 6.84
CA HIS A 744 7.00 -10.33 6.04
C HIS A 744 7.43 -9.52 4.80
N VAL A 745 8.35 -8.57 4.98
CA VAL A 745 8.91 -7.77 3.90
C VAL A 745 9.62 -8.68 2.88
N ARG A 746 10.42 -9.65 3.32
CA ARG A 746 11.09 -10.61 2.44
C ARG A 746 10.11 -11.40 1.59
N GLU A 747 9.03 -11.89 2.17
CA GLU A 747 8.00 -12.65 1.44
C GLU A 747 7.28 -11.75 0.41
N MET A 748 6.84 -10.57 0.85
CA MET A 748 6.14 -9.60 0.01
C MET A 748 6.99 -9.11 -1.17
N THR A 749 8.25 -8.71 -0.94
CA THR A 749 9.15 -8.26 -2.00
C THR A 749 9.47 -9.39 -2.97
N THR A 750 9.73 -10.61 -2.48
CA THR A 750 10.03 -11.78 -3.34
C THR A 750 8.85 -12.09 -4.26
N ASN A 751 7.62 -12.07 -3.72
CA ASN A 751 6.40 -12.30 -4.50
C ASN A 751 6.15 -11.18 -5.52
N SER A 752 6.36 -9.93 -5.13
CA SER A 752 6.21 -8.77 -6.01
C SER A 752 7.24 -8.77 -7.14
N MET A 753 8.49 -9.12 -6.83
CA MET A 753 9.59 -9.19 -7.80
C MET A 753 9.37 -10.27 -8.87
N LYS A 754 8.71 -11.39 -8.53
CA LYS A 754 8.31 -12.43 -9.49
C LYS A 754 7.42 -11.90 -10.62
N TYR A 755 6.62 -10.87 -10.34
CA TYR A 755 5.67 -10.26 -11.29
C TYR A 755 6.01 -8.79 -11.62
N SER A 756 7.24 -8.37 -11.33
CA SER A 756 7.77 -7.01 -11.55
C SER A 756 7.75 -6.56 -13.02
N TYR A 757 7.75 -7.51 -13.96
CA TYR A 757 7.61 -7.22 -15.40
C TYR A 757 6.21 -6.73 -15.81
N PHE A 758 5.22 -6.78 -14.90
CA PHE A 758 3.87 -6.29 -15.21
C PHE A 758 3.86 -4.76 -15.24
N PRO A 759 3.48 -4.13 -16.37
CA PRO A 759 3.60 -2.69 -16.50
C PRO A 759 2.66 -1.93 -15.56
N LEU A 760 3.18 -0.87 -14.92
CA LEU A 760 2.40 0.02 -14.04
C LEU A 760 1.07 0.42 -14.67
N GLN A 761 1.09 0.88 -15.92
CA GLN A 761 -0.10 1.36 -16.62
C GLN A 761 -1.22 0.30 -16.69
N ARG A 762 -0.87 -0.99 -16.73
CA ARG A 762 -1.88 -2.06 -16.69
C ARG A 762 -2.48 -2.21 -15.30
N ILE A 763 -1.72 -1.95 -14.23
CA ILE A 763 -2.24 -1.85 -12.85
C ILE A 763 -3.22 -0.66 -12.78
N LEU A 764 -2.77 0.53 -13.21
CA LEU A 764 -3.58 1.76 -13.16
C LEU A 764 -4.88 1.62 -13.98
N ASN A 765 -4.83 1.06 -15.18
CA ASN A 765 -6.01 0.88 -16.05
C ASN A 765 -7.10 -0.03 -15.44
N ARG A 766 -6.80 -0.79 -14.39
CA ARG A 766 -7.81 -1.57 -13.63
C ARG A 766 -8.54 -0.76 -12.57
N HIS A 767 -8.07 0.46 -12.27
CA HIS A 767 -8.69 1.38 -11.32
C HIS A 767 -9.05 2.72 -12.00
N PRO A 768 -9.84 2.72 -13.09
CA PRO A 768 -10.06 3.91 -13.93
C PRO A 768 -10.79 5.07 -13.24
N HIS A 769 -11.41 4.82 -12.08
CA HIS A 769 -12.09 5.85 -11.29
C HIS A 769 -11.12 6.73 -10.47
N ILE A 770 -9.87 6.29 -10.32
CA ILE A 770 -8.84 7.00 -9.57
C ILE A 770 -8.17 8.01 -10.50
N SER A 771 -8.35 9.29 -10.20
CA SER A 771 -7.74 10.39 -10.96
C SER A 771 -6.26 10.62 -10.59
N LYS A 772 -5.87 10.29 -9.36
CA LYS A 772 -4.50 10.42 -8.86
C LYS A 772 -4.15 9.23 -7.96
N TYR A 773 -3.03 8.59 -8.24
CA TYR A 773 -2.51 7.46 -7.49
C TYR A 773 -1.50 7.94 -6.45
N ALA A 774 -1.90 7.96 -5.19
CA ALA A 774 -1.14 8.58 -4.12
C ALA A 774 0.14 7.83 -3.76
N PHE A 775 0.19 6.50 -3.96
CA PHE A 775 1.41 5.73 -3.70
C PHE A 775 2.59 6.13 -4.63
N LEU A 776 2.31 6.75 -5.79
CA LEU A 776 3.35 7.32 -6.68
C LEU A 776 3.96 8.61 -6.14
N ASP A 777 3.45 9.13 -5.02
CA ASP A 777 3.95 10.34 -4.39
C ASP A 777 5.07 10.04 -3.38
N ILE A 778 5.30 8.76 -3.05
CA ILE A 778 6.28 8.31 -2.06
C ILE A 778 7.10 7.15 -2.64
N SER A 779 8.43 7.23 -2.60
CA SER A 779 9.29 6.17 -3.13
C SER A 779 10.47 5.83 -2.24
N LEU A 780 10.94 4.58 -2.36
CA LEU A 780 12.18 4.10 -1.79
C LEU A 780 13.06 3.50 -2.90
N ASP A 781 14.32 3.93 -2.94
CA ASP A 781 15.34 3.34 -3.81
C ASP A 781 16.49 2.75 -2.98
N PHE A 782 16.97 1.57 -3.37
CA PHE A 782 18.18 0.97 -2.81
C PHE A 782 19.20 0.76 -3.93
N ILE A 783 20.38 1.37 -3.81
CA ILE A 783 21.41 1.38 -4.86
C ILE A 783 22.72 0.90 -4.27
N SER A 784 23.23 -0.23 -4.78
CA SER A 784 24.58 -0.71 -4.47
C SER A 784 25.54 -0.38 -5.61
N TYR A 785 26.72 0.13 -5.30
CA TYR A 785 27.73 0.52 -6.29
C TYR A 785 29.14 0.20 -5.80
N THR A 786 30.05 0.00 -6.75
CA THR A 786 31.45 -0.41 -6.52
C THR A 786 32.45 0.70 -6.81
N SER A 787 32.03 1.94 -7.08
CA SER A 787 32.96 3.03 -7.40
C SER A 787 33.04 4.05 -6.26
N ASN A 788 34.27 4.46 -5.90
CA ASN A 788 34.46 5.85 -5.51
C ASN A 788 34.16 6.68 -6.76
N ASN A 789 33.55 7.86 -6.63
CA ASN A 789 33.17 8.74 -7.74
C ASN A 789 34.28 8.99 -8.80
N ASP A 790 35.52 8.57 -8.55
CA ASP A 790 36.69 8.69 -9.43
C ASP A 790 36.87 7.57 -10.48
N ASN A 791 36.19 6.41 -10.38
CA ASN A 791 36.50 5.24 -11.25
C ASN A 791 35.51 4.93 -12.38
N ASN A 792 34.53 5.79 -12.67
CA ASN A 792 33.74 5.70 -13.91
C ASN A 792 34.44 6.42 -15.08
N ALA A 793 35.76 6.36 -15.10
CA ALA A 793 36.53 6.95 -16.18
C ALA A 793 36.42 6.06 -17.43
N MET A 794 36.06 6.64 -18.55
CA MET A 794 35.74 5.92 -19.79
C MET A 794 36.66 6.37 -20.90
N MET A 795 37.17 5.39 -21.64
CA MET A 795 38.06 5.65 -22.77
C MET A 795 37.24 5.95 -24.02
N ILE A 796 37.58 7.06 -24.70
CA ILE A 796 37.17 7.36 -26.06
C ILE A 796 38.44 7.57 -26.89
N GLY A 797 38.82 6.57 -27.67
CA GLY A 797 40.17 6.50 -28.26
C GLY A 797 41.25 6.46 -27.16
N ASP A 798 42.25 7.34 -27.27
CA ASP A 798 43.32 7.49 -26.28
C ASP A 798 42.97 8.48 -25.14
N SER A 799 41.74 8.99 -25.15
CA SER A 799 41.28 10.06 -24.27
C SER A 799 40.41 9.49 -23.15
N GLN A 800 40.75 9.80 -21.91
CA GLN A 800 40.00 9.34 -20.75
C GLN A 800 39.02 10.43 -20.33
N LEU A 801 37.72 10.12 -20.39
CA LEU A 801 36.65 10.96 -19.87
C LEU A 801 36.40 10.57 -18.43
N VAL A 802 36.31 11.55 -17.55
CA VAL A 802 35.96 11.36 -16.14
C VAL A 802 34.63 12.07 -15.91
N PRO A 803 33.67 11.44 -15.20
CA PRO A 803 32.44 12.12 -14.82
C PRO A 803 32.79 13.42 -14.10
N GLY A 804 32.21 14.53 -14.52
CA GLY A 804 32.48 15.79 -13.88
C GLY A 804 31.80 15.84 -12.52
N SER A 805 32.59 15.81 -11.45
CA SER A 805 32.18 16.36 -10.16
C SER A 805 32.17 17.88 -10.27
N CYS A 806 31.26 18.42 -11.10
CA CYS A 806 30.70 19.71 -10.75
C CYS A 806 29.98 19.43 -9.44
N SER A 807 30.67 19.68 -8.33
CA SER A 807 30.03 19.94 -7.04
C SER A 807 29.07 21.08 -7.30
N PHE A 808 27.87 20.74 -7.74
CA PHE A 808 26.74 21.62 -7.57
C PHE A 808 26.81 21.97 -6.10
N ASP A 809 26.87 23.26 -5.80
CA ASP A 809 26.57 23.72 -4.48
C ASP A 809 25.12 23.26 -4.21
N MET A 810 24.98 22.03 -3.69
CA MET A 810 23.74 21.51 -3.12
C MET A 810 23.31 22.34 -1.90
N HIS A 811 24.09 23.37 -1.59
CA HIS A 811 23.72 24.52 -0.79
C HIS A 811 22.55 25.34 -1.37
N GLU A 812 22.20 25.25 -2.67
CA GLU A 812 20.92 25.76 -3.14
C GLU A 812 19.80 24.70 -3.16
N ALA A 813 18.75 25.01 -2.42
CA ALA A 813 17.57 24.20 -2.09
C ALA A 813 16.65 23.83 -3.27
N LYS A 814 17.15 23.53 -4.48
CA LYS A 814 16.34 23.33 -5.69
C LYS A 814 16.83 22.16 -6.56
N ILE A 815 16.67 20.94 -6.05
CA ILE A 815 16.73 19.72 -6.88
C ILE A 815 15.42 19.54 -7.68
N LEU A 816 15.41 18.58 -8.60
CA LEU A 816 14.21 18.09 -9.27
C LEU A 816 13.63 16.93 -8.46
N SER A 817 12.32 16.93 -8.21
CA SER A 817 11.63 15.87 -7.47
C SER A 817 10.42 15.35 -8.24
N GLN A 818 10.46 14.06 -8.60
CA GLN A 818 9.38 13.36 -9.29
C GLN A 818 8.31 12.82 -8.31
N SER A 819 8.64 12.75 -7.02
CA SER A 819 7.75 12.35 -5.91
C SER A 819 7.55 13.53 -4.94
N ASP A 820 6.58 13.42 -4.05
CA ASP A 820 6.42 14.36 -2.94
C ASP A 820 7.46 14.11 -1.85
N PHE A 821 7.80 12.83 -1.64
CA PHE A 821 8.84 12.38 -0.71
C PHE A 821 9.57 11.18 -1.29
N SER A 822 10.90 11.15 -1.27
CA SER A 822 11.67 9.94 -1.60
C SER A 822 12.81 9.73 -0.62
N LEU A 823 13.12 8.47 -0.36
CA LEU A 823 14.30 8.07 0.37
C LEU A 823 15.14 7.16 -0.52
N SER A 824 16.44 7.39 -0.59
CA SER A 824 17.38 6.58 -1.35
C SER A 824 18.50 6.13 -0.44
N ILE A 825 18.67 4.81 -0.28
CA ILE A 825 19.80 4.23 0.46
C ILE A 825 20.86 3.77 -0.53
N HIS A 826 22.09 4.19 -0.28
CA HIS A 826 23.26 3.94 -1.10
C HIS A 826 24.22 3.04 -0.34
N HIS A 827 24.67 1.96 -0.98
CA HIS A 827 25.65 1.04 -0.41
C HIS A 827 26.92 1.04 -1.26
N ASN A 828 28.01 1.61 -0.71
CA ASN A 828 29.33 1.50 -1.31
C ASN A 828 29.96 0.16 -0.91
N ILE A 829 30.01 -0.77 -1.86
CA ILE A 829 30.47 -2.14 -1.65
C ILE A 829 31.96 -2.20 -1.27
N ASN A 830 32.79 -1.27 -1.74
CA ASN A 830 34.24 -1.33 -1.53
C ASN A 830 34.63 -1.03 -0.08
N ILE A 831 33.95 -0.06 0.52
CA ILE A 831 34.22 0.40 1.89
C ILE A 831 33.13 -0.06 2.87
N ASN A 832 32.14 -0.82 2.39
CA ASN A 832 31.02 -1.34 3.18
C ASN A 832 30.31 -0.24 3.98
N GLN A 833 30.06 0.89 3.31
CA GLN A 833 29.43 2.07 3.91
C GLN A 833 28.02 2.26 3.35
N LEU A 834 27.07 2.49 4.25
CA LEU A 834 25.71 2.90 3.92
C LEU A 834 25.58 4.43 4.05
N SER A 835 24.87 5.03 3.11
CA SER A 835 24.45 6.43 3.19
C SER A 835 23.01 6.57 2.71
N CYS A 836 22.38 7.68 3.08
CA CYS A 836 20.99 7.95 2.75
C CYS A 836 20.83 9.36 2.20
N THR A 837 19.96 9.50 1.21
CA THR A 837 19.49 10.77 0.68
C THR A 837 17.98 10.82 0.81
N ILE A 838 17.46 11.89 1.43
CA ILE A 838 16.03 12.15 1.58
C ILE A 838 15.68 13.38 0.76
N ASN A 839 14.72 13.24 -0.16
CA ASN A 839 14.20 14.34 -0.96
C ASN A 839 12.76 14.67 -0.56
N GLY A 840 12.46 15.96 -0.47
CA GLY A 840 11.10 16.46 -0.27
C GLY A 840 10.74 17.49 -1.33
N SER A 841 9.51 17.43 -1.85
CA SER A 841 8.99 18.47 -2.75
C SER A 841 8.91 19.81 -2.03
N LEU A 842 9.44 20.89 -2.62
CA LEU A 842 9.34 22.25 -2.08
C LEU A 842 7.92 22.80 -2.08
N ASP A 843 7.00 22.13 -2.77
CA ASP A 843 5.57 22.44 -2.72
C ASP A 843 4.96 22.03 -1.37
N LEU A 844 5.61 21.13 -0.62
CA LEU A 844 5.10 20.53 0.63
C LEU A 844 6.05 20.68 1.83
N PHE A 845 7.35 20.60 1.59
CA PHE A 845 8.39 20.60 2.61
C PHE A 845 9.35 21.77 2.43
N ASN A 846 9.67 22.46 3.52
CA ASN A 846 10.86 23.30 3.57
C ASN A 846 12.10 22.43 3.89
N ARG A 847 13.30 22.96 3.64
CA ARG A 847 14.55 22.22 3.91
C ARG A 847 14.69 21.82 5.38
N GLY A 848 14.31 22.70 6.31
CA GLY A 848 14.37 22.43 7.75
C GLY A 848 13.48 21.27 8.20
N ALA A 849 12.34 21.04 7.56
CA ALA A 849 11.51 19.87 7.82
C ALA A 849 12.14 18.58 7.30
N VAL A 850 12.72 18.60 6.10
CA VAL A 850 13.47 17.43 5.59
C VAL A 850 14.67 17.13 6.48
N GLU A 851 15.37 18.15 7.00
CA GLU A 851 16.46 17.99 7.97
C GLU A 851 15.97 17.37 9.29
N LYS A 852 14.83 17.80 9.83
CA LYS A 852 14.21 17.17 11.00
C LYS A 852 13.81 15.71 10.72
N ILE A 853 13.18 15.43 9.58
CA ILE A 853 12.83 14.06 9.16
C ILE A 853 14.09 13.19 9.06
N SER A 854 15.19 13.73 8.54
CA SER A 854 16.50 13.06 8.48
C SER A 854 17.04 12.72 9.88
N GLN A 855 16.93 13.64 10.84
CA GLN A 855 17.33 13.40 12.24
C GLN A 855 16.47 12.30 12.88
N ARG A 856 15.17 12.27 12.59
CA ARG A 856 14.25 11.21 13.06
C ARG A 856 14.60 9.85 12.45
N PHE A 857 14.90 9.79 11.17
CA PHE A 857 15.33 8.56 10.50
C PHE A 857 16.64 8.04 11.12
N HIS A 858 17.61 8.92 11.36
CA HIS A 858 18.86 8.58 12.05
C HIS A 858 18.62 8.03 13.47
N SER A 859 17.66 8.58 14.22
CA SER A 859 17.26 8.06 15.54
C SER A 859 16.70 6.63 15.47
N ILE A 860 15.88 6.32 14.45
CA ILE A 860 15.36 4.95 14.24
C ILE A 860 16.50 3.97 13.91
N LEU A 861 17.45 4.37 13.06
CA LEU A 861 18.60 3.55 12.71
C LEU A 861 19.42 3.18 13.96
N HIS A 862 19.71 4.15 14.85
CA HIS A 862 20.40 3.90 16.10
C HIS A 862 19.62 2.97 17.04
N GLN A 863 18.32 3.20 17.23
CA GLN A 863 17.50 2.32 18.08
C GLN A 863 17.46 0.87 17.59
N LEU A 864 17.43 0.69 16.26
CA LEU A 864 17.46 -0.64 15.65
C LEU A 864 18.84 -1.30 15.77
N SER A 865 19.93 -0.57 15.52
CA SER A 865 21.29 -1.08 15.75
C SER A 865 21.50 -1.50 17.22
N THR A 866 21.09 -0.69 18.20
CA THR A 866 21.16 -1.08 19.61
C THR A 866 20.32 -2.34 19.89
N SER A 867 19.14 -2.46 19.31
CA SER A 867 18.29 -3.66 19.46
C SER A 867 18.92 -4.92 18.82
N ILE A 868 19.66 -4.76 17.72
CA ILE A 868 20.47 -5.81 17.08
C ILE A 868 21.58 -6.26 18.03
N ILE A 869 22.36 -5.31 18.57
CA ILE A 869 23.50 -5.59 19.45
C ILE A 869 23.05 -6.25 20.75
N ASP A 870 22.00 -5.73 21.39
CA ASP A 870 21.52 -6.20 22.70
C ASP A 870 20.65 -7.47 22.60
N ASN A 871 20.44 -7.99 21.40
CA ASN A 871 19.58 -9.14 21.10
C ASN A 871 18.12 -8.95 21.62
N GLN A 872 17.66 -7.71 21.72
CA GLN A 872 16.32 -7.32 22.17
C GLN A 872 15.31 -7.28 21.02
N MET A 873 15.44 -8.23 20.10
CA MET A 873 14.66 -8.31 18.88
C MET A 873 13.18 -8.63 19.07
N ASN A 874 12.71 -8.84 20.30
CA ASN A 874 11.31 -9.07 20.62
C ASN A 874 10.55 -7.78 20.98
N LYS A 875 11.20 -6.62 20.93
CA LYS A 875 10.54 -5.34 21.16
C LYS A 875 9.55 -5.04 20.01
N PRO A 876 8.27 -4.76 20.31
CA PRO A 876 7.31 -4.35 19.29
C PRO A 876 7.70 -3.05 18.58
N ILE A 877 7.41 -2.95 17.28
CA ILE A 877 7.72 -1.78 16.44
C ILE A 877 7.08 -0.51 16.99
N TYR A 878 5.85 -0.60 17.54
CA TYR A 878 5.19 0.57 18.13
C TYR A 878 5.96 1.19 19.31
N LYS A 879 6.93 0.51 19.93
CA LYS A 879 7.76 1.07 21.02
C LYS A 879 9.01 1.82 20.54
N LEU A 880 9.25 1.92 19.23
CA LEU A 880 10.29 2.79 18.69
C LEU A 880 9.82 4.25 18.75
N SER A 881 10.73 5.18 19.02
CA SER A 881 10.39 6.60 19.18
C SER A 881 10.99 7.46 18.08
N LEU A 882 10.22 8.44 17.57
CA LEU A 882 10.74 9.50 16.71
C LEU A 882 11.13 10.76 17.47
N ILE A 883 10.86 10.82 18.78
CA ILE A 883 11.14 12.00 19.60
C ILE A 883 12.65 12.23 19.65
N LEU A 884 13.09 13.41 19.25
CA LEU A 884 14.49 13.83 19.32
C LEU A 884 14.86 14.25 20.75
N SER A 885 16.14 14.19 21.11
CA SER A 885 16.59 14.47 22.47
C SER A 885 16.20 15.87 22.98
N ASN A 886 16.22 16.88 22.11
CA ASN A 886 15.78 18.24 22.42
C ASN A 886 14.25 18.32 22.66
N GLU A 887 13.46 17.57 21.90
CA GLU A 887 12.00 17.47 22.07
C GLU A 887 11.67 16.73 23.38
N GLN A 888 12.43 15.68 23.71
CA GLN A 888 12.27 14.96 24.97
C GLN A 888 12.51 15.89 26.17
N LEU A 889 13.56 16.73 26.12
CA LEU A 889 13.83 17.74 27.15
C LEU A 889 12.70 18.78 27.22
N LEU A 890 12.16 19.23 26.07
CA LEU A 890 11.02 20.13 26.03
C LEU A 890 9.79 19.51 26.70
N LEU A 891 9.40 18.28 26.31
CA LEU A 891 8.28 17.56 26.90
C LEU A 891 8.43 17.34 28.42
N GLN A 892 9.65 17.06 28.88
CA GLN A 892 9.97 16.97 30.30
C GLN A 892 9.81 18.32 31.01
N SER A 893 10.32 19.40 30.42
CA SER A 893 10.23 20.75 30.99
C SER A 893 8.79 21.25 31.09
N LEU A 894 7.94 21.00 30.07
CA LEU A 894 6.52 21.35 30.07
C LEU A 894 5.74 20.63 31.18
N ASN A 895 6.20 19.44 31.58
CA ASN A 895 5.60 18.62 32.63
C ASN A 895 6.31 18.74 33.98
N ASN A 896 7.35 19.57 34.09
CA ASN A 896 8.02 19.85 35.35
C ASN A 896 7.27 20.94 36.14
N THR A 897 6.06 20.60 36.57
CA THR A 897 5.12 21.54 37.21
C THR A 897 5.05 21.40 38.72
N GLN A 898 5.95 20.61 39.32
CA GLN A 898 5.92 20.34 40.76
C GLN A 898 6.23 21.59 41.56
N ILE A 899 5.35 21.91 42.51
CA ILE A 899 5.58 22.98 43.49
C ILE A 899 5.29 22.45 44.89
N SER A 900 6.09 22.89 45.86
CA SER A 900 5.82 22.63 47.27
C SER A 900 4.64 23.47 47.73
N PHE A 901 3.70 22.83 48.42
CA PHE A 901 2.59 23.54 49.04
C PHE A 901 3.03 24.17 50.36
N SER A 902 2.85 25.48 50.50
CA SER A 902 3.18 26.21 51.73
C SER A 902 2.17 25.97 52.86
N SER A 903 0.90 25.71 52.52
CA SER A 903 -0.17 25.45 53.51
C SER A 903 -0.22 23.95 53.89
N PRO A 904 -0.12 23.62 55.19
CA PRO A 904 -0.34 22.25 55.67
C PRO A 904 -1.82 21.85 55.63
N ARG A 905 -2.75 22.80 55.48
CA ARG A 905 -4.19 22.53 55.41
C ARG A 905 -4.55 21.96 54.05
N THR A 906 -5.38 20.92 54.06
CA THR A 906 -5.77 20.15 52.87
C THR A 906 -7.28 20.02 52.69
N CYS A 907 -8.08 20.39 53.70
CA CYS A 907 -9.55 20.34 53.67
C CYS A 907 -10.14 21.73 53.40
N ILE A 908 -11.27 21.76 52.69
CA ILE A 908 -11.94 22.99 52.22
C ILE A 908 -12.42 23.85 53.38
N HIS A 909 -13.14 23.26 54.35
CA HIS A 909 -13.66 23.99 55.51
C HIS A 909 -12.55 24.56 56.41
N HIS A 910 -11.38 23.91 56.51
CA HIS A 910 -10.25 24.44 57.27
C HIS A 910 -9.68 25.72 56.64
N GLU A 911 -9.57 25.79 55.31
CA GLU A 911 -9.16 27.02 54.63
C GLU A 911 -10.23 28.11 54.74
N PHE A 912 -11.52 27.75 54.63
CA PHE A 912 -12.61 28.70 54.86
C PHE A 912 -12.55 29.33 56.27
N VAL A 913 -12.46 28.51 57.32
CA VAL A 913 -12.34 29.00 58.71
C VAL A 913 -11.08 29.85 58.90
N TYR A 914 -9.97 29.47 58.26
CA TYR A 914 -8.76 30.30 58.27
C TYR A 914 -9.00 31.70 57.67
N GLN A 915 -9.74 31.79 56.57
CA GLN A 915 -10.12 33.09 56.00
C GLN A 915 -11.08 33.87 56.90
N VAL A 916 -12.02 33.19 57.58
CA VAL A 916 -12.90 33.86 58.55
C VAL A 916 -12.10 34.46 59.71
N ILE A 917 -11.10 33.76 60.24
CA ILE A 917 -10.22 34.27 61.29
C ILE A 917 -9.43 35.48 60.78
N LYS A 918 -8.95 35.43 59.53
CA LYS A 918 -8.14 36.49 58.93
C LYS A 918 -8.95 37.73 58.56
N HIS A 919 -10.20 37.55 58.10
CA HIS A 919 -11.05 38.59 57.52
C HIS A 919 -12.51 38.51 57.99
N PRO A 920 -12.81 38.56 59.30
CA PRO A 920 -14.14 38.24 59.83
C PRO A 920 -15.24 39.17 59.31
N GLN A 921 -14.94 40.46 59.17
CA GLN A 921 -15.89 41.50 58.75
C GLN A 921 -15.86 41.76 57.23
N LYS A 922 -15.01 41.04 56.48
CA LYS A 922 -15.00 41.18 55.02
C LYS A 922 -16.26 40.54 54.47
N LEU A 923 -16.80 41.13 53.40
CA LEU A 923 -17.93 40.56 52.68
C LEU A 923 -17.53 39.20 52.07
N ALA A 924 -18.28 38.14 52.39
CA ALA A 924 -18.04 36.80 51.87
C ALA A 924 -18.91 36.50 50.66
N VAL A 925 -20.21 36.79 50.75
CA VAL A 925 -21.18 36.57 49.68
C VAL A 925 -22.21 37.69 49.61
N GLU A 926 -22.58 38.05 48.39
CA GLU A 926 -23.60 39.05 48.08
C GLU A 926 -24.52 38.56 46.96
N LEU A 927 -25.83 38.76 47.13
CA LEU A 927 -26.87 38.49 46.14
C LEU A 927 -27.87 39.65 46.18
N ASP A 928 -27.86 40.48 45.13
CA ASP A 928 -28.65 41.71 45.03
C ASP A 928 -28.47 42.61 46.27
N GLU A 929 -29.48 42.72 47.15
CA GLU A 929 -29.45 43.53 48.39
C GLU A 929 -29.11 42.69 49.65
N GLN A 930 -28.99 41.37 49.51
CA GLN A 930 -28.64 40.47 50.60
C GLN A 930 -27.13 40.22 50.64
N SER A 931 -26.55 40.24 51.83
CA SER A 931 -25.10 40.10 51.98
C SER A 931 -24.74 39.45 53.32
N LEU A 932 -23.64 38.70 53.34
CA LEU A 932 -23.09 38.11 54.55
C LEU A 932 -21.58 38.34 54.59
N SER A 933 -21.08 38.81 55.72
CA SER A 933 -19.65 38.78 56.04
C SER A 933 -19.17 37.35 56.27
N TYR A 934 -17.85 37.15 56.28
CA TYR A 934 -17.25 35.84 56.58
C TYR A 934 -17.69 35.30 57.95
N CYS A 935 -17.79 36.15 58.97
CA CYS A 935 -18.23 35.76 60.31
C CYS A 935 -19.71 35.35 60.34
N GLU A 936 -20.59 36.12 59.69
CA GLU A 936 -22.03 35.80 59.61
C GLU A 936 -22.27 34.53 58.79
N LEU A 937 -21.56 34.35 57.68
CA LEU A 937 -21.64 33.13 56.89
C LEU A 937 -21.17 31.91 57.71
N LEU A 938 -20.07 32.04 58.47
CA LEU A 938 -19.58 30.96 59.33
C LEU A 938 -20.64 30.55 60.37
N TYR A 939 -21.33 31.51 60.98
CA TYR A 939 -22.39 31.24 61.95
C TYR A 939 -23.47 30.32 61.34
N TYR A 940 -24.05 30.71 60.20
CA TYR A 940 -25.09 29.90 59.56
C TYR A 940 -24.59 28.54 59.06
N VAL A 941 -23.35 28.49 58.57
CA VAL A 941 -22.69 27.24 58.18
C VAL A 941 -22.55 26.31 59.39
N GLN A 942 -22.10 26.81 60.54
CA GLN A 942 -21.95 26.02 61.76
C GLN A 942 -23.29 25.50 62.29
N VAL A 943 -24.34 26.32 62.28
CA VAL A 943 -25.70 25.91 62.68
C VAL A 943 -26.18 24.74 61.80
N LEU A 944 -26.06 24.88 60.47
CA LEU A 944 -26.45 23.82 59.55
C LEU A 944 -25.58 22.57 59.72
N SER A 945 -24.25 22.71 59.81
CA SER A 945 -23.34 21.59 60.00
C SER A 945 -23.62 20.81 61.28
N PHE A 946 -23.92 21.51 62.38
CA PHE A 946 -24.22 20.88 63.65
C PHE A 946 -25.54 20.10 63.59
N THR A 947 -26.54 20.65 62.90
CA THR A 947 -27.82 19.96 62.63
C THR A 947 -27.59 18.70 61.78
N LEU A 948 -26.81 18.81 60.70
CA LEU A 948 -26.44 17.68 59.84
C LEU A 948 -25.71 16.58 60.61
N LEU A 949 -24.79 16.97 61.50
CA LEU A 949 -24.01 16.04 62.32
C LEU A 949 -24.90 15.30 63.34
N ASN A 950 -25.67 16.02 64.15
CA ASN A 950 -26.36 15.44 65.30
C ASN A 950 -27.71 14.81 64.95
N ASP A 951 -28.51 15.48 64.11
CA ASP A 951 -29.88 15.06 63.84
C ASP A 951 -29.94 14.09 62.64
N TYR A 952 -28.99 14.21 61.72
CA TYR A 952 -28.95 13.41 60.48
C TYR A 952 -27.72 12.51 60.35
N LEU A 953 -26.82 12.51 61.35
CA LEU A 953 -25.65 11.62 61.43
C LEU A 953 -24.75 11.70 60.18
N ILE A 954 -24.60 12.89 59.62
CA ILE A 954 -23.65 13.13 58.52
C ILE A 954 -22.21 13.00 59.07
N ALA A 955 -21.36 12.34 58.29
CA ALA A 955 -19.98 12.02 58.63
C ALA A 955 -19.15 11.86 57.33
N PRO A 956 -17.80 11.79 57.42
CA PRO A 956 -16.94 11.50 56.27
C PRO A 956 -17.47 10.37 55.37
N GLY A 957 -17.55 10.64 54.06
CA GLY A 957 -18.04 9.71 53.05
C GLY A 957 -19.55 9.63 52.88
N LYS A 958 -20.36 10.28 53.73
CA LYS A 958 -21.82 10.38 53.53
C LYS A 958 -22.15 11.44 52.48
N ILE A 959 -22.81 11.02 51.40
CA ILE A 959 -23.24 11.92 50.33
C ILE A 959 -24.51 12.65 50.75
N VAL A 960 -24.47 13.99 50.69
CA VAL A 960 -25.64 14.85 50.88
C VAL A 960 -25.94 15.55 49.56
N CYS A 961 -27.10 15.26 49.02
CA CYS A 961 -27.57 15.92 47.81
C CYS A 961 -28.14 17.30 48.16
N GLN A 962 -27.98 18.29 47.28
CA GLN A 962 -28.56 19.62 47.46
C GLN A 962 -29.29 20.06 46.19
N CYS A 963 -30.56 20.43 46.31
CA CYS A 963 -31.40 20.89 45.22
C CYS A 963 -32.02 22.26 45.56
N VAL A 964 -31.21 23.31 45.44
CA VAL A 964 -31.57 24.69 45.79
C VAL A 964 -31.26 25.59 44.59
N GLU A 965 -32.11 26.59 44.33
CA GLU A 965 -31.81 27.65 43.36
C GLU A 965 -30.69 28.58 43.88
N ARG A 966 -30.21 29.52 43.07
CA ARG A 966 -29.21 30.50 43.55
C ARG A 966 -29.79 31.33 44.70
N SER A 967 -29.19 31.21 45.88
CA SER A 967 -29.52 31.93 47.11
C SER A 967 -28.35 31.88 48.10
N LEU A 968 -28.40 32.68 49.17
CA LEU A 968 -27.44 32.53 50.27
C LEU A 968 -27.50 31.13 50.91
N SER A 969 -28.69 30.53 50.97
CA SER A 969 -28.92 29.16 51.46
C SER A 969 -28.17 28.11 50.63
N MET A 970 -27.96 28.34 49.32
CA MET A 970 -27.12 27.46 48.51
C MET A 970 -25.67 27.42 49.00
N VAL A 971 -25.11 28.58 49.34
CA VAL A 971 -23.73 28.71 49.85
C VAL A 971 -23.62 28.11 51.25
N ILE A 972 -24.57 28.42 52.12
CA ILE A 972 -24.66 27.85 53.48
C ILE A 972 -24.75 26.32 53.40
N GLY A 973 -25.60 25.78 52.52
CA GLY A 973 -25.75 24.35 52.27
C GLY A 973 -24.44 23.66 51.88
N ILE A 974 -23.74 24.21 50.88
CA ILE A 974 -22.49 23.65 50.37
C ILE A 974 -21.42 23.61 51.47
N MET A 975 -21.19 24.76 52.11
CA MET A 975 -20.16 24.87 53.15
C MET A 975 -20.55 24.10 54.42
N GLY A 976 -21.86 24.02 54.71
CA GLY A 976 -22.42 23.25 55.82
C GLY A 976 -22.18 21.74 55.67
N ILE A 977 -22.40 21.20 54.47
CA ILE A 977 -22.06 19.80 54.14
C ILE A 977 -20.55 19.58 54.28
N GLU A 978 -19.74 20.48 53.71
CA GLU A 978 -18.28 20.38 53.73
C GLU A 978 -17.69 20.38 55.14
N MET A 979 -18.26 21.19 56.05
CA MET A 979 -17.86 21.30 57.47
C MET A 979 -18.41 20.17 58.34
N ALA A 980 -19.56 19.60 58.02
CA ALA A 980 -20.06 18.38 58.67
C ALA A 980 -19.27 17.11 58.25
N GLY A 981 -18.31 17.23 57.31
CA GLY A 981 -17.54 16.12 56.75
C GLY A 981 -18.26 15.36 55.64
N GLY A 982 -19.47 15.76 55.26
CA GLY A 982 -20.23 15.14 54.17
C GLY A 982 -19.62 15.39 52.78
N VAL A 983 -20.16 14.69 51.78
CA VAL A 983 -19.79 14.83 50.37
C VAL A 983 -20.89 15.57 49.63
N TYR A 984 -20.57 16.73 49.07
CA TYR A 984 -21.53 17.57 48.36
C TYR A 984 -21.90 16.97 47.00
N CYS A 985 -23.19 16.85 46.72
CA CYS A 985 -23.69 16.46 45.39
C CYS A 985 -24.79 17.42 44.93
N PRO A 986 -24.52 18.30 43.93
CA PRO A 986 -25.54 19.18 43.41
C PRO A 986 -26.59 18.42 42.60
N LEU A 987 -27.84 18.82 42.78
CA LEU A 987 -28.98 18.46 41.95
C LEU A 987 -29.59 19.73 41.38
N SER A 988 -29.81 19.77 40.07
CA SER A 988 -30.35 20.95 39.41
C SER A 988 -31.85 21.10 39.75
N PRO A 989 -32.29 22.24 40.31
CA PRO A 989 -33.71 22.52 40.50
C PRO A 989 -34.49 22.56 39.19
N ARG A 990 -33.83 22.66 38.03
CA ARG A 990 -34.48 22.66 36.72
C ARG A 990 -34.68 21.25 36.16
N ASP A 991 -34.04 20.25 36.74
CA ASP A 991 -34.17 18.88 36.27
C ASP A 991 -35.60 18.36 36.53
N PRO A 992 -36.13 17.52 35.63
CA PRO A 992 -37.41 16.88 35.83
C PRO A 992 -37.33 15.86 36.97
N GLN A 993 -38.47 15.64 37.64
CA GLN A 993 -38.57 14.77 38.81
C GLN A 993 -38.00 13.36 38.60
N HIS A 994 -38.24 12.74 37.44
CA HIS A 994 -37.69 11.40 37.14
C HIS A 994 -36.15 11.39 37.10
N ARG A 995 -35.52 12.47 36.63
CA ARG A 995 -34.06 12.60 36.59
C ARG A 995 -33.51 12.79 38.00
N LEU A 996 -34.12 13.68 38.79
CA LEU A 996 -33.76 13.87 40.20
C LEU A 996 -33.88 12.57 41.00
N TYR A 997 -34.92 11.78 40.74
CA TYR A 997 -35.09 10.45 41.32
C TYR A 997 -33.97 9.48 40.91
N ALA A 998 -33.60 9.43 39.63
CA ALA A 998 -32.51 8.58 39.16
C ALA A 998 -31.16 8.95 39.78
N LEU A 999 -30.84 10.25 39.85
CA LEU A 999 -29.59 10.75 40.43
C LEU A 999 -29.50 10.46 41.93
N THR A 1000 -30.59 10.68 42.68
CA THR A 1000 -30.64 10.37 44.13
C THR A 1000 -30.53 8.87 44.41
N GLN A 1001 -31.10 8.03 43.56
CA GLN A 1001 -30.91 6.57 43.64
C GLN A 1001 -29.45 6.17 43.40
N GLN A 1002 -28.80 6.77 42.40
CA GLN A 1002 -27.40 6.49 42.08
C GLN A 1002 -26.44 6.92 43.20
N THR A 1003 -26.70 8.06 43.87
CA THR A 1003 -25.91 8.50 45.03
C THR A 1003 -26.22 7.72 46.30
N ARG A 1004 -27.36 7.02 46.37
CA ARG A 1004 -27.90 6.40 47.58
C ARG A 1004 -28.04 7.38 48.76
N SER A 1005 -28.13 8.68 48.46
CA SER A 1005 -28.28 9.71 49.48
C SER A 1005 -29.68 9.62 50.08
N ARG A 1006 -29.76 9.56 51.41
CA ARG A 1006 -31.02 9.52 52.15
C ARG A 1006 -31.54 10.91 52.54
N LEU A 1007 -30.70 11.93 52.39
CA LEU A 1007 -30.96 13.31 52.77
C LEU A 1007 -30.73 14.23 51.57
N VAL A 1008 -31.73 15.04 51.24
CA VAL A 1008 -31.58 16.12 50.25
C VAL A 1008 -31.84 17.44 50.93
N LEU A 1009 -30.87 18.35 50.87
CA LEU A 1009 -31.05 19.75 51.22
C LEU A 1009 -31.86 20.45 50.14
N VAL A 1010 -32.91 21.13 50.53
CA VAL A 1010 -33.86 21.81 49.65
C VAL A 1010 -34.17 23.19 50.20
N HIS A 1011 -34.94 23.95 49.43
CA HIS A 1011 -35.67 25.10 49.94
C HIS A 1011 -37.15 24.92 49.58
N HIS A 1012 -38.05 25.69 50.18
CA HIS A 1012 -39.50 25.45 50.08
C HIS A 1012 -40.03 25.23 48.65
N LYS A 1013 -39.41 25.84 47.63
CA LYS A 1013 -39.82 25.73 46.22
C LYS A 1013 -39.45 24.40 45.55
N THR A 1014 -38.45 23.67 46.05
CA THR A 1014 -37.95 22.43 45.43
C THR A 1014 -38.39 21.15 46.15
N GLN A 1015 -38.99 21.28 47.33
CA GLN A 1015 -39.46 20.14 48.14
C GLN A 1015 -40.38 19.18 47.36
N THR A 1016 -41.32 19.72 46.59
CA THR A 1016 -42.34 18.93 45.87
C THR A 1016 -41.78 18.05 44.74
N LYS A 1017 -40.51 18.21 44.38
CA LYS A 1017 -39.87 17.46 43.29
C LYS A 1017 -39.32 16.09 43.70
N PHE A 1018 -39.27 15.79 45.00
CA PHE A 1018 -38.66 14.56 45.48
C PHE A 1018 -39.69 13.52 45.90
N HIS A 1019 -39.28 12.24 45.85
CA HIS A 1019 -40.11 11.14 46.31
C HIS A 1019 -40.27 11.19 47.85
N PRO A 1020 -41.43 10.84 48.43
CA PRO A 1020 -41.66 10.84 49.88
C PRO A 1020 -40.70 9.98 50.74
N ASN A 1021 -39.86 9.14 50.11
CA ASN A 1021 -38.94 8.23 50.81
C ASN A 1021 -37.57 8.87 51.08
N ILE A 1022 -37.36 10.09 50.57
CA ILE A 1022 -36.15 10.86 50.77
C ILE A 1022 -36.41 11.84 51.91
N VAL A 1023 -35.48 11.92 52.86
CA VAL A 1023 -35.55 12.93 53.92
C VAL A 1023 -35.20 14.28 53.29
N LEU A 1024 -36.13 15.23 53.38
CA LEU A 1024 -35.95 16.58 52.85
C LEU A 1024 -35.70 17.53 54.01
N LEU A 1025 -34.65 18.34 53.89
CA LEU A 1025 -34.30 19.33 54.88
C LEU A 1025 -34.30 20.72 54.25
N ASP A 1026 -35.21 21.58 54.71
CA ASP A 1026 -35.29 22.95 54.24
C ASP A 1026 -34.23 23.82 54.94
N ILE A 1027 -33.29 24.34 54.16
CA ILE A 1027 -32.19 25.14 54.69
C ILE A 1027 -32.70 26.45 55.30
N ASP A 1028 -33.72 27.07 54.68
CA ASP A 1028 -34.23 28.37 55.12
C ASP A 1028 -34.91 28.27 56.50
N LEU A 1029 -35.59 27.15 56.78
CA LEU A 1029 -36.22 26.90 58.07
C LEU A 1029 -35.19 26.81 59.20
N ILE A 1030 -34.12 26.03 59.02
CA ILE A 1030 -33.06 25.87 60.03
C ILE A 1030 -32.40 27.21 60.34
N VAL A 1031 -32.07 27.96 59.29
CA VAL A 1031 -31.43 29.27 59.41
C VAL A 1031 -32.37 30.24 60.16
N SER A 1032 -33.66 30.25 59.83
CA SER A 1032 -34.65 31.14 60.48
C SER A 1032 -34.98 30.78 61.94
N ASP A 1033 -34.98 29.49 62.30
CA ASP A 1033 -35.23 29.04 63.68
C ASP A 1033 -34.04 29.36 64.60
N SER A 1034 -32.83 29.46 64.05
CA SER A 1034 -31.61 29.78 64.80
C SER A 1034 -31.49 31.24 65.25
N GLU A 1035 -32.16 32.19 64.58
CA GLU A 1035 -32.22 33.60 65.00
C GLU A 1035 -32.92 33.79 66.37
N ARG A 1036 -33.56 32.74 66.92
CA ARG A 1036 -34.35 32.77 68.15
C ARG A 1036 -33.66 32.15 69.39
N GLY A 1037 -32.44 31.61 69.27
CA GLY A 1037 -31.78 30.87 70.36
C GLY A 1037 -30.34 31.31 70.65
N ASP A 1038 -30.09 31.78 71.87
CA ASP A 1038 -28.76 32.11 72.40
C ASP A 1038 -27.92 30.81 72.60
N ASN A 1039 -26.70 30.78 72.06
CA ASN A 1039 -25.67 29.73 72.21
C ASN A 1039 -26.06 28.29 71.83
N SER A 1040 -26.12 27.97 70.52
CA SER A 1040 -25.93 26.58 70.08
C SER A 1040 -24.47 26.18 70.34
N ASN A 1041 -24.23 25.30 71.32
CA ASN A 1041 -22.88 24.80 71.61
C ASN A 1041 -22.36 23.94 70.43
N THR A 1042 -21.56 24.53 69.54
CA THR A 1042 -21.05 23.89 68.32
C THR A 1042 -19.73 23.13 68.53
N ASP A 1043 -19.31 22.93 69.79
CA ASP A 1043 -18.08 22.21 70.17
C ASP A 1043 -17.92 20.85 69.44
N GLY A 1044 -19.04 20.17 69.17
CA GLY A 1044 -19.05 18.88 68.46
C GLY A 1044 -18.46 18.91 67.04
N LEU A 1045 -18.46 20.07 66.36
CA LEU A 1045 -17.89 20.22 65.01
C LEU A 1045 -16.36 20.07 65.00
N SER A 1046 -15.70 20.44 66.10
CA SER A 1046 -14.23 20.32 66.23
C SER A 1046 -13.75 18.86 66.34
N ASN A 1047 -14.66 17.94 66.65
CA ASN A 1047 -14.37 16.50 66.78
C ASN A 1047 -14.51 15.72 65.46
N VAL A 1048 -14.98 16.35 64.38
CA VAL A 1048 -15.15 15.68 63.08
C VAL A 1048 -13.78 15.50 62.43
N LEU A 1049 -13.30 14.25 62.39
CA LEU A 1049 -12.03 13.91 61.74
C LEU A 1049 -12.22 13.80 60.22
N VAL A 1050 -11.87 14.87 59.50
CA VAL A 1050 -11.85 14.90 58.03
C VAL A 1050 -10.40 14.93 57.53
N VAL A 1051 -10.06 14.05 56.60
CA VAL A 1051 -8.72 13.96 56.01
C VAL A 1051 -8.70 14.40 54.54
N ALA A 1052 -7.49 14.66 54.03
CA ALA A 1052 -7.26 15.14 52.68
C ALA A 1052 -7.81 14.23 51.57
N GLU A 1053 -7.80 12.91 51.83
CA GLU A 1053 -8.19 11.88 50.86
C GLU A 1053 -9.70 11.60 50.85
N ASP A 1054 -10.47 12.20 51.77
CA ASP A 1054 -11.93 12.11 51.76
C ASP A 1054 -12.51 12.85 50.55
N MET A 1055 -13.66 12.39 50.07
CA MET A 1055 -14.38 13.06 48.98
C MET A 1055 -14.90 14.44 49.44
N ALA A 1056 -14.74 15.44 48.59
CA ALA A 1056 -15.35 16.75 48.75
C ALA A 1056 -16.72 16.76 48.07
N TYR A 1057 -16.72 16.46 46.78
CA TYR A 1057 -17.94 16.55 45.98
C TYR A 1057 -18.03 15.48 44.90
N ILE A 1058 -19.25 15.36 44.38
CA ILE A 1058 -19.61 14.50 43.26
C ILE A 1058 -20.32 15.35 42.21
N ILE A 1059 -19.84 15.33 40.97
CA ILE A 1059 -20.50 15.98 39.83
C ILE A 1059 -20.93 14.93 38.81
N PHE A 1060 -22.14 15.09 38.28
CA PHE A 1060 -22.66 14.21 37.24
C PHE A 1060 -22.30 14.71 35.85
N THR A 1061 -21.62 13.87 35.06
CA THR A 1061 -21.31 14.13 33.64
C THR A 1061 -22.25 13.34 32.72
N SER A 1062 -22.42 13.81 31.48
CA SER A 1062 -23.19 13.10 30.45
C SER A 1062 -22.48 11.80 30.06
N GLY A 1063 -23.10 10.66 30.37
CA GLY A 1063 -22.57 9.37 29.93
C GLY A 1063 -22.89 9.11 28.46
N SER A 1064 -21.92 8.65 27.67
CA SER A 1064 -22.11 8.19 26.29
C SER A 1064 -23.14 7.05 26.16
N THR A 1065 -23.41 6.32 27.24
CA THR A 1065 -24.42 5.25 27.32
C THR A 1065 -25.82 5.76 27.68
N GLY A 1066 -26.02 7.08 27.82
CA GLY A 1066 -27.28 7.70 28.23
C GLY A 1066 -27.48 7.79 29.76
N THR A 1067 -26.75 7.02 30.55
CA THR A 1067 -26.77 7.09 32.03
C THR A 1067 -25.70 8.05 32.55
N PRO A 1068 -26.05 9.05 33.37
CA PRO A 1068 -25.08 9.98 33.96
C PRO A 1068 -23.98 9.26 34.78
N LYS A 1069 -22.74 9.73 34.67
CA LYS A 1069 -21.60 9.22 35.43
C LYS A 1069 -21.27 10.19 36.56
N ALA A 1070 -21.00 9.68 37.75
CA ALA A 1070 -20.78 10.50 38.95
C ALA A 1070 -19.27 10.58 39.26
N ALA A 1071 -18.60 11.64 38.80
CA ALA A 1071 -17.18 11.87 39.04
C ALA A 1071 -16.95 12.31 40.50
N GLN A 1072 -16.11 11.58 41.24
CA GLN A 1072 -15.84 11.85 42.66
C GLN A 1072 -14.50 12.57 42.82
N VAL A 1073 -14.49 13.71 43.52
CA VAL A 1073 -13.28 14.53 43.69
C VAL A 1073 -12.91 14.60 45.17
N ARG A 1074 -11.63 14.35 45.49
CA ARG A 1074 -11.12 14.42 46.87
C ARG A 1074 -10.93 15.88 47.30
N ARG A 1075 -10.98 16.12 48.61
CA ARG A 1075 -10.73 17.45 49.20
C ARG A 1075 -9.36 17.99 48.82
N ARG A 1076 -8.34 17.13 48.82
CA ARG A 1076 -7.00 17.47 48.36
C ARG A 1076 -6.97 17.87 46.89
N ASN A 1077 -7.69 17.18 46.00
CA ASN A 1077 -7.70 17.51 44.58
C ASN A 1077 -8.17 18.97 44.40
N PHE A 1078 -9.33 19.32 44.96
CA PHE A 1078 -9.92 20.65 44.83
C PHE A 1078 -9.11 21.76 45.50
N ASN A 1079 -8.70 21.56 46.76
CA ASN A 1079 -7.92 22.56 47.51
C ASN A 1079 -6.62 22.90 46.77
N ARG A 1080 -5.92 21.87 46.26
CA ARG A 1080 -4.64 22.06 45.60
C ARG A 1080 -4.80 22.60 44.18
N TYR A 1081 -5.88 22.26 43.47
CA TYR A 1081 -6.28 22.93 42.25
C TYR A 1081 -6.44 24.44 42.46
N MET A 1082 -7.20 24.87 43.48
CA MET A 1082 -7.40 26.28 43.80
C MET A 1082 -6.07 26.97 44.15
N TYR A 1083 -5.20 26.29 44.91
CA TYR A 1083 -3.86 26.80 45.21
C TYR A 1083 -3.03 27.01 43.94
N SER A 1084 -3.12 26.12 42.94
CA SER A 1084 -2.41 26.28 41.66
C SER A 1084 -2.85 27.54 40.91
N LEU A 1085 -4.15 27.90 40.94
CA LEU A 1085 -4.63 29.15 40.34
C LEU A 1085 -4.15 30.41 41.08
N VAL A 1086 -4.04 30.34 42.41
CA VAL A 1086 -3.51 31.44 43.23
C VAL A 1086 -2.00 31.61 42.99
N CYS A 1087 -1.22 30.53 42.97
CA CYS A 1087 0.21 30.58 42.65
C CYS A 1087 0.49 31.05 41.22
N GLY A 1088 -0.44 30.79 40.30
CA GLY A 1088 -0.38 31.29 38.92
C GLY A 1088 -0.82 32.75 38.77
N ASP A 1089 -1.12 33.47 39.86
CA ASP A 1089 -1.67 34.84 39.89
C ASP A 1089 -3.01 35.01 39.17
N VAL A 1090 -3.69 33.91 38.86
CA VAL A 1090 -4.96 33.91 38.11
C VAL A 1090 -6.12 34.35 39.00
N LEU A 1091 -6.15 33.89 40.26
CA LEU A 1091 -7.12 34.29 41.29
C LEU A 1091 -6.40 34.87 42.51
N LYS A 1092 -6.99 35.88 43.14
CA LYS A 1092 -6.40 36.63 44.25
C LYS A 1092 -7.39 36.81 45.38
N GLU A 1093 -6.90 36.83 46.62
CA GLU A 1093 -7.70 37.06 47.83
C GLU A 1093 -8.50 38.37 47.79
N LYS A 1094 -8.02 39.39 47.07
CA LYS A 1094 -8.70 40.69 46.91
C LYS A 1094 -9.78 40.70 45.83
N ASP A 1095 -9.97 39.61 45.09
CA ASP A 1095 -10.94 39.57 44.01
C ASP A 1095 -12.38 39.62 44.52
N THR A 1096 -13.24 40.16 43.65
CA THR A 1096 -14.70 40.00 43.70
C THR A 1096 -15.09 39.09 42.54
N ILE A 1097 -15.46 37.86 42.86
CA ILE A 1097 -15.67 36.77 41.90
C ILE A 1097 -17.16 36.56 41.68
N MET A 1098 -17.59 36.59 40.42
CA MET A 1098 -19.01 36.41 40.06
C MET A 1098 -19.34 34.94 39.82
N GLN A 1099 -20.40 34.44 40.46
CA GLN A 1099 -20.91 33.09 40.27
C GLN A 1099 -21.79 33.02 39.02
N ILE A 1100 -21.22 32.50 37.93
CA ILE A 1100 -21.90 32.35 36.64
C ILE A 1100 -22.35 30.90 36.43
N SER A 1101 -21.59 29.93 36.92
CA SER A 1101 -21.80 28.53 36.57
C SER A 1101 -23.07 27.97 37.21
N ARG A 1102 -23.78 27.07 36.51
CA ARG A 1102 -24.91 26.34 37.08
C ARG A 1102 -24.38 25.16 37.91
N CYS A 1103 -25.13 24.72 38.92
CA CYS A 1103 -24.70 23.63 39.81
C CYS A 1103 -24.48 22.28 39.11
N SER A 1104 -25.00 22.10 37.88
CA SER A 1104 -24.73 20.92 37.05
C SER A 1104 -23.30 20.87 36.48
N PHE A 1105 -22.55 21.96 36.56
CA PHE A 1105 -21.15 22.04 36.13
C PHE A 1105 -20.24 22.14 37.34
N ASP A 1106 -19.09 21.50 37.28
CA ASP A 1106 -18.07 21.52 38.34
C ASP A 1106 -17.47 22.92 38.57
N THR A 1107 -17.41 23.79 37.56
CA THR A 1107 -17.03 25.20 37.73
C THR A 1107 -17.88 25.95 38.77
N HIS A 1108 -19.09 25.48 39.07
CA HIS A 1108 -19.89 26.02 40.18
C HIS A 1108 -19.22 25.87 41.55
N VAL A 1109 -18.49 24.77 41.78
CA VAL A 1109 -17.77 24.59 43.04
C VAL A 1109 -16.56 25.51 43.12
N GLN A 1110 -15.91 25.82 41.99
CA GLN A 1110 -14.86 26.85 41.91
C GLN A 1110 -15.43 28.23 42.24
N ASP A 1111 -16.54 28.61 41.59
CA ASP A 1111 -17.20 29.90 41.80
C ASP A 1111 -17.51 30.11 43.30
N ILE A 1112 -18.04 29.09 43.99
CA ILE A 1112 -18.49 29.23 45.38
C ILE A 1112 -17.40 28.86 46.39
N MET A 1113 -17.05 27.57 46.48
CA MET A 1113 -16.09 27.10 47.49
C MET A 1113 -14.72 27.72 47.23
N GLY A 1114 -14.30 27.81 45.96
CA GLY A 1114 -13.01 28.36 45.56
C GLY A 1114 -12.84 29.80 46.01
N THR A 1115 -13.84 30.65 45.78
CA THR A 1115 -13.85 32.06 46.23
C THR A 1115 -13.71 32.18 47.75
N LEU A 1116 -14.46 31.36 48.51
CA LEU A 1116 -14.48 31.44 49.97
C LEU A 1116 -13.18 30.96 50.62
N ILE A 1117 -12.54 29.92 50.08
CA ILE A 1117 -11.28 29.40 50.68
C ILE A 1117 -10.06 30.26 50.39
N ILE A 1118 -10.09 31.09 49.33
CA ILE A 1118 -9.02 32.06 49.05
C ILE A 1118 -9.24 33.40 49.76
N GLY A 1119 -10.41 33.62 50.39
CA GLY A 1119 -10.73 34.85 51.11
C GLY A 1119 -11.33 35.95 50.24
N ALA A 1120 -11.74 35.66 49.00
CA ALA A 1120 -12.32 36.62 48.06
C ALA A 1120 -13.82 36.87 48.34
N THR A 1121 -14.42 37.86 47.66
CA THR A 1121 -15.85 38.16 47.78
C THR A 1121 -16.63 37.45 46.66
N LEU A 1122 -17.68 36.70 47.00
CA LEU A 1122 -18.57 36.03 46.04
C LEU A 1122 -19.77 36.91 45.67
N VAL A 1123 -19.95 37.21 44.39
CA VAL A 1123 -21.15 37.89 43.88
C VAL A 1123 -22.02 36.87 43.14
N MET A 1124 -23.21 36.61 43.67
CA MET A 1124 -24.16 35.67 43.07
C MET A 1124 -25.13 36.40 42.14
N LEU A 1125 -25.49 35.74 41.05
CA LEU A 1125 -26.56 36.19 40.17
C LEU A 1125 -27.88 35.59 40.63
N HIS A 1126 -28.99 36.33 40.52
CA HIS A 1126 -30.32 35.76 40.76
C HIS A 1126 -30.61 34.59 39.78
N PRO A 1127 -31.57 33.69 40.11
CA PRO A 1127 -31.99 32.62 39.21
C PRO A 1127 -32.38 33.18 37.83
N GLY A 1128 -31.72 32.70 36.77
CA GLY A 1128 -31.93 33.17 35.39
C GLY A 1128 -31.09 34.37 34.94
N GLY A 1129 -30.39 35.07 35.85
CA GLY A 1129 -29.64 36.30 35.52
C GLY A 1129 -28.51 36.12 34.49
N ILE A 1130 -28.02 34.89 34.26
CA ILE A 1130 -26.97 34.61 33.27
C ILE A 1130 -27.37 34.94 31.81
N ILE A 1131 -28.67 34.84 31.47
CA ILE A 1131 -29.16 35.13 30.12
C ILE A 1131 -29.72 36.57 29.99
N ASP A 1132 -29.75 37.32 31.09
CA ASP A 1132 -30.15 38.73 31.11
C ASP A 1132 -28.88 39.59 31.00
N LEU A 1133 -28.51 39.93 29.76
CA LEU A 1133 -27.25 40.65 29.48
C LEU A 1133 -27.20 42.05 30.12
N PRO A 1134 -28.29 42.86 30.10
CA PRO A 1134 -28.33 44.12 30.85
C PRO A 1134 -28.10 43.93 32.35
N TYR A 1135 -28.77 42.97 32.99
CA TYR A 1135 -28.55 42.68 34.41
C TYR A 1135 -27.11 42.24 34.68
N LEU A 1136 -26.57 41.33 33.86
CA LEU A 1136 -25.21 40.82 34.00
C LEU A 1136 -24.16 41.95 33.91
N ALA A 1137 -24.31 42.86 32.95
CA ALA A 1137 -23.46 44.04 32.82
C ALA A 1137 -23.60 44.97 34.04
N ASP A 1138 -24.82 45.21 34.51
CA ASP A 1138 -25.10 46.02 35.69
C ASP A 1138 -24.47 45.43 36.96
N VAL A 1139 -24.51 44.11 37.14
CA VAL A 1139 -23.86 43.43 38.28
C VAL A 1139 -22.35 43.61 38.21
N ILE A 1140 -21.73 43.41 37.05
CA ILE A 1140 -20.28 43.59 36.87
C ILE A 1140 -19.85 44.98 37.34
N LYS A 1141 -20.59 46.02 36.91
CA LYS A 1141 -20.31 47.41 37.24
C LYS A 1141 -20.64 47.77 38.68
N LYS A 1142 -21.87 47.51 39.15
CA LYS A 1142 -22.35 47.95 40.48
C LYS A 1142 -21.65 47.23 41.62
N LYS A 1143 -21.30 45.95 41.43
CA LYS A 1143 -20.63 45.13 42.45
C LYS A 1143 -19.10 45.10 42.28
N ASN A 1144 -18.54 45.89 41.35
CA ASN A 1144 -17.11 45.94 41.05
C ASN A 1144 -16.48 44.55 40.86
N VAL A 1145 -17.12 43.71 40.04
CA VAL A 1145 -16.63 42.35 39.75
C VAL A 1145 -15.25 42.47 39.15
N THR A 1146 -14.28 41.72 39.69
CA THR A 1146 -12.89 41.70 39.21
C THR A 1146 -12.59 40.46 38.40
N CYS A 1147 -13.27 39.35 38.69
CA CYS A 1147 -13.03 38.09 38.01
C CYS A 1147 -14.31 37.27 37.81
N PHE A 1148 -14.40 36.58 36.67
CA PHE A 1148 -15.41 35.56 36.45
C PHE A 1148 -14.95 34.54 35.40
N THR A 1149 -15.52 33.34 35.47
CA THR A 1149 -15.31 32.27 34.49
C THR A 1149 -16.62 31.97 33.78
N SER A 1150 -16.60 31.85 32.44
CA SER A 1150 -17.78 31.47 31.67
C SER A 1150 -17.41 30.68 30.42
N VAL A 1151 -18.40 30.09 29.76
CA VAL A 1151 -18.19 29.40 28.47
C VAL A 1151 -18.08 30.41 27.32
N PRO A 1152 -17.31 30.12 26.24
CA PRO A 1152 -17.20 30.96 25.05
C PRO A 1152 -18.53 31.50 24.52
N THR A 1153 -19.57 30.66 24.47
CA THR A 1153 -20.90 31.06 23.98
C THR A 1153 -21.51 32.22 24.79
N ILE A 1154 -21.41 32.20 26.11
CA ILE A 1154 -21.96 33.27 26.96
C ILE A 1154 -21.10 34.54 26.87
N LEU A 1155 -19.77 34.38 26.80
CA LEU A 1155 -18.85 35.50 26.62
C LEU A 1155 -19.11 36.23 25.30
N GLN A 1156 -19.35 35.49 24.20
CA GLN A 1156 -19.70 36.07 22.91
C GLN A 1156 -20.92 36.99 23.04
N HIS A 1157 -21.99 36.54 23.69
CA HIS A 1157 -23.19 37.36 23.87
C HIS A 1157 -22.95 38.57 24.77
N LEU A 1158 -22.30 38.39 25.92
CA LEU A 1158 -22.01 39.48 26.86
C LEU A 1158 -21.14 40.56 26.21
N PHE A 1159 -19.99 40.18 25.64
CA PHE A 1159 -19.07 41.16 25.05
C PHE A 1159 -19.61 41.77 23.76
N SER A 1160 -20.45 41.07 23.00
CA SER A 1160 -21.19 41.70 21.90
C SER A 1160 -22.12 42.78 22.43
N PHE A 1161 -22.88 42.49 23.48
CA PHE A 1161 -23.77 43.47 24.10
C PHE A 1161 -23.01 44.68 24.65
N LEU A 1162 -21.92 44.46 25.39
CA LEU A 1162 -21.07 45.54 25.93
C LEU A 1162 -20.46 46.41 24.82
N LYS A 1163 -20.05 45.80 23.69
CA LYS A 1163 -19.55 46.57 22.55
C LYS A 1163 -20.63 47.42 21.89
N HIS A 1164 -21.88 46.95 21.83
CA HIS A 1164 -23.00 47.72 21.28
C HIS A 1164 -23.48 48.84 22.21
N SER A 1165 -23.32 48.69 23.53
CA SER A 1165 -23.76 49.71 24.50
C SER A 1165 -22.85 50.95 24.52
N ASN A 1166 -21.65 50.89 23.92
CA ASN A 1166 -20.65 51.97 23.89
C ASN A 1166 -20.26 52.52 25.28
N ASP A 1167 -20.52 51.76 26.35
CA ASP A 1167 -20.14 52.14 27.71
C ASP A 1167 -18.93 51.30 28.17
N SER A 1168 -17.73 51.87 28.08
CA SER A 1168 -16.49 51.21 28.50
C SER A 1168 -16.36 51.08 30.03
N SER A 1169 -17.26 51.67 30.82
CA SER A 1169 -17.18 51.58 32.28
C SER A 1169 -17.48 50.17 32.83
N TYR A 1170 -18.12 49.30 32.04
CA TYR A 1170 -18.41 47.93 32.43
C TYR A 1170 -17.18 47.02 32.57
N SER A 1171 -16.03 47.41 32.00
CA SER A 1171 -14.79 46.59 32.03
C SER A 1171 -13.67 47.17 32.89
N THR A 1172 -13.90 48.29 33.59
CA THR A 1172 -12.84 48.96 34.38
C THR A 1172 -12.48 48.24 35.68
N SER A 1173 -13.44 47.55 36.31
CA SER A 1173 -13.20 46.74 37.51
C SER A 1173 -12.60 45.36 37.19
N LEU A 1174 -12.77 44.88 35.96
CA LEU A 1174 -12.34 43.54 35.55
C LEU A 1174 -10.82 43.45 35.50
N ARG A 1175 -10.26 42.56 36.33
CA ARG A 1175 -8.86 42.16 36.32
C ARG A 1175 -8.63 40.92 35.48
N CYS A 1176 -9.59 39.99 35.48
CA CYS A 1176 -9.39 38.66 34.90
C CYS A 1176 -10.70 38.09 34.36
N VAL A 1177 -10.76 37.79 33.07
CA VAL A 1177 -11.86 37.04 32.45
C VAL A 1177 -11.33 35.67 32.08
N CYS A 1178 -12.00 34.63 32.56
CA CYS A 1178 -11.63 33.25 32.25
C CYS A 1178 -12.68 32.62 31.33
N THR A 1179 -12.23 31.83 30.36
CA THR A 1179 -13.07 31.06 29.46
C THR A 1179 -12.70 29.59 29.49
N GLY A 1180 -13.66 28.68 29.36
CA GLY A 1180 -13.39 27.24 29.30
C GLY A 1180 -14.64 26.41 29.02
N GLY A 1181 -14.46 25.11 28.81
CA GLY A 1181 -15.56 24.16 28.56
C GLY A 1181 -16.04 24.06 27.11
N GLU A 1182 -15.65 24.99 26.23
CA GLU A 1182 -15.88 24.94 24.78
C GLU A 1182 -14.63 25.46 24.04
N ILE A 1183 -14.55 25.22 22.73
CA ILE A 1183 -13.47 25.75 21.89
C ILE A 1183 -13.58 27.28 21.84
N CYS A 1184 -12.49 27.98 22.18
CA CYS A 1184 -12.41 29.43 22.09
C CYS A 1184 -11.97 29.87 20.68
N SER A 1185 -12.80 30.63 19.97
CA SER A 1185 -12.48 31.12 18.62
C SER A 1185 -11.63 32.38 18.65
N VAL A 1186 -10.78 32.55 17.62
CA VAL A 1186 -9.97 33.77 17.43
C VAL A 1186 -10.86 35.01 17.35
N ASN A 1187 -12.02 34.91 16.70
CA ASN A 1187 -12.99 36.01 16.60
C ASN A 1187 -13.54 36.45 17.96
N LEU A 1188 -13.84 35.49 18.85
CA LEU A 1188 -14.27 35.79 20.21
C LEU A 1188 -13.16 36.46 21.01
N VAL A 1189 -11.93 35.94 20.94
CA VAL A 1189 -10.77 36.56 21.60
C VAL A 1189 -10.61 38.01 21.17
N ASN A 1190 -10.65 38.28 19.86
CA ASN A 1190 -10.54 39.64 19.33
C ASN A 1190 -11.69 40.54 19.83
N LEU A 1191 -12.91 40.02 19.89
CA LEU A 1191 -14.06 40.76 20.44
C LEU A 1191 -13.83 41.13 21.92
N ILE A 1192 -13.44 40.16 22.75
CA ILE A 1192 -13.19 40.36 24.18
C ILE A 1192 -12.06 41.35 24.39
N LEU A 1193 -10.89 41.11 23.79
CA LEU A 1193 -9.72 41.98 23.96
C LEU A 1193 -9.97 43.41 23.45
N SER A 1194 -10.78 43.59 22.39
CA SER A 1194 -11.18 44.93 21.92
C SER A 1194 -12.11 45.68 22.89
N SER A 1195 -12.69 45.00 23.88
CA SER A 1195 -13.66 45.54 24.83
C SER A 1195 -13.12 45.62 26.27
N LEU A 1196 -11.98 44.99 26.53
CA LEU A 1196 -11.31 44.99 27.83
C LEU A 1196 -10.30 46.13 27.94
N THR A 1197 -9.96 46.48 29.19
CA THR A 1197 -8.86 47.41 29.48
C THR A 1197 -7.51 46.68 29.42
N ASP A 1198 -6.41 47.40 29.20
CA ASP A 1198 -5.05 46.84 29.15
C ASP A 1198 -4.62 46.11 30.45
N HIS A 1199 -5.32 46.36 31.55
CA HIS A 1199 -5.08 45.73 32.85
C HIS A 1199 -5.86 44.42 33.05
N CYS A 1200 -6.80 44.09 32.16
CA CYS A 1200 -7.60 42.89 32.24
C CYS A 1200 -6.97 41.74 31.46
N GLU A 1201 -6.77 40.60 32.14
CA GLU A 1201 -6.20 39.40 31.52
C GLU A 1201 -7.32 38.46 31.03
N LEU A 1202 -7.14 37.88 29.85
CA LEU A 1202 -8.00 36.82 29.33
C LEU A 1202 -7.28 35.46 29.47
N TRP A 1203 -7.92 34.52 30.15
CA TRP A 1203 -7.38 33.18 30.37
C TRP A 1203 -8.27 32.12 29.69
N ASN A 1204 -7.67 31.27 28.86
CA ASN A 1204 -8.31 30.08 28.32
C ASN A 1204 -7.98 28.87 29.18
N PHE A 1205 -9.00 28.24 29.74
CA PHE A 1205 -8.93 27.08 30.61
C PHE A 1205 -9.42 25.84 29.88
N TYR A 1206 -8.81 24.71 30.21
CA TYR A 1206 -9.28 23.41 29.80
C TYR A 1206 -9.13 22.41 30.94
N GLY A 1207 -10.15 21.60 31.13
CA GLY A 1207 -10.14 20.47 32.04
C GLY A 1207 -11.48 19.74 32.02
N PRO A 1208 -11.47 18.40 32.01
CA PRO A 1208 -12.66 17.62 32.30
C PRO A 1208 -12.94 17.56 33.81
N ALA A 1209 -14.16 17.18 34.20
CA ALA A 1209 -14.53 17.01 35.62
C ALA A 1209 -13.65 15.96 36.32
N GLU A 1210 -13.21 14.95 35.56
CA GLU A 1210 -12.32 13.87 35.98
C GLU A 1210 -10.89 14.35 36.30
N ALA A 1211 -10.54 15.59 35.92
CA ALA A 1211 -9.26 16.23 36.25
C ALA A 1211 -9.41 17.42 37.21
N THR A 1212 -10.54 17.53 37.91
CA THR A 1212 -10.85 18.63 38.85
C THR A 1212 -10.88 20.00 38.15
N ILE A 1213 -11.91 20.22 37.34
CA ILE A 1213 -12.31 21.52 36.77
C ILE A 1213 -11.37 22.06 35.69
N VAL A 1214 -10.10 22.35 36.02
CA VAL A 1214 -9.10 22.82 35.07
C VAL A 1214 -7.80 22.06 35.30
N CYS A 1215 -7.19 21.59 34.22
CA CYS A 1215 -5.86 20.96 34.24
C CYS A 1215 -4.83 21.71 33.39
N THR A 1216 -5.25 22.49 32.39
CA THR A 1216 -4.37 23.38 31.61
C THR A 1216 -4.94 24.79 31.52
N TYR A 1217 -4.03 25.76 31.36
CA TYR A 1217 -4.38 27.17 31.31
C TYR A 1217 -3.44 27.93 30.38
N HIS A 1218 -4.00 28.90 29.66
CA HIS A 1218 -3.29 29.76 28.73
C HIS A 1218 -3.68 31.23 28.96
N ARG A 1219 -2.69 32.09 29.17
CA ARG A 1219 -2.92 33.55 29.09
C ARG A 1219 -2.96 33.93 27.62
N VAL A 1220 -4.13 34.38 27.17
CA VAL A 1220 -4.35 34.76 25.78
C VAL A 1220 -3.78 36.16 25.57
N ASN A 1221 -2.81 36.28 24.65
CA ASN A 1221 -2.26 37.55 24.21
C ASN A 1221 -2.68 37.80 22.75
N LEU A 1222 -2.73 39.07 22.32
CA LEU A 1222 -2.90 39.44 20.91
C LEU A 1222 -1.71 38.89 20.11
N VAL A 1223 -1.98 38.02 19.13
CA VAL A 1223 -1.01 37.66 18.10
C VAL A 1223 -1.73 37.65 16.75
N ASP A 1224 -1.20 38.41 15.80
CA ASP A 1224 -1.66 38.34 14.41
C ASP A 1224 -1.32 36.95 13.83
N ASN A 1225 -2.25 36.36 13.07
CA ASN A 1225 -2.09 35.10 12.33
C ASN A 1225 -2.01 33.78 13.14
N ILE A 1226 -2.91 33.54 14.10
CA ILE A 1226 -3.11 32.19 14.68
C ILE A 1226 -4.39 31.55 14.14
N GLN A 1227 -4.35 30.26 13.80
CA GLN A 1227 -5.52 29.51 13.32
C GLN A 1227 -6.44 29.01 14.44
N SER A 1228 -5.92 28.82 15.66
CA SER A 1228 -6.65 28.33 16.83
C SER A 1228 -6.06 28.88 18.13
N ILE A 1229 -6.86 28.87 19.21
CA ILE A 1229 -6.42 29.31 20.54
C ILE A 1229 -5.96 28.09 21.36
N SER A 1230 -4.73 28.12 21.87
CA SER A 1230 -4.16 27.04 22.68
C SER A 1230 -4.89 26.86 24.02
N ILE A 1231 -5.01 25.62 24.48
CA ILE A 1231 -5.42 25.27 25.85
C ILE A 1231 -4.28 25.47 26.88
N GLY A 1232 -3.07 25.79 26.40
CA GLY A 1232 -1.94 26.23 27.20
C GLY A 1232 -1.12 25.11 27.82
N LYS A 1233 -0.58 25.39 29.00
CA LYS A 1233 0.33 24.51 29.74
C LYS A 1233 -0.37 23.89 30.95
N PRO A 1234 0.14 22.76 31.50
CA PRO A 1234 -0.46 22.17 32.69
C PRO A 1234 -0.39 23.11 33.90
N LEU A 1235 -1.38 23.04 34.77
CA LEU A 1235 -1.34 23.67 36.10
C LEU A 1235 -0.23 23.06 36.97
N SER A 1236 0.13 23.75 38.05
CA SER A 1236 1.10 23.23 39.01
C SER A 1236 0.65 21.89 39.59
N ASN A 1237 1.58 20.93 39.64
CA ASN A 1237 1.37 19.53 40.02
C ASN A 1237 0.47 18.69 39.08
N TYR A 1238 0.17 19.20 37.87
CA TYR A 1238 -0.43 18.43 36.78
C TYR A 1238 0.60 18.06 35.73
N ARG A 1239 0.37 16.96 35.04
CA ARG A 1239 1.11 16.55 33.85
C ARG A 1239 0.11 16.34 32.72
N CYS A 1240 0.41 16.85 31.54
CA CYS A 1240 -0.38 16.61 30.34
C CYS A 1240 0.53 15.99 29.29
N MET A 1241 0.11 14.86 28.75
CA MET A 1241 0.85 14.08 27.77
C MET A 1241 -0.05 13.88 26.56
N ILE A 1242 0.47 14.16 25.38
CA ILE A 1242 -0.19 13.77 24.12
C ILE A 1242 0.34 12.37 23.78
N MET A 1243 -0.56 11.41 23.73
CA MET A 1243 -0.24 10.00 23.55
C MET A 1243 -0.81 9.49 22.22
N SER A 1244 -0.06 8.64 21.54
CA SER A 1244 -0.58 7.83 20.44
C SER A 1244 -1.51 6.73 20.97
N GLU A 1245 -2.23 6.06 20.07
CA GLU A 1245 -3.11 4.93 20.38
C GLU A 1245 -2.40 3.77 21.12
N TYR A 1246 -1.06 3.69 21.02
CA TYR A 1246 -0.24 2.69 21.72
C TYR A 1246 0.34 3.18 23.05
N LEU A 1247 -0.20 4.27 23.60
CA LEU A 1247 0.24 4.90 24.84
C LEU A 1247 1.75 5.25 24.82
N GLN A 1248 2.24 5.74 23.67
CA GLN A 1248 3.57 6.34 23.55
C GLN A 1248 3.42 7.84 23.38
N SER A 1249 4.35 8.63 23.94
CA SER A 1249 4.38 10.08 23.71
C SER A 1249 4.44 10.39 22.22
N SER A 1250 3.56 11.27 21.76
CA SER A 1250 3.59 11.78 20.39
C SER A 1250 4.73 12.77 20.20
N VAL A 1251 5.16 12.93 18.94
CA VAL A 1251 6.11 13.95 18.55
C VAL A 1251 5.47 15.33 18.66
N THR A 1252 6.27 16.39 18.83
CA THR A 1252 5.75 17.77 18.79
C THR A 1252 5.07 18.05 17.45
N ASP A 1253 3.95 18.78 17.48
CA ASP A 1253 3.13 19.15 16.32
C ASP A 1253 2.32 17.99 15.69
N GLU A 1254 2.28 16.81 16.31
CA GLU A 1254 1.39 15.71 15.92
C GLU A 1254 0.12 15.64 16.76
N GLU A 1255 -0.97 15.14 16.16
CA GLU A 1255 -2.23 14.87 16.86
C GLU A 1255 -2.14 13.58 17.69
N GLY A 1256 -2.77 13.59 18.87
CA GLY A 1256 -2.87 12.41 19.72
C GLY A 1256 -3.89 12.62 20.85
N GLU A 1257 -4.07 11.59 21.67
CA GLU A 1257 -4.97 11.62 22.81
C GLU A 1257 -4.32 12.36 23.99
N LEU A 1258 -5.04 13.32 24.56
CA LEU A 1258 -4.58 14.07 25.73
C LEU A 1258 -4.84 13.27 27.02
N CYS A 1259 -3.77 12.79 27.64
CA CYS A 1259 -3.81 12.16 28.95
C CYS A 1259 -3.36 13.14 30.04
N VAL A 1260 -4.14 13.23 31.11
CA VAL A 1260 -3.87 14.11 32.25
C VAL A 1260 -3.49 13.27 33.47
N GLY A 1261 -2.35 13.59 34.05
CA GLY A 1261 -1.86 12.99 35.29
C GLY A 1261 -1.61 14.03 36.37
N GLY A 1262 -1.34 13.55 37.58
CA GLY A 1262 -0.99 14.40 38.71
C GLY A 1262 -2.15 14.62 39.68
N LEU A 1263 -2.08 15.73 40.41
CA LEU A 1263 -2.84 15.89 41.65
C LEU A 1263 -4.33 16.15 41.45
N GLY A 1264 -4.77 16.58 40.26
CA GLY A 1264 -6.19 16.83 39.98
C GLY A 1264 -6.98 15.63 39.53
N VAL A 1265 -6.33 14.50 39.28
CA VAL A 1265 -7.03 13.29 38.85
C VAL A 1265 -8.03 12.88 39.94
N PHE A 1266 -9.28 12.75 39.54
CA PHE A 1266 -10.41 12.37 40.38
C PHE A 1266 -10.20 11.01 41.07
N ALA A 1267 -11.07 10.64 42.00
CA ALA A 1267 -11.03 9.35 42.67
C ALA A 1267 -11.61 8.19 41.85
N GLY A 1268 -12.37 8.50 40.79
CA GLY A 1268 -13.12 7.53 40.00
C GLY A 1268 -14.62 7.82 39.99
N TYR A 1269 -15.36 7.02 39.23
CA TYR A 1269 -16.81 7.13 39.12
C TYR A 1269 -17.53 6.36 40.23
N LEU A 1270 -18.50 6.99 40.89
CA LEU A 1270 -19.26 6.37 41.99
C LEU A 1270 -19.94 5.07 41.54
N GLY A 1271 -19.55 3.95 42.15
CA GLY A 1271 -20.13 2.62 41.91
C GLY A 1271 -19.90 2.04 40.51
N ARG A 1272 -18.91 2.56 39.77
CA ARG A 1272 -18.60 2.18 38.38
C ARG A 1272 -17.12 1.89 38.18
N ASP A 1273 -16.62 0.87 38.87
CA ASP A 1273 -15.22 0.42 38.79
C ASP A 1273 -14.82 0.05 37.35
N ASP A 1274 -15.78 -0.42 36.54
CA ASP A 1274 -15.61 -0.73 35.13
C ASP A 1274 -15.29 0.51 34.27
N LEU A 1275 -15.88 1.67 34.59
CA LEU A 1275 -15.57 2.94 33.93
C LEU A 1275 -14.34 3.61 34.53
N THR A 1276 -14.15 3.46 35.85
CA THR A 1276 -12.98 3.99 36.54
C THR A 1276 -11.70 3.36 36.02
N ALA A 1277 -11.64 2.04 35.87
CA ALA A 1277 -10.48 1.32 35.34
C ALA A 1277 -10.20 1.56 33.85
N LYS A 1278 -11.13 2.18 33.11
CA LYS A 1278 -10.92 2.61 31.72
C LYS A 1278 -10.43 4.05 31.63
N ALA A 1279 -10.81 4.89 32.59
CA ALA A 1279 -10.49 6.32 32.60
C ALA A 1279 -9.17 6.62 33.33
N LEU A 1280 -8.80 5.78 34.30
CA LEU A 1280 -7.51 5.78 35.02
C LEU A 1280 -6.63 4.67 34.44
#